data_AF-A0A1I5TXE4-F1
#
_entry.id   AF-A0A1I5TXE4-F1
#
_cell.length_a   1.000
_cell.length_b   1.000
_cell.length_c   1.000
_cell.angle_alpha   90.00
_cell.angle_beta   90.00
_cell.angle_gamma   90.00
#
_symmetry.space_group_name_H-M   'P 1'
#
loop_
_entity.id
_entity.type
_entity.pdbx_description
1 polymer ?
#
loop_
_entity_poly.entity_id
_entity_poly.type
_entity_poly.pdbx_seq_one_letter_code
_entity_poly.pdbx_strand_id
1 'polypeptide(L)'
;MTSGKRLCLNMIVKNETANLQRCLGAVANHIDCWVIGDTGSTDGTQDFVKSFFAARNLPGELHEFPFLNFEQARNAALDHAYASPLAYDYLLFDDADMELMVEDPGFRERLDGPGYRLLQRSDSGLAYWNTRLVRRDAGARYHGVTHEYLDVPGGVQELRGAWYKDHASGSNRVDKFDRDARLLLEALEKDPENQRYWFYLAQSYRDAGRAAEAAVAYAKRAAMGGWDEEAWNARLQEARCLRKLGDEPGFVGQALAAFNQRPQRAEPLYDLARFYRDKGMNDASVVFSEAGLAIKRPEQDILFIEDDVYTTGLLEEFAIAANYARDPVRKDRGFAACNWLALNRAIGDGPRELAWSNLFFYVQPAKTMMPSFSAHPVGFEAPDGYRSSNPSVARLGGQIVLLQRTVNYTLAENNLQYDTPDGAPVHTRNFLLRLSDDLGIQSASEILPPVDMPEPVYKGVLGFEDLRLFAWNGDLWGSACVREFTPEAWCEQVLARIDESRSCRLTDWRVLRPAGPRVHEKNWMPQVKPATAEAGAETLQFIYLCDPTRIVDERGATLAETHPAIAAQRFRGGTQLISFTGGWLALIHEVQWRAAEKRRYYLHRFVWFDEANILRKVSRPFFFNKKGVEFSAGLAWHPDERRLLISYSVTDSESWIATVDEAEVRSLLEDVDNLPSGAADTASRLTPSSPSARDQSDCSGHGAPPTKAGIKPDPTDEGAIGDASQTPPEGKDLGAGGMKSTDEIFHELAPFLRDVDSPLDRRERSRQFDERIVPRLGGDDTALPQINCFYQVMSDKAEHRTLIAATTSMRAAGHPVRVWSYEPEKLAFLVPHGIEVRNADDVMPRVLFERIVAGSEIRYFSDIFRYALLYEHGGLWMDSDVILLRAFPFRGEYFFNLQWRGSHKGHFVCGNVIYARPYSRHLRALYEISIERFHDGGGREFGDIGPKLLSDYIGSDAGAELRESVFSPMFFNAIDWNEIDRFEKPIAELSDYLNDERVVGIHLWTARNDARPGGEGAALISLLVNPLESFPTLTNLADRFNTDKNRHTGNRHAYARIYDRLLSSRRLAMRRLMEIGLCRRLADNQSETPSVALWQSYFPFCQVVGVDLTDFSRLNNERFKSFVGDQSKLDDLRGVAANLEPQSFDVIIDDGSHASFDEQLTLREFFPLLAEGGWYFLEDLDWQPPGEDLGKITLTKTLLREIQQHGSARSVDPLGVSALVDQFAEILFFDSHYELNRAKLMGGLVAIRKRASGMSVRPGLAPTP
;
A
#
# COMPACT_ATOMS: atom_id res chain seq x y z
N MET A 1 -48.67 -13.91 55.00
CA MET A 1 -48.20 -15.15 54.35
C MET A 1 -48.20 -14.85 52.86
N THR A 2 -47.03 -14.70 52.25
CA THR A 2 -46.88 -14.48 50.80
C THR A 2 -47.03 -15.80 50.05
N SER A 3 -47.46 -15.77 48.78
CA SER A 3 -47.89 -16.96 48.04
C SER A 3 -46.81 -17.52 47.11
N GLY A 4 -45.55 -17.18 47.36
CA GLY A 4 -44.41 -17.58 46.54
C GLY A 4 -44.04 -19.06 46.64
N LYS A 5 -43.44 -19.59 45.57
CA LYS A 5 -42.81 -20.91 45.60
C LYS A 5 -41.59 -20.93 46.53
N ARG A 6 -41.35 -22.08 47.16
CA ARG A 6 -40.22 -22.30 48.07
C ARG A 6 -38.99 -22.71 47.27
N LEU A 7 -37.86 -22.06 47.53
CA LEU A 7 -36.60 -22.29 46.82
C LEU A 7 -35.60 -23.03 47.71
N CYS A 8 -34.93 -24.04 47.16
CA CYS A 8 -33.77 -24.68 47.77
C CYS A 8 -32.49 -24.25 47.04
N LEU A 9 -31.51 -23.72 47.77
CA LEU A 9 -30.17 -23.50 47.22
C LEU A 9 -29.51 -24.86 46.95
N ASN A 10 -29.04 -25.08 45.73
CA ASN A 10 -28.22 -26.23 45.36
C ASN A 10 -26.96 -25.79 44.62
N MET A 11 -25.80 -26.12 45.18
CA MET A 11 -24.49 -25.74 44.64
C MET A 11 -23.43 -26.75 45.07
N ILE A 12 -22.29 -26.74 44.37
CA ILE A 12 -21.06 -27.42 44.80
C ILE A 12 -20.04 -26.41 45.31
N VAL A 13 -19.24 -26.80 46.29
CA VAL A 13 -18.18 -25.95 46.88
C VAL A 13 -16.85 -26.69 47.01
N LYS A 14 -15.75 -25.93 46.91
CA LYS A 14 -14.40 -26.40 47.21
C LYS A 14 -13.46 -25.23 47.50
N ASN A 15 -13.03 -25.07 48.76
CA ASN A 15 -12.11 -24.00 49.16
C ASN A 15 -12.58 -22.60 48.74
N GLU A 16 -13.77 -22.20 49.19
CA GLU A 16 -14.44 -20.95 48.80
C GLU A 16 -14.77 -20.02 49.98
N THR A 17 -14.12 -20.20 51.14
CA THR A 17 -14.37 -19.39 52.36
C THR A 17 -14.23 -17.88 52.11
N ALA A 18 -13.36 -17.48 51.17
CA ALA A 18 -13.18 -16.08 50.78
C ALA A 18 -14.38 -15.45 50.06
N ASN A 19 -15.20 -16.25 49.35
CA ASN A 19 -16.32 -15.77 48.55
C ASN A 19 -17.70 -16.06 49.18
N LEU A 20 -17.84 -17.16 49.93
CA LEU A 20 -19.14 -17.64 50.43
C LEU A 20 -19.89 -16.64 51.33
N GLN A 21 -19.21 -15.77 52.07
CA GLN A 21 -19.87 -14.72 52.86
C GLN A 21 -20.68 -13.73 51.98
N ARG A 22 -20.26 -13.51 50.72
CA ARG A 22 -20.98 -12.68 49.74
C ARG A 22 -22.08 -13.49 49.05
N CYS A 23 -21.74 -14.63 48.45
CA CYS A 23 -22.70 -15.51 47.75
C CYS A 23 -23.87 -15.90 48.67
N LEU A 24 -23.58 -16.57 49.79
CA LEU A 24 -24.63 -17.01 50.73
C LEU A 24 -25.35 -15.82 51.37
N GLY A 25 -24.65 -14.68 51.50
CA GLY A 25 -25.22 -13.40 51.94
C GLY A 25 -26.37 -12.93 51.07
N ALA A 26 -26.22 -12.99 49.75
CA ALA A 26 -27.24 -12.60 48.79
C ALA A 26 -28.41 -13.59 48.75
N VAL A 27 -28.17 -14.91 48.65
CA VAL A 27 -29.26 -15.88 48.50
C VAL A 27 -30.04 -16.18 49.78
N ALA A 28 -29.49 -15.94 50.98
CA ALA A 28 -30.13 -16.34 52.24
C ALA A 28 -31.55 -15.79 52.45
N ASN A 29 -31.85 -14.59 51.95
CA ASN A 29 -33.20 -13.99 52.05
C ASN A 29 -34.17 -14.51 50.98
N HIS A 30 -33.67 -15.28 50.00
CA HIS A 30 -34.41 -15.73 48.83
C HIS A 30 -34.63 -17.25 48.80
N ILE A 31 -34.18 -17.99 49.81
CA ILE A 31 -34.35 -19.45 49.93
C ILE A 31 -35.09 -19.85 51.21
N ASP A 32 -35.61 -21.08 51.21
CA ASP A 32 -36.36 -21.70 52.31
C ASP A 32 -35.59 -22.87 52.93
N CYS A 33 -34.70 -23.49 52.14
CA CYS A 33 -33.73 -24.50 52.60
C CYS A 33 -32.51 -24.56 51.66
N TRP A 34 -31.52 -25.40 51.99
CA TRP A 34 -30.29 -25.57 51.19
C TRP A 34 -29.82 -27.03 51.18
N VAL A 35 -29.28 -27.49 50.06
CA VAL A 35 -28.60 -28.80 49.94
C VAL A 35 -27.32 -28.59 49.13
N ILE A 36 -26.17 -28.68 49.79
CA ILE A 36 -24.86 -28.30 49.21
C ILE A 36 -23.94 -29.52 49.18
N GLY A 37 -23.21 -29.69 48.08
CA GLY A 37 -22.16 -30.69 47.94
C GLY A 37 -20.77 -30.08 48.17
N ASP A 38 -20.08 -30.48 49.24
CA ASP A 38 -18.66 -30.21 49.40
C ASP A 38 -17.84 -31.26 48.65
N THR A 39 -16.87 -30.80 47.86
CA THR A 39 -16.08 -31.68 46.97
C THR A 39 -14.64 -31.87 47.43
N GLY A 40 -14.43 -31.82 48.75
CA GLY A 40 -13.15 -31.98 49.43
C GLY A 40 -12.48 -30.65 49.71
N SER A 41 -13.14 -29.77 50.47
CA SER A 41 -12.56 -28.55 51.02
C SER A 41 -11.60 -28.82 52.18
N THR A 42 -10.59 -27.97 52.33
CA THR A 42 -9.56 -28.03 53.37
C THR A 42 -9.32 -26.68 54.06
N ASP A 43 -10.04 -25.63 53.68
CA ASP A 43 -9.87 -24.24 54.14
C ASP A 43 -10.82 -23.83 55.29
N GLY A 44 -11.79 -24.67 55.64
CA GLY A 44 -12.87 -24.38 56.60
C GLY A 44 -14.26 -24.14 55.97
N THR A 45 -14.38 -24.19 54.63
CA THR A 45 -15.63 -24.00 53.86
C THR A 45 -16.82 -24.75 54.48
N GLN A 46 -16.65 -26.04 54.79
CA GLN A 46 -17.73 -26.89 55.34
C GLN A 46 -18.32 -26.33 56.64
N ASP A 47 -17.47 -25.87 57.57
CA ASP A 47 -17.92 -25.37 58.87
C ASP A 47 -18.42 -23.92 58.77
N PHE A 48 -17.90 -23.14 57.82
CA PHE A 48 -18.47 -21.84 57.47
C PHE A 48 -19.91 -21.98 56.98
N VAL A 49 -20.18 -22.87 56.01
CA VAL A 49 -21.54 -23.12 55.46
C VAL A 49 -22.51 -23.53 56.56
N LYS A 50 -22.16 -24.52 57.39
CA LYS A 50 -22.97 -24.98 58.53
C LYS A 50 -23.29 -23.81 59.48
N SER A 51 -22.27 -23.05 59.88
CA SER A 51 -22.41 -21.94 60.84
C SER A 51 -23.24 -20.79 60.29
N PHE A 52 -23.05 -20.44 59.01
CA PHE A 52 -23.74 -19.35 58.33
C PHE A 52 -25.26 -19.58 58.28
N PHE A 53 -25.70 -20.80 57.96
CA PHE A 53 -27.12 -21.12 57.89
C PHE A 53 -27.74 -21.46 59.26
N ALA A 54 -26.99 -22.09 60.17
CA ALA A 54 -27.44 -22.30 61.55
C ALA A 54 -27.74 -20.97 62.25
N ALA A 55 -26.90 -19.94 62.07
CA ALA A 55 -27.13 -18.59 62.59
C ALA A 55 -28.39 -17.89 62.01
N ARG A 56 -29.00 -18.45 60.96
CA ARG A 56 -30.20 -17.94 60.28
C ARG A 56 -31.43 -18.85 60.46
N ASN A 57 -31.31 -19.96 61.18
CA ASN A 57 -32.33 -21.01 61.32
C ASN A 57 -32.81 -21.59 59.97
N LEU A 58 -31.99 -21.54 58.92
CA LEU A 58 -32.33 -22.10 57.60
C LEU A 58 -32.00 -23.60 57.56
N PRO A 59 -33.00 -24.50 57.41
CA PRO A 59 -32.77 -25.93 57.39
C PRO A 59 -32.05 -26.35 56.11
N GLY A 60 -31.16 -27.33 56.21
CA GLY A 60 -30.41 -27.81 55.06
C GLY A 60 -29.42 -28.91 55.36
N GLU A 61 -28.78 -29.37 54.30
CA GLU A 61 -27.91 -30.54 54.29
C GLU A 61 -26.57 -30.21 53.60
N LEU A 62 -25.47 -30.62 54.22
CA LEU A 62 -24.15 -30.62 53.59
C LEU A 62 -23.74 -32.08 53.37
N HIS A 63 -23.54 -32.45 52.10
CA HIS A 63 -23.05 -33.77 51.70
C HIS A 63 -21.61 -33.66 51.21
N GLU A 64 -20.80 -34.70 51.39
CA GLU A 64 -19.39 -34.73 50.99
C GLU A 64 -19.14 -35.88 50.01
N PHE A 65 -18.52 -35.60 48.87
CA PHE A 65 -18.18 -36.59 47.86
C PHE A 65 -16.95 -36.16 47.04
N PRO A 66 -16.15 -37.10 46.48
CA PRO A 66 -14.98 -36.75 45.69
C PRO A 66 -15.37 -35.99 44.41
N PHE A 67 -14.57 -34.98 44.06
CA PHE A 67 -14.60 -34.37 42.74
C PHE A 67 -13.92 -35.29 41.73
N LEU A 68 -14.67 -35.77 40.73
CA LEU A 68 -14.13 -36.39 39.52
C LEU A 68 -14.18 -35.41 38.35
N ASN A 69 -15.35 -34.82 38.11
CA ASN A 69 -15.59 -33.78 37.10
C ASN A 69 -16.85 -32.95 37.44
N PHE A 70 -17.14 -31.88 36.69
CA PHE A 70 -18.24 -30.96 37.01
C PHE A 70 -19.63 -31.60 36.84
N GLU A 71 -19.85 -32.39 35.78
CA GLU A 71 -21.08 -33.16 35.56
C GLU A 71 -21.40 -34.10 36.74
N GLN A 72 -20.41 -34.91 37.16
CA GLN A 72 -20.57 -35.81 38.30
C GLN A 72 -20.79 -35.05 39.61
N ALA A 73 -20.04 -33.98 39.86
CA ALA A 73 -20.15 -33.22 41.10
C ALA A 73 -21.52 -32.52 41.23
N ARG A 74 -21.99 -31.86 40.15
CA ARG A 74 -23.31 -31.21 40.17
C ARG A 74 -24.45 -32.21 40.17
N ASN A 75 -24.38 -33.31 39.40
CA ASN A 75 -25.44 -34.32 39.43
C ASN A 75 -25.51 -35.05 40.80
N ALA A 76 -24.39 -35.25 41.50
CA ALA A 76 -24.41 -35.76 42.87
C ALA A 76 -25.09 -34.78 43.84
N ALA A 77 -24.74 -33.49 43.81
CA ALA A 77 -25.44 -32.46 44.59
C ALA A 77 -26.94 -32.38 44.29
N LEU A 78 -27.31 -32.60 43.02
CA LEU A 78 -28.70 -32.59 42.53
C LEU A 78 -29.48 -33.83 42.99
N ASP A 79 -28.87 -35.02 42.98
CA ASP A 79 -29.46 -36.25 43.50
C ASP A 79 -29.68 -36.19 45.02
N HIS A 80 -28.73 -35.63 45.76
CA HIS A 80 -28.91 -35.34 47.18
C HIS A 80 -30.08 -34.37 47.42
N ALA A 81 -30.22 -33.32 46.60
CA ALA A 81 -31.36 -32.41 46.70
C ALA A 81 -32.69 -33.12 46.38
N TYR A 82 -32.75 -33.92 45.32
CA TYR A 82 -33.94 -34.70 44.96
C TYR A 82 -34.35 -35.69 46.06
N ALA A 83 -33.39 -36.34 46.73
CA ALA A 83 -33.62 -37.27 47.83
C ALA A 83 -33.98 -36.60 49.18
N SER A 84 -33.61 -35.33 49.38
CA SER A 84 -33.80 -34.61 50.64
C SER A 84 -35.26 -34.58 51.12
N PRO A 85 -35.56 -34.88 52.41
CA PRO A 85 -36.92 -34.75 52.96
C PRO A 85 -37.37 -33.29 53.15
N LEU A 86 -36.52 -32.30 52.84
CA LEU A 86 -36.83 -30.88 53.01
C LEU A 86 -37.91 -30.41 52.02
N ALA A 87 -38.74 -29.47 52.47
CA ALA A 87 -40.01 -29.14 51.86
C ALA A 87 -39.91 -27.86 50.99
N TYR A 88 -39.51 -28.04 49.73
CA TYR A 88 -39.34 -26.97 48.73
C TYR A 88 -39.93 -27.36 47.36
N ASP A 89 -40.09 -26.38 46.46
CA ASP A 89 -40.75 -26.53 45.16
C ASP A 89 -39.79 -26.41 43.96
N TYR A 90 -38.79 -25.53 44.05
CA TYR A 90 -37.77 -25.27 43.03
C TYR A 90 -36.36 -25.32 43.61
N LEU A 91 -35.40 -25.68 42.77
CA LEU A 91 -33.96 -25.60 43.00
C LEU A 91 -33.41 -24.31 42.40
N LEU A 92 -32.63 -23.57 43.17
CA LEU A 92 -31.86 -22.39 42.77
C LEU A 92 -30.38 -22.77 42.71
N PHE A 93 -29.76 -22.64 41.54
CA PHE A 93 -28.37 -23.00 41.31
C PHE A 93 -27.46 -21.79 41.37
N ASP A 94 -26.52 -21.78 42.32
CA ASP A 94 -25.54 -20.71 42.49
C ASP A 94 -24.10 -21.25 42.35
N ASP A 95 -23.16 -20.35 42.09
CA ASP A 95 -21.72 -20.62 42.14
C ASP A 95 -21.05 -19.68 43.14
N ALA A 96 -20.06 -20.16 43.88
CA ALA A 96 -19.61 -19.50 45.11
C ALA A 96 -19.03 -18.08 44.94
N ASP A 97 -18.58 -17.71 43.74
CA ASP A 97 -18.08 -16.36 43.42
C ASP A 97 -19.14 -15.39 42.90
N MET A 98 -20.39 -15.84 42.73
CA MET A 98 -21.50 -15.04 42.23
C MET A 98 -22.32 -14.38 43.36
N GLU A 99 -23.18 -13.43 42.98
CA GLU A 99 -24.05 -12.69 43.88
C GLU A 99 -25.44 -12.53 43.24
N LEU A 100 -26.49 -13.03 43.89
CA LEU A 100 -27.87 -12.94 43.38
C LEU A 100 -28.45 -11.54 43.60
N MET A 101 -28.74 -10.85 42.50
CA MET A 101 -29.35 -9.53 42.47
C MET A 101 -30.85 -9.66 42.16
N VAL A 102 -31.70 -9.39 43.15
CA VAL A 102 -33.16 -9.41 43.00
C VAL A 102 -33.70 -7.98 42.88
N GLU A 103 -34.12 -7.61 41.67
CA GLU A 103 -34.76 -6.33 41.35
C GLU A 103 -36.27 -6.36 41.65
N ASP A 104 -36.88 -7.55 41.55
CA ASP A 104 -38.30 -7.79 41.78
C ASP A 104 -38.51 -8.85 42.88
N PRO A 105 -38.79 -8.45 44.14
CA PRO A 105 -39.05 -9.38 45.23
C PRO A 105 -40.22 -10.35 45.01
N GLY A 106 -41.13 -10.05 44.07
CA GLY A 106 -42.27 -10.89 43.71
C GLY A 106 -41.95 -12.02 42.74
N PHE A 107 -40.71 -12.15 42.25
CA PHE A 107 -40.37 -13.11 41.18
C PHE A 107 -40.82 -14.55 41.44
N ARG A 108 -40.82 -14.99 42.71
CA ARG A 108 -41.21 -16.35 43.13
C ARG A 108 -42.68 -16.69 42.85
N GLU A 109 -43.54 -15.69 42.69
CA GLU A 109 -44.96 -15.89 42.40
C GLU A 109 -45.22 -16.17 40.91
N ARG A 110 -44.23 -15.91 40.04
CA ARG A 110 -44.24 -16.22 38.59
C ARG A 110 -43.65 -17.58 38.22
N LEU A 111 -43.38 -18.46 39.20
CA LEU A 111 -42.72 -19.75 38.97
C LEU A 111 -43.74 -20.88 38.76
N ASP A 112 -44.07 -21.17 37.50
CA ASP A 112 -45.02 -22.20 37.04
C ASP A 112 -44.39 -23.27 36.12
N GLY A 113 -43.46 -22.88 35.25
CA GLY A 113 -42.77 -23.72 34.28
C GLY A 113 -41.68 -24.64 34.87
N PRO A 114 -41.18 -25.61 34.07
CA PRO A 114 -40.21 -26.61 34.55
C PRO A 114 -38.81 -26.02 34.86
N GLY A 115 -38.42 -24.91 34.22
CA GLY A 115 -37.17 -24.22 34.56
C GLY A 115 -37.04 -22.82 33.95
N TYR A 116 -36.06 -22.07 34.43
CA TYR A 116 -35.83 -20.67 34.08
C TYR A 116 -34.35 -20.34 33.93
N ARG A 117 -34.07 -19.49 32.94
CA ARG A 117 -32.79 -18.82 32.75
C ARG A 117 -32.81 -17.47 33.46
N LEU A 118 -31.73 -17.18 34.19
CA LEU A 118 -31.44 -15.85 34.74
C LEU A 118 -30.30 -15.24 33.93
N LEU A 119 -30.28 -13.91 33.83
CA LEU A 119 -29.19 -13.19 33.21
C LEU A 119 -27.98 -13.22 34.16
N GLN A 120 -26.80 -13.52 33.65
CA GLN A 120 -25.53 -13.39 34.36
C GLN A 120 -24.78 -12.19 33.78
N ARG A 121 -24.11 -11.39 34.61
CA ARG A 121 -23.34 -10.20 34.23
C ARG A 121 -22.00 -10.18 34.95
N SER A 122 -20.88 -10.08 34.24
CA SER A 122 -19.56 -9.85 34.85
C SER A 122 -19.22 -8.36 34.93
N ASP A 123 -18.27 -7.99 35.80
CA ASP A 123 -17.67 -6.64 35.78
C ASP A 123 -16.85 -6.35 34.50
N SER A 124 -16.60 -7.37 33.66
CA SER A 124 -16.00 -7.19 32.32
C SER A 124 -17.04 -6.91 31.22
N GLY A 125 -18.31 -6.66 31.57
CA GLY A 125 -19.39 -6.36 30.63
C GLY A 125 -19.98 -7.56 29.88
N LEU A 126 -19.51 -8.78 30.12
CA LEU A 126 -20.09 -9.98 29.51
C LEU A 126 -21.45 -10.27 30.15
N ALA A 127 -22.49 -10.41 29.31
CA ALA A 127 -23.84 -10.74 29.76
C ALA A 127 -24.43 -11.90 28.95
N TYR A 128 -24.96 -12.93 29.63
CA TYR A 128 -25.57 -14.11 29.00
C TYR A 128 -26.65 -14.76 29.86
N TRP A 129 -27.59 -15.45 29.22
CA TRP A 129 -28.66 -16.19 29.91
C TRP A 129 -28.20 -17.60 30.27
N ASN A 130 -28.35 -18.01 31.54
CA ASN A 130 -27.99 -19.34 32.02
C ASN A 130 -29.12 -19.95 32.86
N THR A 131 -29.35 -21.26 32.73
CA THR A 131 -30.40 -21.98 33.50
C THR A 131 -30.00 -22.05 34.97
N ARG A 132 -30.77 -21.36 35.83
CA ARG A 132 -30.42 -21.15 37.25
C ARG A 132 -31.56 -21.45 38.22
N LEU A 133 -32.78 -21.69 37.73
CA LEU A 133 -33.92 -22.17 38.52
C LEU A 133 -34.57 -23.36 37.81
N VAL A 134 -34.88 -24.45 38.52
CA VAL A 134 -35.57 -25.64 37.98
C VAL A 134 -36.57 -26.20 39.00
N ARG A 135 -37.73 -26.66 38.53
CA ARG A 135 -38.76 -27.27 39.38
C ARG A 135 -38.31 -28.65 39.86
N ARG A 136 -38.52 -28.98 41.14
CA ARG A 136 -37.93 -30.17 41.78
C ARG A 136 -38.25 -31.49 41.05
N ASP A 137 -39.43 -31.61 40.45
CA ASP A 137 -39.93 -32.78 39.73
C ASP A 137 -39.58 -32.81 38.23
N ALA A 138 -38.88 -31.79 37.70
CA ALA A 138 -38.60 -31.70 36.26
C ALA A 138 -37.59 -32.74 35.74
N GLY A 139 -36.85 -33.43 36.61
CA GLY A 139 -35.91 -34.49 36.22
C GLY A 139 -34.68 -33.99 35.44
N ALA A 140 -34.29 -32.74 35.64
CA ALA A 140 -33.17 -32.09 34.98
C ALA A 140 -31.81 -32.75 35.30
N ARG A 141 -30.85 -32.65 34.38
CA ARG A 141 -29.50 -33.22 34.52
C ARG A 141 -28.42 -32.32 33.92
N TYR A 142 -27.29 -32.23 34.61
CA TYR A 142 -26.10 -31.61 34.06
C TYR A 142 -25.42 -32.57 33.08
N HIS A 143 -24.89 -32.02 31.98
CA HIS A 143 -24.14 -32.76 30.96
C HIS A 143 -22.89 -31.98 30.53
N GLY A 144 -21.76 -32.66 30.53
CA GLY A 144 -20.44 -32.17 30.15
C GLY A 144 -19.46 -32.15 31.31
N VAL A 145 -18.34 -32.87 31.18
CA VAL A 145 -17.31 -33.00 32.24
C VAL A 145 -16.71 -31.66 32.71
N THR A 146 -16.74 -30.64 31.86
CA THR A 146 -16.54 -29.21 32.14
C THR A 146 -17.27 -28.43 31.03
N HIS A 147 -17.50 -27.13 31.22
CA HIS A 147 -18.44 -26.35 30.40
C HIS A 147 -19.83 -27.00 30.32
N GLU A 148 -20.30 -27.48 31.48
CA GLU A 148 -21.55 -28.20 31.65
C GLU A 148 -22.77 -27.35 31.28
N TYR A 149 -23.84 -28.00 30.81
CA TYR A 149 -25.16 -27.39 30.67
C TYR A 149 -26.20 -28.22 31.41
N LEU A 150 -27.25 -27.57 31.91
CA LEU A 150 -28.38 -28.22 32.57
C LEU A 150 -29.49 -28.47 31.54
N ASP A 151 -29.69 -29.72 31.14
CA ASP A 151 -30.89 -30.12 30.41
C ASP A 151 -32.09 -30.15 31.35
N VAL A 152 -33.25 -29.71 30.85
CA VAL A 152 -34.49 -29.57 31.61
C VAL A 152 -35.65 -30.11 30.77
N PRO A 153 -36.15 -31.32 31.07
CA PRO A 153 -37.35 -31.85 30.42
C PRO A 153 -38.53 -30.88 30.51
N GLY A 154 -39.10 -30.54 29.35
CA GLY A 154 -40.15 -29.51 29.21
C GLY A 154 -39.64 -28.08 28.93
N GLY A 155 -38.32 -27.87 28.84
CA GLY A 155 -37.71 -26.61 28.41
C GLY A 155 -37.51 -25.57 29.53
N VAL A 156 -37.11 -24.36 29.14
CA VAL A 156 -36.84 -23.25 30.06
C VAL A 156 -37.31 -21.90 29.51
N GLN A 157 -37.70 -20.98 30.41
CA GLN A 157 -38.14 -19.62 30.07
C GLN A 157 -37.12 -18.56 30.55
N GLU A 158 -37.15 -17.33 30.03
CA GLU A 158 -36.42 -16.21 30.66
C GLU A 158 -37.14 -15.75 31.94
N LEU A 159 -36.43 -15.62 33.06
CA LEU A 159 -36.93 -14.94 34.24
C LEU A 159 -36.27 -13.55 34.36
N ARG A 160 -37.09 -12.52 34.21
CA ARG A 160 -36.70 -11.11 34.42
C ARG A 160 -37.09 -10.65 35.84
N GLY A 161 -36.29 -9.76 36.41
CA GLY A 161 -36.41 -9.29 37.81
C GLY A 161 -35.46 -9.98 38.80
N ALA A 162 -34.68 -10.97 38.37
CA ALA A 162 -33.56 -11.53 39.12
C ALA A 162 -32.39 -11.84 38.15
N TRP A 163 -31.16 -11.53 38.55
CA TRP A 163 -29.95 -11.75 37.76
C TRP A 163 -28.75 -12.01 38.67
N TYR A 164 -27.65 -12.50 38.10
CA TYR A 164 -26.43 -12.84 38.82
C TYR A 164 -25.29 -11.88 38.47
N LYS A 165 -24.65 -11.29 39.48
CA LYS A 165 -23.34 -10.65 39.30
C LYS A 165 -22.24 -11.71 39.46
N ASP A 166 -21.44 -11.90 38.42
CA ASP A 166 -20.21 -12.72 38.45
C ASP A 166 -19.01 -11.82 38.79
N HIS A 167 -18.42 -12.03 39.96
CA HIS A 167 -17.23 -11.29 40.43
C HIS A 167 -15.90 -11.89 39.94
N ALA A 168 -15.97 -12.96 39.14
CA ALA A 168 -14.83 -13.68 38.56
C ALA A 168 -13.80 -14.24 39.57
N SER A 169 -14.17 -14.41 40.84
CA SER A 169 -13.23 -14.54 41.98
C SER A 169 -13.09 -15.94 42.60
N GLY A 170 -13.65 -17.00 42.00
CA GLY A 170 -13.61 -18.37 42.51
C GLY A 170 -12.19 -18.95 42.55
N SER A 171 -11.89 -19.78 43.55
CA SER A 171 -10.55 -20.34 43.79
C SER A 171 -10.12 -21.34 42.69
N ASN A 172 -11.10 -22.02 42.10
CA ASN A 172 -10.94 -23.01 41.02
C ASN A 172 -10.59 -22.40 39.64
N ARG A 173 -9.97 -21.21 39.63
CA ARG A 173 -9.58 -20.45 38.43
C ARG A 173 -8.07 -20.44 38.15
N VAL A 174 -7.23 -20.84 39.12
CA VAL A 174 -5.74 -20.75 39.03
C VAL A 174 -5.13 -21.70 38.00
N ASP A 175 -5.65 -22.92 37.87
CA ASP A 175 -5.18 -23.97 36.95
C ASP A 175 -6.17 -24.25 35.80
N LYS A 176 -7.15 -23.35 35.62
CA LYS A 176 -8.41 -23.62 34.90
C LYS A 176 -8.21 -24.34 33.57
N PHE A 177 -7.42 -23.73 32.68
CA PHE A 177 -7.36 -24.15 31.28
C PHE A 177 -6.70 -25.52 31.10
N ASP A 178 -5.62 -25.82 31.84
CA ASP A 178 -4.97 -27.13 31.78
C ASP A 178 -5.80 -28.22 32.49
N ARG A 179 -6.52 -27.88 33.57
CA ARG A 179 -7.48 -28.79 34.20
C ARG A 179 -8.64 -29.12 33.26
N ASP A 180 -9.26 -28.10 32.65
CA ASP A 180 -10.40 -28.27 31.75
C ASP A 180 -9.97 -29.03 30.47
N ALA A 181 -8.81 -28.72 29.89
CA ALA A 181 -8.23 -29.49 28.79
C ALA A 181 -7.99 -30.97 29.17
N ARG A 182 -7.45 -31.25 30.37
CA ARG A 182 -7.24 -32.63 30.84
C ARG A 182 -8.57 -33.39 30.99
N LEU A 183 -9.58 -32.78 31.62
CA LEU A 183 -10.90 -33.41 31.78
C LEU A 183 -11.55 -33.72 30.43
N LEU A 184 -11.39 -32.85 29.43
CA LEU A 184 -11.92 -33.03 28.09
C LEU A 184 -11.17 -34.12 27.30
N LEU A 185 -9.85 -34.24 27.46
CA LEU A 185 -9.08 -35.36 26.90
C LEU A 185 -9.52 -36.70 27.52
N GLU A 186 -9.59 -36.78 28.85
CA GLU A 186 -10.06 -37.98 29.57
C GLU A 186 -11.51 -38.37 29.19
N ALA A 187 -12.32 -37.45 28.68
CA ALA A 187 -13.66 -37.72 28.14
C ALA A 187 -13.63 -38.15 26.66
N LEU A 188 -12.82 -37.49 25.82
CA LEU A 188 -12.65 -37.82 24.40
C LEU A 188 -11.98 -39.19 24.17
N GLU A 189 -11.21 -39.71 25.13
CA GLU A 189 -10.76 -41.11 25.13
C GLU A 189 -11.92 -42.12 25.17
N LYS A 190 -13.10 -41.71 25.64
CA LYS A 190 -14.30 -42.56 25.83
C LYS A 190 -15.40 -42.25 24.82
N ASP A 191 -15.53 -40.97 24.43
CA ASP A 191 -16.48 -40.45 23.45
C ASP A 191 -15.76 -39.54 22.43
N PRO A 192 -14.97 -40.11 21.50
CA PRO A 192 -14.08 -39.35 20.60
C PRO A 192 -14.82 -38.53 19.55
N GLU A 193 -16.10 -38.81 19.30
CA GLU A 193 -16.93 -38.04 18.37
C GLU A 193 -17.81 -36.97 19.07
N ASN A 194 -17.54 -36.68 20.35
CA ASN A 194 -18.20 -35.60 21.07
C ASN A 194 -17.78 -34.22 20.56
N GLN A 195 -18.59 -33.65 19.67
CA GLN A 195 -18.42 -32.31 19.12
C GLN A 195 -18.19 -31.24 20.20
N ARG A 196 -19.01 -31.24 21.26
CA ARG A 196 -18.93 -30.23 22.33
C ARG A 196 -17.58 -30.30 23.06
N TYR A 197 -17.05 -31.49 23.32
CA TYR A 197 -15.75 -31.65 23.97
C TYR A 197 -14.59 -31.19 23.09
N TRP A 198 -14.58 -31.48 21.79
CA TRP A 198 -13.56 -30.95 20.87
C TRP A 198 -13.58 -29.41 20.82
N PHE A 199 -14.78 -28.81 20.80
CA PHE A 199 -14.94 -27.35 20.77
C PHE A 199 -14.37 -26.67 22.02
N TYR A 200 -14.69 -27.16 23.22
CA TYR A 200 -14.16 -26.59 24.46
C TYR A 200 -12.70 -26.97 24.74
N LEU A 201 -12.21 -28.10 24.22
CA LEU A 201 -10.78 -28.44 24.30
C LEU A 201 -9.95 -27.43 23.51
N ALA A 202 -10.42 -27.07 22.31
CA ALA A 202 -9.78 -26.06 21.47
C ALA A 202 -9.82 -24.66 22.12
N GLN A 203 -10.91 -24.29 22.81
CA GLN A 203 -10.96 -23.06 23.62
C GLN A 203 -9.97 -23.11 24.79
N SER A 204 -9.92 -24.23 25.54
CA SER A 204 -8.99 -24.41 26.67
C SER A 204 -7.54 -24.26 26.22
N TYR A 205 -7.16 -24.87 25.09
CA TYR A 205 -5.84 -24.67 24.50
C TYR A 205 -5.59 -23.22 24.05
N ARG A 206 -6.55 -22.58 23.36
CA ARG A 206 -6.42 -21.19 22.90
C ARG A 206 -6.14 -20.24 24.08
N ASP A 207 -6.89 -20.42 25.17
CA ASP A 207 -6.87 -19.54 26.35
C ASP A 207 -5.68 -19.85 27.28
N ALA A 208 -5.19 -21.09 27.29
CA ALA A 208 -3.86 -21.45 27.81
C ALA A 208 -2.69 -20.93 26.93
N GLY A 209 -2.98 -20.25 25.81
CA GLY A 209 -1.99 -19.74 24.86
C GLY A 209 -1.42 -20.78 23.89
N ARG A 210 -1.81 -22.04 24.02
CA ARG A 210 -1.36 -23.25 23.29
C ARG A 210 -1.96 -23.30 21.87
N ALA A 211 -1.54 -22.35 21.04
CA ALA A 211 -2.17 -22.06 19.75
C ALA A 211 -2.08 -23.19 18.72
N ALA A 212 -1.04 -24.05 18.79
CA ALA A 212 -0.88 -25.17 17.88
C ALA A 212 -1.90 -26.28 18.17
N GLU A 213 -2.03 -26.70 19.44
CA GLU A 213 -3.02 -27.69 19.84
C GLU A 213 -4.45 -27.16 19.69
N ALA A 214 -4.66 -25.86 19.91
CA ALA A 214 -5.93 -25.19 19.63
C ALA A 214 -6.33 -25.29 18.15
N ALA A 215 -5.41 -24.99 17.21
CA ALA A 215 -5.68 -25.11 15.78
C ALA A 215 -6.09 -26.55 15.38
N VAL A 216 -5.35 -27.56 15.86
CA VAL A 216 -5.65 -28.98 15.57
C VAL A 216 -7.01 -29.39 16.13
N ALA A 217 -7.34 -29.00 17.37
CA ALA A 217 -8.62 -29.32 17.99
C ALA A 217 -9.80 -28.58 17.31
N TYR A 218 -9.62 -27.32 16.91
CA TYR A 218 -10.61 -26.58 16.11
C TYR A 218 -10.80 -27.20 14.72
N ALA A 219 -9.73 -27.62 14.03
CA ALA A 219 -9.82 -28.28 12.73
C ALA A 219 -10.63 -29.59 12.79
N LYS A 220 -10.35 -30.45 13.80
CA LYS A 220 -11.17 -31.65 14.07
C LYS A 220 -12.62 -31.27 14.35
N ARG A 221 -12.89 -30.26 15.19
CA ARG A 221 -14.28 -29.80 15.44
C ARG A 221 -14.98 -29.31 14.17
N ALA A 222 -14.30 -28.51 13.34
CA ALA A 222 -14.84 -27.92 12.12
C ALA A 222 -15.16 -28.94 11.02
N ALA A 223 -14.63 -30.16 11.13
CA ALA A 223 -14.94 -31.29 10.25
C ALA A 223 -16.10 -32.19 10.74
N MET A 224 -16.47 -32.12 12.03
CA MET A 224 -17.42 -33.06 12.66
C MET A 224 -18.91 -32.76 12.45
N GLY A 225 -19.26 -31.74 11.66
CA GLY A 225 -20.66 -31.38 11.39
C GLY A 225 -21.45 -30.95 12.63
N GLY A 226 -22.70 -31.40 12.75
CA GLY A 226 -23.58 -31.10 13.88
C GLY A 226 -24.16 -29.69 13.85
N TRP A 227 -24.14 -28.98 14.99
CA TRP A 227 -24.54 -27.57 15.02
C TRP A 227 -23.54 -26.74 14.21
N ASP A 228 -24.04 -26.21 13.11
CA ASP A 228 -23.24 -25.59 12.05
C ASP A 228 -22.60 -24.25 12.47
N GLU A 229 -23.21 -23.49 13.38
CA GLU A 229 -22.59 -22.27 13.93
C GLU A 229 -21.33 -22.59 14.76
N GLU A 230 -21.36 -23.67 15.55
CA GLU A 230 -20.22 -24.10 16.36
C GLU A 230 -19.09 -24.66 15.48
N ALA A 231 -19.44 -25.40 14.41
CA ALA A 231 -18.50 -25.86 13.40
C ALA A 231 -17.86 -24.70 12.60
N TRP A 232 -18.63 -23.68 12.25
CA TRP A 232 -18.16 -22.47 11.59
C TRP A 232 -17.24 -21.65 12.50
N ASN A 233 -17.64 -21.40 13.74
CA ASN A 233 -16.81 -20.65 14.69
C ASN A 233 -15.52 -21.41 14.99
N ALA A 234 -15.54 -22.74 15.05
CA ALA A 234 -14.31 -23.53 15.14
C ALA A 234 -13.35 -23.22 13.96
N ARG A 235 -13.83 -23.17 12.71
CA ARG A 235 -12.98 -22.84 11.55
C ARG A 235 -12.44 -21.40 11.56
N LEU A 236 -13.23 -20.44 12.03
CA LEU A 236 -12.75 -19.06 12.21
C LEU A 236 -11.66 -18.97 13.31
N GLN A 237 -11.84 -19.69 14.43
CA GLN A 237 -10.86 -19.72 15.51
C GLN A 237 -9.60 -20.53 15.11
N GLU A 238 -9.73 -21.57 14.28
CA GLU A 238 -8.60 -22.26 13.62
C GLU A 238 -7.76 -21.26 12.80
N ALA A 239 -8.39 -20.51 11.88
CA ALA A 239 -7.71 -19.49 11.08
C ALA A 239 -6.96 -18.49 11.96
N ARG A 240 -7.60 -17.99 13.03
CA ARG A 240 -6.99 -17.06 14.00
C ARG A 240 -5.81 -17.68 14.76
N CYS A 241 -5.87 -18.96 15.09
CA CYS A 241 -4.73 -19.69 15.66
C CYS A 241 -3.58 -19.84 14.65
N LEU A 242 -3.85 -20.19 13.38
CA LEU A 242 -2.84 -20.26 12.31
C LEU A 242 -2.17 -18.90 12.08
N ARG A 243 -2.93 -17.80 12.06
CA ARG A 243 -2.41 -16.43 12.00
C ARG A 243 -1.48 -16.11 13.18
N LYS A 244 -1.82 -16.54 14.40
CA LYS A 244 -0.99 -16.37 15.61
C LYS A 244 0.31 -17.19 15.57
N LEU A 245 0.31 -18.31 14.84
CA LEU A 245 1.49 -19.17 14.64
C LEU A 245 2.40 -18.69 13.49
N GLY A 246 1.94 -17.76 12.66
CA GLY A 246 2.64 -17.33 11.45
C GLY A 246 2.40 -18.22 10.22
N ASP A 247 1.44 -19.15 10.28
CA ASP A 247 0.98 -19.89 9.10
C ASP A 247 0.02 -19.03 8.29
N GLU A 248 0.59 -18.22 7.41
CA GLU A 248 -0.15 -17.28 6.57
C GLU A 248 -0.99 -17.97 5.47
N PRO A 249 -0.49 -18.99 4.74
CA PRO A 249 -1.33 -19.75 3.81
C PRO A 249 -2.49 -20.45 4.52
N GLY A 250 -2.24 -21.06 5.68
CA GLY A 250 -3.26 -21.72 6.50
C GLY A 250 -4.32 -20.74 7.01
N PHE A 251 -3.91 -19.57 7.53
CA PHE A 251 -4.85 -18.51 7.90
C PHE A 251 -5.75 -18.07 6.73
N VAL A 252 -5.16 -17.74 5.57
CA VAL A 252 -5.94 -17.26 4.42
C VAL A 252 -6.88 -18.35 3.90
N GLY A 253 -6.41 -19.60 3.83
CA GLY A 253 -7.22 -20.76 3.44
C GLY A 253 -8.42 -20.96 4.36
N GLN A 254 -8.21 -21.00 5.69
CA GLN A 254 -9.30 -21.25 6.63
C GLN A 254 -10.23 -20.06 6.83
N ALA A 255 -9.75 -18.82 6.72
CA ALA A 255 -10.62 -17.63 6.73
C ALA A 255 -11.58 -17.62 5.52
N LEU A 256 -11.07 -17.93 4.32
CA LEU A 256 -11.90 -18.10 3.12
C LEU A 256 -12.85 -19.31 3.24
N ALA A 257 -12.40 -20.43 3.83
CA ALA A 257 -13.25 -21.60 4.05
C ALA A 257 -14.31 -21.40 5.17
N ALA A 258 -14.10 -20.47 6.11
CA ALA A 258 -15.11 -20.01 7.05
C ALA A 258 -16.13 -19.08 6.36
N PHE A 259 -15.67 -18.13 5.53
CA PHE A 259 -16.56 -17.29 4.74
C PHE A 259 -17.43 -18.09 3.77
N ASN A 260 -16.86 -19.07 3.06
CA ASN A 260 -17.61 -19.94 2.14
C ASN A 260 -18.67 -20.82 2.85
N GLN A 261 -18.52 -21.09 4.15
CA GLN A 261 -19.54 -21.79 4.96
C GLN A 261 -20.66 -20.86 5.45
N ARG A 262 -20.36 -19.59 5.76
CA ARG A 262 -21.36 -18.54 6.06
C ARG A 262 -21.03 -17.23 5.35
N PRO A 263 -21.48 -17.05 4.09
CA PRO A 263 -21.30 -15.77 3.38
C PRO A 263 -22.04 -14.59 4.04
N GLN A 264 -22.96 -14.85 4.98
CA GLN A 264 -23.62 -13.84 5.81
C GLN A 264 -22.82 -13.41 7.07
N ARG A 265 -21.62 -13.97 7.29
CA ARG A 265 -20.73 -13.61 8.41
C ARG A 265 -19.51 -12.84 7.89
N ALA A 266 -19.35 -11.60 8.34
CA ALA A 266 -18.32 -10.69 7.88
C ALA A 266 -16.99 -10.82 8.66
N GLU A 267 -16.98 -11.48 9.81
CA GLU A 267 -15.80 -11.66 10.67
C GLU A 267 -14.56 -12.22 9.93
N PRO A 268 -14.65 -13.23 9.03
CA PRO A 268 -13.49 -13.72 8.30
C PRO A 268 -12.96 -12.70 7.28
N LEU A 269 -13.84 -11.87 6.69
CA LEU A 269 -13.44 -10.81 5.75
C LEU A 269 -12.75 -9.65 6.48
N TYR A 270 -13.20 -9.31 7.69
CA TYR A 270 -12.52 -8.34 8.55
C TYR A 270 -11.12 -8.82 8.97
N ASP A 271 -10.99 -10.07 9.40
CA ASP A 271 -9.69 -10.68 9.72
C ASP A 271 -8.72 -10.63 8.52
N LEU A 272 -9.21 -10.93 7.31
CA LEU A 272 -8.45 -10.88 6.05
C LEU A 272 -8.08 -9.43 5.68
N ALA A 273 -9.03 -8.50 5.72
CA ALA A 273 -8.80 -7.08 5.46
C ALA A 273 -7.66 -6.54 6.35
N ARG A 274 -7.76 -6.82 7.65
CA ARG A 274 -6.75 -6.47 8.65
C ARG A 274 -5.39 -7.12 8.38
N PHE A 275 -5.36 -8.42 8.06
CA PHE A 275 -4.12 -9.13 7.72
C PHE A 275 -3.40 -8.50 6.51
N TYR A 276 -4.12 -8.18 5.44
CA TYR A 276 -3.53 -7.54 4.27
C TYR A 276 -3.13 -6.07 4.55
N ARG A 277 -3.84 -5.34 5.41
CA ARG A 277 -3.42 -3.99 5.85
C ARG A 277 -2.15 -4.06 6.70
N ASP A 278 -2.07 -4.98 7.66
CA ASP A 278 -0.89 -5.18 8.52
C ASP A 278 0.37 -5.54 7.70
N LYS A 279 0.20 -6.06 6.47
CA LYS A 279 1.26 -6.30 5.48
C LYS A 279 1.56 -5.14 4.52
N GLY A 280 0.77 -4.06 4.53
CA GLY A 280 0.84 -2.98 3.54
C GLY A 280 0.25 -3.33 2.16
N MET A 281 -0.42 -4.48 2.02
CA MET A 281 -1.10 -4.90 0.80
C MET A 281 -2.49 -4.24 0.69
N ASN A 282 -2.49 -2.90 0.64
CA ASN A 282 -3.68 -2.08 0.87
C ASN A 282 -4.83 -2.36 -0.12
N ASP A 283 -4.56 -2.50 -1.42
CA ASP A 283 -5.64 -2.80 -2.39
C ASP A 283 -6.31 -4.17 -2.13
N ALA A 284 -5.58 -5.16 -1.63
CA ALA A 284 -6.16 -6.44 -1.20
C ALA A 284 -6.99 -6.29 0.08
N SER A 285 -6.49 -5.51 1.05
CA SER A 285 -7.25 -5.15 2.26
C SER A 285 -8.58 -4.46 1.92
N VAL A 286 -8.58 -3.54 0.96
CA VAL A 286 -9.81 -2.88 0.51
C VAL A 286 -10.78 -3.85 -0.16
N VAL A 287 -10.33 -4.83 -0.95
CA VAL A 287 -11.23 -5.85 -1.54
C VAL A 287 -11.99 -6.62 -0.47
N PHE A 288 -11.33 -7.07 0.59
CA PHE A 288 -12.00 -7.74 1.72
C PHE A 288 -12.87 -6.79 2.55
N SER A 289 -12.45 -5.54 2.71
CA SER A 289 -13.23 -4.52 3.42
C SER A 289 -14.52 -4.17 2.67
N GLU A 290 -14.46 -3.96 1.35
CA GLU A 290 -15.63 -3.64 0.51
C GLU A 290 -16.62 -4.81 0.44
N ALA A 291 -16.12 -6.06 0.40
CA ALA A 291 -16.95 -7.24 0.50
C ALA A 291 -17.62 -7.35 1.88
N GLY A 292 -16.89 -7.09 2.97
CA GLY A 292 -17.44 -7.11 4.33
C GLY A 292 -18.47 -6.01 4.58
N LEU A 293 -18.23 -4.79 4.09
CA LEU A 293 -19.15 -3.64 4.23
C LEU A 293 -20.49 -3.82 3.51
N ALA A 294 -20.59 -4.77 2.57
CA ALA A 294 -21.86 -5.14 1.96
C ALA A 294 -22.73 -6.09 2.83
N ILE A 295 -22.13 -6.70 3.87
CA ILE A 295 -22.79 -7.68 4.73
C ILE A 295 -23.37 -6.97 5.95
N LYS A 296 -24.68 -7.12 6.16
CA LYS A 296 -25.36 -6.64 7.37
C LYS A 296 -25.14 -7.63 8.52
N ARG A 297 -25.14 -7.10 9.75
CA ARG A 297 -25.17 -7.91 10.97
C ARG A 297 -26.27 -8.98 10.87
N PRO A 298 -25.98 -10.28 11.08
CA PRO A 298 -27.00 -11.32 11.00
C PRO A 298 -28.01 -11.20 12.15
N GLU A 299 -29.25 -11.56 11.85
CA GLU A 299 -30.38 -11.63 12.81
C GLU A 299 -30.73 -13.07 13.23
N GLN A 300 -30.24 -14.07 12.49
CA GLN A 300 -30.61 -15.49 12.66
C GLN A 300 -29.52 -16.34 13.33
N ASP A 301 -28.24 -16.01 13.09
CA ASP A 301 -27.12 -16.54 13.87
C ASP A 301 -27.21 -16.03 15.32
N ILE A 302 -26.79 -16.84 16.29
CA ILE A 302 -26.78 -16.51 17.72
C ILE A 302 -25.42 -16.75 18.39
N LEU A 303 -24.54 -17.57 17.81
CA LEU A 303 -23.25 -17.89 18.38
C LEU A 303 -22.18 -16.84 18.01
N PHE A 304 -21.70 -16.14 19.03
CA PHE A 304 -20.52 -15.27 19.03
C PHE A 304 -20.45 -14.32 17.81
N ILE A 305 -21.47 -13.48 17.62
CA ILE A 305 -21.44 -12.38 16.65
C ILE A 305 -20.55 -11.26 17.18
N GLU A 306 -19.59 -10.82 16.38
CA GLU A 306 -18.66 -9.75 16.76
C GLU A 306 -19.21 -8.39 16.30
N ASP A 307 -20.10 -7.79 17.12
CA ASP A 307 -20.85 -6.56 16.79
C ASP A 307 -19.97 -5.38 16.35
N ASP A 308 -18.75 -5.27 16.88
CA ASP A 308 -17.77 -4.24 16.49
C ASP A 308 -17.39 -4.33 15.01
N VAL A 309 -17.32 -5.54 14.42
CA VAL A 309 -16.96 -5.76 13.01
C VAL A 309 -17.94 -5.06 12.07
N TYR A 310 -19.24 -5.20 12.37
CA TYR A 310 -20.35 -4.69 11.56
C TYR A 310 -20.63 -3.19 11.78
N THR A 311 -20.23 -2.65 12.93
CA THR A 311 -20.50 -1.25 13.32
C THR A 311 -19.33 -0.30 13.06
N THR A 312 -18.08 -0.79 13.19
CA THR A 312 -16.87 0.06 13.13
C THR A 312 -15.69 -0.61 12.43
N GLY A 313 -15.36 -1.86 12.77
CA GLY A 313 -14.11 -2.50 12.37
C GLY A 313 -13.87 -2.54 10.85
N LEU A 314 -14.89 -2.90 10.07
CA LEU A 314 -14.79 -2.91 8.60
C LEU A 314 -14.73 -1.50 7.99
N LEU A 315 -15.34 -0.49 8.61
CA LEU A 315 -15.20 0.91 8.19
C LEU A 315 -13.81 1.46 8.52
N GLU A 316 -13.23 1.06 9.66
CA GLU A 316 -11.89 1.47 10.09
C GLU A 316 -10.80 0.87 9.16
N GLU A 317 -10.85 -0.44 8.91
CA GLU A 317 -9.94 -1.11 7.99
C GLU A 317 -10.05 -0.54 6.56
N PHE A 318 -11.27 -0.30 6.07
CA PHE A 318 -11.51 0.41 4.80
C PHE A 318 -10.93 1.83 4.81
N ALA A 319 -11.22 2.63 5.84
CA ALA A 319 -10.78 4.02 5.97
C ALA A 319 -9.24 4.16 6.04
N ILE A 320 -8.52 3.17 6.58
CA ILE A 320 -7.06 3.16 6.56
C ILE A 320 -6.52 2.69 5.21
N ALA A 321 -6.99 1.54 4.71
CA ALA A 321 -6.42 0.93 3.50
C ALA A 321 -6.74 1.75 2.23
N ALA A 322 -7.95 2.32 2.11
CA ALA A 322 -8.38 3.08 0.93
C ALA A 322 -7.61 4.41 0.76
N ASN A 323 -6.91 4.92 1.78
CA ASN A 323 -5.99 6.04 1.62
C ASN A 323 -4.86 5.73 0.63
N TYR A 324 -4.45 4.47 0.55
CA TYR A 324 -3.36 4.01 -0.31
C TYR A 324 -3.85 3.48 -1.67
N ALA A 325 -5.17 3.46 -1.90
CA ALA A 325 -5.74 3.05 -3.18
C ALA A 325 -5.34 4.01 -4.29
N ARG A 326 -4.93 3.45 -5.44
CA ARG A 326 -4.59 4.20 -6.66
C ARG A 326 -5.82 4.78 -7.36
N ASP A 327 -7.01 4.28 -7.04
CA ASP A 327 -8.27 4.84 -7.50
C ASP A 327 -8.73 6.02 -6.61
N PRO A 328 -8.81 7.27 -7.14
CA PRO A 328 -9.34 8.39 -6.39
C PRO A 328 -10.80 8.23 -5.94
N VAL A 329 -11.64 7.42 -6.61
CA VAL A 329 -13.06 7.24 -6.17
C VAL A 329 -13.13 6.38 -4.91
N ARG A 330 -12.41 5.26 -4.88
CA ARG A 330 -12.18 4.44 -3.68
C ARG A 330 -11.49 5.25 -2.58
N LYS A 331 -10.49 6.08 -2.91
CA LYS A 331 -9.83 6.95 -1.93
C LYS A 331 -10.77 8.03 -1.37
N ASP A 332 -11.68 8.59 -2.18
CA ASP A 332 -12.69 9.55 -1.73
C ASP A 332 -13.69 8.91 -0.76
N ARG A 333 -14.15 7.69 -1.06
CA ARG A 333 -14.95 6.87 -0.13
C ARG A 333 -14.19 6.52 1.15
N GLY A 334 -12.89 6.26 1.05
CA GLY A 334 -12.01 6.08 2.21
C GLY A 334 -11.94 7.33 3.10
N PHE A 335 -11.81 8.52 2.49
CA PHE A 335 -11.91 9.79 3.20
C PHE A 335 -13.29 9.95 3.87
N ALA A 336 -14.37 9.65 3.15
CA ALA A 336 -15.73 9.76 3.67
C ALA A 336 -15.94 8.89 4.91
N ALA A 337 -15.56 7.60 4.85
CA ALA A 337 -15.56 6.70 6.01
C ALA A 337 -14.71 7.24 7.18
N CYS A 338 -13.51 7.74 6.89
CA CYS A 338 -12.61 8.32 7.90
C CYS A 338 -13.19 9.57 8.57
N ASN A 339 -13.80 10.48 7.79
CA ASN A 339 -14.42 11.71 8.27
C ASN A 339 -15.72 11.44 9.04
N TRP A 340 -16.51 10.46 8.60
CA TRP A 340 -17.72 10.00 9.30
C TRP A 340 -17.37 9.32 10.63
N LEU A 341 -16.41 8.40 10.66
CA LEU A 341 -15.94 7.77 11.90
C LEU A 341 -15.39 8.80 12.90
N ALA A 342 -14.65 9.81 12.42
CA ALA A 342 -14.09 10.87 13.26
C ALA A 342 -15.13 11.84 13.83
N LEU A 343 -16.26 12.04 13.15
CA LEU A 343 -17.26 13.06 13.50
C LEU A 343 -18.59 12.49 14.02
N ASN A 344 -18.88 11.20 13.85
CA ASN A 344 -20.13 10.61 14.35
C ASN A 344 -20.08 10.35 15.87
N ARG A 345 -21.02 10.93 16.62
CA ARG A 345 -21.14 10.78 18.09
C ARG A 345 -21.49 9.37 18.56
N ALA A 346 -22.09 8.54 17.70
CA ALA A 346 -22.45 7.17 18.05
C ALA A 346 -21.24 6.22 18.07
N ILE A 347 -20.09 6.65 17.53
CA ILE A 347 -18.86 5.87 17.47
C ILE A 347 -18.06 6.08 18.76
N GLY A 348 -17.60 4.99 19.37
CA GLY A 348 -16.81 5.01 20.58
C GLY A 348 -15.49 5.77 20.44
N ASP A 349 -14.97 6.28 21.56
CA ASP A 349 -13.84 7.22 21.57
C ASP A 349 -12.58 6.68 20.87
N GLY A 350 -12.25 5.39 21.03
CA GLY A 350 -11.07 4.77 20.41
C GLY A 350 -11.04 4.86 18.87
N PRO A 351 -12.00 4.23 18.17
CA PRO A 351 -12.11 4.33 16.70
C PRO A 351 -12.27 5.78 16.22
N ARG A 352 -13.00 6.63 16.98
CA ARG A 352 -13.20 8.04 16.63
C ARG A 352 -11.90 8.85 16.68
N GLU A 353 -11.04 8.64 17.69
CA GLU A 353 -9.73 9.30 17.78
C GLU A 353 -8.72 8.75 16.76
N LEU A 354 -8.77 7.45 16.47
CA LEU A 354 -7.94 6.83 15.42
C LEU A 354 -8.31 7.38 14.03
N ALA A 355 -9.61 7.42 13.69
CA ALA A 355 -10.10 8.02 12.45
C ALA A 355 -9.73 9.51 12.36
N TRP A 356 -9.92 10.27 13.44
CA TRP A 356 -9.53 11.69 13.49
C TRP A 356 -8.03 11.89 13.21
N SER A 357 -7.16 11.07 13.80
CA SER A 357 -5.71 11.07 13.53
C SER A 357 -5.40 10.69 12.07
N ASN A 358 -6.13 9.73 11.51
CA ASN A 358 -5.91 9.24 10.14
C ASN A 358 -6.38 10.22 9.05
N LEU A 359 -7.25 11.19 9.35
CA LEU A 359 -7.58 12.28 8.42
C LEU A 359 -6.33 13.04 7.92
N PHE A 360 -5.26 13.10 8.73
CA PHE A 360 -3.97 13.70 8.35
C PHE A 360 -3.38 13.15 7.04
N PHE A 361 -3.65 11.89 6.71
CA PHE A 361 -3.17 11.27 5.47
C PHE A 361 -4.01 11.68 4.25
N TYR A 362 -5.29 11.99 4.45
CA TYR A 362 -6.20 12.41 3.39
C TYR A 362 -6.13 13.90 3.06
N VAL A 363 -5.85 14.78 4.03
CA VAL A 363 -5.93 16.25 3.82
C VAL A 363 -5.05 16.74 2.66
N GLN A 364 -5.66 17.59 1.82
CA GLN A 364 -5.11 18.22 0.63
C GLN A 364 -4.83 19.72 0.86
N PRO A 365 -3.98 20.37 0.05
CA PRO A 365 -3.84 21.82 0.08
C PRO A 365 -5.11 22.50 -0.46
N ALA A 366 -5.38 23.72 0.01
CA ALA A 366 -6.55 24.53 -0.35
C ALA A 366 -6.73 24.64 -1.88
N LYS A 367 -5.62 24.82 -2.61
CA LYS A 367 -5.59 24.91 -4.08
C LYS A 367 -6.12 23.68 -4.83
N THR A 368 -6.07 22.49 -4.21
CA THR A 368 -6.59 21.24 -4.80
C THR A 368 -8.09 21.11 -4.59
N MET A 369 -8.63 21.61 -3.47
CA MET A 369 -10.07 21.58 -3.17
C MET A 369 -10.81 22.79 -3.75
N MET A 370 -10.12 23.91 -3.93
CA MET A 370 -10.64 25.18 -4.41
C MET A 370 -9.69 25.72 -5.50
N PRO A 371 -9.86 25.31 -6.78
CA PRO A 371 -9.02 25.75 -7.89
C PRO A 371 -8.88 27.27 -8.05
N SER A 372 -9.86 28.06 -7.64
CA SER A 372 -9.79 29.53 -7.63
C SER A 372 -8.83 30.10 -6.57
N PHE A 373 -8.50 29.34 -5.51
CA PHE A 373 -7.71 29.81 -4.37
C PHE A 373 -6.38 30.44 -4.82
N SER A 374 -6.13 31.70 -4.49
CA SER A 374 -4.91 32.41 -4.89
C SER A 374 -4.38 33.25 -3.73
N ALA A 375 -3.21 32.88 -3.23
CA ALA A 375 -2.59 33.44 -2.04
C ALA A 375 -1.31 34.21 -2.36
N HIS A 376 -1.12 35.34 -1.68
CA HIS A 376 0.03 36.22 -1.83
C HIS A 376 0.54 36.65 -0.44
N PRO A 377 1.85 36.89 -0.26
CA PRO A 377 2.36 37.52 0.95
C PRO A 377 1.75 38.92 1.13
N VAL A 378 1.48 39.32 2.37
CA VAL A 378 0.87 40.64 2.68
C VAL A 378 1.77 41.81 2.25
N GLY A 379 3.08 41.60 2.12
CA GLY A 379 4.03 42.64 1.68
C GLY A 379 4.39 43.68 2.75
N PHE A 380 4.01 43.44 4.01
CA PHE A 380 4.35 44.30 5.15
C PHE A 380 5.74 43.97 5.72
N GLU A 381 6.60 44.98 5.81
CA GLU A 381 7.91 44.91 6.46
C GLU A 381 7.75 45.11 7.98
N ALA A 382 8.13 44.11 8.77
CA ALA A 382 8.06 44.18 10.22
C ALA A 382 9.19 45.04 10.81
N PRO A 383 8.97 45.76 11.93
CA PRO A 383 10.02 46.54 12.59
C PRO A 383 11.20 45.68 13.06
N ASP A 384 12.39 46.28 13.18
CA ASP A 384 13.61 45.62 13.66
C ASP A 384 13.36 44.77 14.93
N GLY A 385 13.76 43.50 14.88
CA GLY A 385 13.57 42.53 15.96
C GLY A 385 12.19 41.86 16.02
N TYR A 386 11.27 42.19 15.10
CA TYR A 386 9.94 41.57 15.00
C TYR A 386 9.76 40.82 13.67
N ARG A 387 8.79 39.89 13.65
CA ARG A 387 8.38 39.10 12.47
C ARG A 387 6.86 39.17 12.29
N SER A 388 6.39 39.17 11.06
CA SER A 388 4.96 39.19 10.71
C SER A 388 4.30 37.84 11.02
N SER A 389 3.16 37.85 11.72
CA SER A 389 2.41 36.67 12.13
C SER A 389 0.88 36.95 12.09
N ASN A 390 0.08 35.89 12.26
CA ASN A 390 -1.38 35.82 12.43
C ASN A 390 -2.19 37.06 11.98
N PRO A 391 -2.25 37.35 10.66
CA PRO A 391 -2.98 38.50 10.13
C PRO A 391 -4.51 38.27 10.12
N SER A 392 -5.29 39.33 10.34
CA SER A 392 -6.77 39.31 10.34
C SER A 392 -7.35 40.35 9.37
N VAL A 393 -7.89 39.88 8.24
CA VAL A 393 -8.63 40.68 7.25
C VAL A 393 -10.09 40.89 7.66
N ALA A 394 -10.63 42.07 7.37
CA ALA A 394 -12.03 42.45 7.47
C ALA A 394 -12.40 43.47 6.37
N ARG A 395 -13.68 43.86 6.28
CA ARG A 395 -14.13 45.04 5.51
C ARG A 395 -14.68 46.11 6.45
N LEU A 396 -14.39 47.37 6.13
CA LEU A 396 -15.00 48.55 6.74
C LEU A 396 -15.74 49.31 5.63
N GLY A 397 -17.02 49.00 5.45
CA GLY A 397 -17.80 49.43 4.30
C GLY A 397 -17.26 48.84 2.98
N GLY A 398 -16.79 49.71 2.07
CA GLY A 398 -16.13 49.30 0.84
C GLY A 398 -14.66 48.90 1.00
N GLN A 399 -13.96 49.41 2.02
CA GLN A 399 -12.52 49.25 2.16
C GLN A 399 -12.12 47.88 2.72
N ILE A 400 -11.12 47.23 2.11
CA ILE A 400 -10.40 46.11 2.71
C ILE A 400 -9.44 46.64 3.79
N VAL A 401 -9.56 46.10 5.00
CA VAL A 401 -8.67 46.38 6.12
C VAL A 401 -8.04 45.07 6.61
N LEU A 402 -6.76 45.09 6.93
CA LEU A 402 -6.04 43.92 7.45
C LEU A 402 -5.23 44.34 8.67
N LEU A 403 -5.45 43.66 9.78
CA LEU A 403 -4.55 43.73 10.92
C LEU A 403 -3.37 42.79 10.68
N GLN A 404 -2.16 43.31 10.83
CA GLN A 404 -0.92 42.55 10.79
C GLN A 404 -0.37 42.45 12.21
N ARG A 405 -0.43 41.24 12.81
CA ARG A 405 0.27 40.95 14.08
C ARG A 405 1.77 40.85 13.80
N THR A 406 2.60 41.29 14.73
CA THR A 406 4.05 41.01 14.74
C THR A 406 4.52 40.55 16.11
N VAL A 407 5.55 39.70 16.13
CA VAL A 407 6.09 39.04 17.33
C VAL A 407 7.62 39.09 17.36
N ASN A 408 8.23 39.11 18.55
CA ASN A 408 9.68 39.21 18.76
C ASN A 408 10.41 37.87 19.01
N TYR A 409 9.79 36.74 18.68
CA TYR A 409 10.38 35.41 18.83
C TYR A 409 10.67 34.73 17.49
N THR A 410 11.46 33.68 17.51
CA THR A 410 11.50 32.62 16.50
C THR A 410 10.88 31.33 17.03
N LEU A 411 10.22 30.58 16.16
CA LEU A 411 9.75 29.23 16.46
C LEU A 411 10.87 28.23 16.19
N ALA A 412 11.24 27.41 17.17
CA ALA A 412 12.25 26.37 17.00
C ALA A 412 11.78 25.29 16.00
N GLU A 413 12.70 24.52 15.40
CA GLU A 413 12.39 23.54 14.32
C GLU A 413 11.32 22.48 14.68
N ASN A 414 11.11 22.24 15.97
CA ASN A 414 10.10 21.33 16.50
C ASN A 414 8.66 21.91 16.51
N ASN A 415 8.50 23.21 16.24
CA ASN A 415 7.24 23.97 16.37
C ASN A 415 6.64 23.93 17.81
N LEU A 416 7.49 23.87 18.84
CA LEU A 416 7.08 23.75 20.25
C LEU A 416 7.66 24.83 21.16
N GLN A 417 8.87 25.32 20.86
CA GLN A 417 9.60 26.29 21.67
C GLN A 417 9.64 27.64 20.96
N TYR A 418 9.45 28.72 21.74
CA TYR A 418 9.57 30.09 21.30
C TYR A 418 10.88 30.65 21.85
N ASP A 419 11.82 30.97 20.96
CA ASP A 419 13.11 31.55 21.33
C ASP A 419 13.04 33.07 21.17
N THR A 420 13.19 33.81 22.27
CA THR A 420 13.29 35.28 22.29
C THR A 420 14.74 35.72 22.48
N PRO A 421 15.16 36.85 21.87
CA PRO A 421 16.48 37.45 22.12
C PRO A 421 16.72 37.65 23.63
N ASP A 422 17.87 37.19 24.12
CA ASP A 422 18.33 37.29 25.51
C ASP A 422 17.32 36.82 26.59
N GLY A 423 16.34 35.97 26.22
CA GLY A 423 15.27 35.54 27.12
C GLY A 423 14.25 36.65 27.46
N ALA A 424 14.15 37.68 26.63
CA ALA A 424 13.18 38.76 26.77
C ALA A 424 11.72 38.23 26.75
N PRO A 425 10.75 38.97 27.31
CA PRO A 425 9.33 38.64 27.19
C PRO A 425 8.90 38.46 25.73
N VAL A 426 7.97 37.54 25.49
CA VAL A 426 7.22 37.51 24.22
C VAL A 426 6.39 38.79 24.16
N HIS A 427 6.58 39.60 23.12
CA HIS A 427 5.90 40.88 22.95
C HIS A 427 5.23 40.94 21.58
N THR A 428 3.94 41.28 21.58
CA THR A 428 3.11 41.38 20.38
C THR A 428 2.78 42.84 20.07
N ARG A 429 3.08 43.28 18.85
CA ARG A 429 2.67 44.58 18.28
C ARG A 429 1.71 44.33 17.13
N ASN A 430 0.73 45.20 16.93
CA ASN A 430 -0.29 45.04 15.89
C ASN A 430 -0.35 46.29 15.01
N PHE A 431 -0.50 46.12 13.71
CA PHE A 431 -0.55 47.20 12.73
C PHE A 431 -1.85 47.13 11.93
N LEU A 432 -2.57 48.23 11.83
CA LEU A 432 -3.71 48.37 10.93
C LEU A 432 -3.19 48.73 9.53
N LEU A 433 -3.47 47.87 8.56
CA LEU A 433 -3.21 48.10 7.14
C LEU A 433 -4.54 48.39 6.42
N ARG A 434 -4.53 49.35 5.52
CA ARG A 434 -5.63 49.60 4.55
C ARG A 434 -5.14 49.13 3.19
N LEU A 435 -5.89 48.23 2.55
CA LEU A 435 -5.52 47.60 1.29
C LEU A 435 -6.45 48.07 0.16
N SER A 436 -5.91 48.22 -1.06
CA SER A 436 -6.71 48.38 -2.27
C SER A 436 -7.45 47.09 -2.63
N ASP A 437 -8.40 47.16 -3.57
CA ASP A 437 -9.12 46.00 -4.09
C ASP A 437 -8.17 44.97 -4.74
N ASP A 438 -7.04 45.42 -5.29
CA ASP A 438 -5.93 44.58 -5.79
C ASP A 438 -4.97 44.12 -4.67
N LEU A 439 -5.38 44.22 -3.40
CA LEU A 439 -4.69 43.82 -2.16
C LEU A 439 -3.39 44.58 -1.83
N GLY A 440 -3.02 45.61 -2.59
CA GLY A 440 -1.84 46.44 -2.34
C GLY A 440 -2.00 47.35 -1.11
N ILE A 441 -0.97 47.44 -0.27
CA ILE A 441 -0.98 48.30 0.93
C ILE A 441 -1.05 49.79 0.52
N GLN A 442 -2.09 50.49 1.00
CA GLN A 442 -2.28 51.93 0.82
C GLN A 442 -1.77 52.74 2.02
N SER A 443 -1.91 52.20 3.24
CA SER A 443 -1.38 52.80 4.47
C SER A 443 -1.15 51.74 5.54
N ALA A 444 -0.18 51.99 6.43
CA ALA A 444 0.08 51.21 7.63
C ALA A 444 0.09 52.13 8.86
N SER A 445 -0.38 51.66 10.02
CA SER A 445 -0.30 52.38 11.29
C SER A 445 -0.27 51.42 12.47
N GLU A 446 0.60 51.66 13.45
CA GLU A 446 0.67 50.84 14.67
C GLU A 446 -0.56 51.09 15.55
N ILE A 447 -1.22 50.01 15.98
CA ILE A 447 -2.37 50.05 16.90
C ILE A 447 -1.82 50.04 18.32
N LEU A 448 -1.80 51.22 18.94
CA LEU A 448 -1.32 51.38 20.30
C LEU A 448 -2.30 50.77 21.33
N PRO A 449 -1.83 50.29 22.49
CA PRO A 449 -2.68 49.81 23.57
C PRO A 449 -3.55 50.94 24.17
N PRO A 450 -4.59 50.63 24.97
CA PRO A 450 -5.38 51.64 25.68
C PRO A 450 -4.53 52.52 26.61
N VAL A 451 -4.97 53.76 26.84
CA VAL A 451 -4.25 54.72 27.70
C VAL A 451 -4.42 54.39 29.19
N ASP A 452 -5.52 53.70 29.51
CA ASP A 452 -5.96 53.26 30.84
C ASP A 452 -5.69 51.76 31.08
N MET A 453 -4.86 51.13 30.24
CA MET A 453 -4.43 49.74 30.42
C MET A 453 -3.57 49.61 31.70
N PRO A 454 -3.86 48.64 32.59
CA PRO A 454 -3.09 48.45 33.81
C PRO A 454 -1.71 47.86 33.53
N GLU A 455 -0.75 48.12 34.42
CA GLU A 455 0.59 47.52 34.38
C GLU A 455 0.53 45.97 34.35
N PRO A 456 1.37 45.30 33.54
CA PRO A 456 1.35 43.86 33.37
C PRO A 456 1.71 43.12 34.67
N VAL A 457 0.80 42.28 35.15
CA VAL A 457 0.96 41.43 36.35
C VAL A 457 1.87 40.24 36.03
N TYR A 458 1.65 39.60 34.87
CA TYR A 458 2.55 38.60 34.31
C TYR A 458 3.35 39.22 33.17
N LYS A 459 4.69 39.12 33.26
CA LYS A 459 5.63 39.81 32.37
C LYS A 459 6.33 38.92 31.35
N GLY A 460 5.88 37.67 31.15
CA GLY A 460 6.49 36.73 30.20
C GLY A 460 5.87 36.77 28.79
N VAL A 461 4.61 37.20 28.67
CA VAL A 461 3.89 37.39 27.41
C VAL A 461 3.11 38.70 27.53
N LEU A 462 3.32 39.61 26.59
CA LEU A 462 2.86 41.01 26.61
C LEU A 462 2.18 41.39 25.29
N GLY A 463 1.14 42.22 25.38
CA GLY A 463 0.37 42.74 24.26
C GLY A 463 -0.82 41.86 23.85
N PHE A 464 -1.48 42.29 22.77
CA PHE A 464 -2.74 41.71 22.29
C PHE A 464 -2.46 40.65 21.21
N GLU A 465 -2.59 39.37 21.57
CA GLU A 465 -2.39 38.24 20.66
C GLU A 465 -3.63 37.96 19.81
N ASP A 466 -3.41 37.53 18.56
CA ASP A 466 -4.43 36.98 17.65
C ASP A 466 -5.71 37.82 17.54
N LEU A 467 -5.53 39.14 17.39
CA LEU A 467 -6.63 40.12 17.33
C LEU A 467 -7.44 39.93 16.04
N ARG A 468 -8.65 39.37 16.19
CA ARG A 468 -9.63 39.14 15.13
C ARG A 468 -10.39 40.43 14.83
N LEU A 469 -10.28 40.93 13.62
CA LEU A 469 -10.77 42.24 13.16
C LEU A 469 -12.21 42.12 12.63
N PHE A 470 -13.09 43.07 12.97
CA PHE A 470 -14.45 43.14 12.42
C PHE A 470 -15.01 44.57 12.49
N ALA A 471 -16.08 44.87 11.75
CA ALA A 471 -16.81 46.14 11.86
C ALA A 471 -18.09 45.94 12.68
N TRP A 472 -18.45 46.90 13.54
CA TRP A 472 -19.67 46.87 14.35
C TRP A 472 -20.16 48.30 14.64
N ASN A 473 -21.44 48.57 14.37
CA ASN A 473 -22.09 49.88 14.39
C ASN A 473 -21.33 50.96 13.58
N GLY A 474 -20.67 50.54 12.49
CA GLY A 474 -19.89 51.41 11.60
C GLY A 474 -18.45 51.70 12.05
N ASP A 475 -18.10 51.37 13.30
CA ASP A 475 -16.73 51.46 13.83
C ASP A 475 -15.94 50.15 13.59
N LEU A 476 -14.61 50.21 13.70
CA LEU A 476 -13.72 49.06 13.59
C LEU A 476 -13.38 48.49 14.97
N TRP A 477 -13.51 47.17 15.14
CA TRP A 477 -13.40 46.46 16.42
C TRP A 477 -12.49 45.23 16.33
N GLY A 478 -12.05 44.77 17.50
CA GLY A 478 -11.12 43.67 17.66
C GLY A 478 -11.42 42.76 18.84
N SER A 479 -11.26 41.45 18.66
CA SER A 479 -11.26 40.45 19.73
C SER A 479 -9.89 39.78 19.83
N ALA A 480 -9.17 39.99 20.92
CA ALA A 480 -7.80 39.52 21.15
C ALA A 480 -7.67 38.64 22.39
N CYS A 481 -6.64 37.79 22.43
CA CYS A 481 -6.16 37.14 23.64
C CYS A 481 -5.11 38.01 24.33
N VAL A 482 -5.24 38.20 25.64
CA VAL A 482 -4.25 38.86 26.50
C VAL A 482 -3.88 37.92 27.65
N ARG A 483 -2.62 37.95 28.08
CA ARG A 483 -2.08 37.05 29.12
C ARG A 483 -1.46 37.76 30.33
N GLU A 484 -1.27 39.07 30.26
CA GLU A 484 -0.53 39.84 31.27
C GLU A 484 -1.34 40.24 32.51
N PHE A 485 -2.67 40.15 32.48
CA PHE A 485 -3.55 40.61 33.59
C PHE A 485 -3.66 39.65 34.78
N THR A 486 -3.05 38.45 34.73
CA THR A 486 -3.12 37.44 35.80
C THR A 486 -1.74 36.83 36.05
N PRO A 487 -1.33 36.55 37.30
CA PRO A 487 0.00 36.03 37.59
C PRO A 487 0.23 34.61 37.04
N GLU A 488 -0.84 33.83 36.80
CA GLU A 488 -0.77 32.49 36.19
C GLU A 488 -0.73 32.52 34.65
N ALA A 489 -0.72 33.71 34.03
CA ALA A 489 -0.76 33.90 32.59
C ALA A 489 -1.98 33.24 31.89
N TRP A 490 -3.17 33.35 32.50
CA TRP A 490 -4.43 32.91 31.89
C TRP A 490 -4.66 33.60 30.55
N CYS A 491 -5.31 32.88 29.63
CA CYS A 491 -5.82 33.49 28.40
C CYS A 491 -7.12 34.22 28.74
N GLU A 492 -7.12 35.55 28.77
CA GLU A 492 -8.34 36.35 28.88
C GLU A 492 -8.64 36.99 27.52
N GLN A 493 -9.91 36.95 27.07
CA GLN A 493 -10.31 37.65 25.86
C GLN A 493 -10.58 39.12 26.14
N VAL A 494 -10.20 39.98 25.19
CA VAL A 494 -10.46 41.42 25.23
C VAL A 494 -11.15 41.85 23.96
N LEU A 495 -12.31 42.49 24.11
CA LEU A 495 -12.99 43.26 23.08
C LEU A 495 -12.50 44.72 23.16
N ALA A 496 -12.14 45.32 22.02
CA ALA A 496 -11.75 46.74 21.94
C ALA A 496 -12.08 47.36 20.58
N ARG A 497 -12.29 48.68 20.56
CA ARG A 497 -12.55 49.48 19.35
C ARG A 497 -11.27 50.20 18.90
N ILE A 498 -10.99 50.19 17.60
CA ILE A 498 -9.82 50.86 17.01
C ILE A 498 -10.20 52.29 16.62
N ASP A 499 -9.53 53.29 17.20
CA ASP A 499 -9.74 54.71 16.90
C ASP A 499 -8.54 55.28 16.13
N GLU A 500 -8.78 55.85 14.95
CA GLU A 500 -7.76 56.48 14.08
C GLU A 500 -7.75 58.02 14.19
N SER A 501 -8.65 58.65 14.95
CA SER A 501 -8.94 60.11 14.90
C SER A 501 -7.82 61.03 15.40
N ARG A 502 -6.83 60.48 16.11
CA ARG A 502 -5.65 61.21 16.64
C ARG A 502 -4.36 60.39 16.58
N SER A 503 -4.47 59.11 16.93
CA SER A 503 -3.40 58.11 16.89
C SER A 503 -4.07 56.74 16.87
N CYS A 504 -3.73 55.88 15.91
CA CYS A 504 -4.31 54.54 15.81
C CYS A 504 -4.14 53.78 17.15
N ARG A 505 -5.25 53.51 17.85
CA ARG A 505 -5.22 53.01 19.24
C ARG A 505 -6.47 52.21 19.61
N LEU A 506 -6.31 51.23 20.49
CA LEU A 506 -7.41 50.56 21.18
C LEU A 506 -8.10 51.49 22.19
N THR A 507 -9.43 51.58 22.09
CA THR A 507 -10.35 52.38 22.92
C THR A 507 -11.59 51.54 23.25
N ASP A 508 -12.44 52.00 24.17
CA ASP A 508 -13.66 51.30 24.60
C ASP A 508 -13.47 49.78 24.79
N TRP A 509 -12.47 49.43 25.61
CA TRP A 509 -11.97 48.08 25.74
C TRP A 509 -12.47 47.40 27.02
N ARG A 510 -12.64 46.08 26.99
CA ARG A 510 -13.18 45.30 28.11
C ARG A 510 -12.74 43.83 28.05
N VAL A 511 -12.41 43.26 29.21
CA VAL A 511 -12.11 41.83 29.35
C VAL A 511 -13.42 41.05 29.38
N LEU A 512 -13.61 40.12 28.42
CA LEU A 512 -14.76 39.23 28.37
C LEU A 512 -14.54 38.05 29.31
N ARG A 513 -15.45 37.82 30.26
CA ARG A 513 -15.33 36.75 31.27
C ARG A 513 -16.59 35.89 31.29
N PRO A 514 -16.55 34.68 30.70
CA PRO A 514 -17.72 33.81 30.64
C PRO A 514 -18.03 33.19 32.00
N ALA A 515 -19.31 32.86 32.22
CA ALA A 515 -19.75 32.20 33.43
C ALA A 515 -19.25 30.74 33.50
N GLY A 516 -18.84 30.31 34.69
CA GLY A 516 -18.34 28.95 34.94
C GLY A 516 -16.85 28.90 35.31
N PRO A 517 -16.20 27.72 35.23
CA PRO A 517 -14.79 27.56 35.53
C PRO A 517 -13.89 28.21 34.46
N ARG A 518 -12.78 28.81 34.88
CA ARG A 518 -11.74 29.33 33.96
C ARG A 518 -11.12 28.20 33.15
N VAL A 519 -11.00 28.42 31.83
CA VAL A 519 -10.31 27.55 30.87
C VAL A 519 -9.52 28.41 29.89
N HIS A 520 -8.43 27.88 29.32
CA HIS A 520 -7.58 28.59 28.35
C HIS A 520 -8.18 28.63 26.93
N GLU A 521 -9.45 29.06 26.78
CA GLU A 521 -10.05 29.22 25.46
C GLU A 521 -9.86 30.65 24.91
N LYS A 522 -9.12 30.75 23.81
CA LYS A 522 -8.70 32.01 23.17
C LYS A 522 -9.25 32.22 21.75
N ASN A 523 -10.10 31.30 21.29
CA ASN A 523 -10.52 31.21 19.89
C ASN A 523 -12.00 31.54 19.69
N TRP A 524 -12.44 32.61 20.34
CA TRP A 524 -13.81 33.11 20.21
C TRP A 524 -13.97 33.72 18.81
N MET A 525 -15.03 33.36 18.10
CA MET A 525 -15.29 33.84 16.74
C MET A 525 -16.35 34.96 16.79
N PRO A 526 -16.00 36.23 16.49
CA PRO A 526 -16.96 37.33 16.48
C PRO A 526 -18.05 37.12 15.42
N GLN A 527 -19.29 37.46 15.75
CA GLN A 527 -20.44 37.47 14.84
C GLN A 527 -21.24 38.75 15.08
N VAL A 528 -21.30 39.61 14.05
CA VAL A 528 -22.14 40.83 14.07
C VAL A 528 -23.40 40.54 13.29
N LYS A 529 -24.54 40.40 13.99
CA LYS A 529 -25.85 40.24 13.36
C LYS A 529 -26.43 41.62 13.00
N PRO A 530 -26.95 41.81 11.77
CA PRO A 530 -27.53 43.08 11.34
C PRO A 530 -28.75 43.44 12.18
N ALA A 531 -29.08 44.73 12.23
CA ALA A 531 -30.22 45.23 12.98
C ALA A 531 -31.54 44.61 12.48
N THR A 532 -32.26 43.94 13.39
CA THR A 532 -33.64 43.52 13.13
C THR A 532 -34.60 44.71 13.30
N ALA A 533 -35.81 44.60 12.74
CA ALA A 533 -36.86 45.61 12.89
C ALA A 533 -37.29 45.86 14.35
N GLU A 534 -36.92 44.98 15.27
CA GLU A 534 -37.21 45.07 16.70
C GLU A 534 -36.04 45.61 17.53
N ALA A 535 -34.79 45.34 17.10
CA ALA A 535 -33.58 45.70 17.85
C ALA A 535 -33.01 47.08 17.52
N GLY A 536 -33.18 47.58 16.29
CA GLY A 536 -32.78 48.93 15.86
C GLY A 536 -31.28 49.22 15.75
N ALA A 537 -30.40 48.30 16.20
CA ALA A 537 -28.94 48.40 16.11
C ALA A 537 -28.31 47.01 15.83
N GLU A 538 -27.05 46.98 15.41
CA GLU A 538 -26.33 45.72 15.18
C GLU A 538 -25.99 45.01 16.49
N THR A 539 -26.18 43.69 16.53
CA THR A 539 -25.92 42.88 17.74
C THR A 539 -24.62 42.11 17.59
N LEU A 540 -23.65 42.37 18.48
CA LEU A 540 -22.40 41.61 18.58
C LEU A 540 -22.56 40.44 19.54
N GLN A 541 -22.15 39.26 19.10
CA GLN A 541 -22.00 38.06 19.93
C GLN A 541 -20.82 37.22 19.40
N PHE A 542 -20.46 36.15 20.11
CA PHE A 542 -19.32 35.30 19.78
C PHE A 542 -19.70 33.82 19.85
N ILE A 543 -19.22 33.02 18.89
CA ILE A 543 -19.17 31.56 19.06
C ILE A 543 -17.95 31.25 19.95
N TYR A 544 -18.22 30.79 21.17
CA TYR A 544 -17.22 30.49 22.20
C TYR A 544 -16.62 29.08 22.04
N LEU A 545 -17.47 28.10 21.73
CA LEU A 545 -17.11 26.71 21.46
C LEU A 545 -17.97 26.19 20.30
N CYS A 546 -17.47 25.17 19.59
CA CYS A 546 -18.22 24.46 18.56
C CYS A 546 -19.00 23.25 19.12
N ASP A 547 -18.50 22.58 20.15
CA ASP A 547 -19.19 21.48 20.83
C ASP A 547 -18.98 21.49 22.35
N PRO A 548 -20.03 21.73 23.16
CA PRO A 548 -21.31 22.26 22.70
C PRO A 548 -21.12 23.60 21.96
N THR A 549 -21.98 23.89 20.98
CA THR A 549 -22.03 25.19 20.32
C THR A 549 -22.53 26.21 21.35
N ARG A 550 -21.59 26.88 22.03
CA ARG A 550 -21.86 27.90 23.04
C ARG A 550 -21.71 29.29 22.44
N ILE A 551 -22.66 30.17 22.74
CA ILE A 551 -22.75 31.53 22.22
C ILE A 551 -22.74 32.51 23.39
N VAL A 552 -21.96 33.58 23.31
CA VAL A 552 -21.81 34.60 24.36
C VAL A 552 -21.96 36.03 23.82
N ASP A 553 -22.43 36.97 24.65
CA ASP A 553 -22.65 38.39 24.30
C ASP A 553 -21.37 39.26 24.33
N GLU A 554 -21.50 40.58 24.18
CA GLU A 554 -20.40 41.55 24.24
C GLU A 554 -19.79 41.78 25.64
N ARG A 555 -20.18 40.95 26.61
CA ARG A 555 -19.76 40.93 28.03
C ARG A 555 -19.22 39.55 28.44
N GLY A 556 -19.50 38.52 27.64
CA GLY A 556 -19.17 37.12 27.89
C GLY A 556 -20.31 36.30 28.52
N ALA A 557 -21.50 36.86 28.74
CA ALA A 557 -22.64 36.11 29.27
C ALA A 557 -23.17 35.12 28.22
N THR A 558 -23.46 33.88 28.64
CA THR A 558 -23.94 32.83 27.73
C THR A 558 -25.37 33.10 27.28
N LEU A 559 -25.55 33.28 25.97
CA LEU A 559 -26.84 33.49 25.32
C LEU A 559 -27.54 32.17 24.97
N ALA A 560 -26.77 31.18 24.52
CA ALA A 560 -27.26 29.86 24.14
C ALA A 560 -26.17 28.79 24.24
N GLU A 561 -26.59 27.54 24.43
CA GLU A 561 -25.75 26.36 24.34
C GLU A 561 -26.55 25.22 23.69
N THR A 562 -26.00 24.59 22.64
CA THR A 562 -26.61 23.44 21.94
C THR A 562 -25.55 22.41 21.58
N HIS A 563 -25.93 21.16 21.34
CA HIS A 563 -25.00 20.16 20.77
C HIS A 563 -25.25 20.00 19.27
N PRO A 564 -24.22 20.14 18.41
CA PRO A 564 -24.34 19.79 17.00
C PRO A 564 -24.49 18.28 16.82
N ALA A 565 -24.98 17.81 15.66
CA ALA A 565 -25.15 16.38 15.39
C ALA A 565 -23.81 15.61 15.43
N ILE A 566 -22.72 16.26 14.99
CA ILE A 566 -21.35 15.74 14.99
C ILE A 566 -20.58 16.03 16.28
N ALA A 567 -19.60 15.18 16.57
CA ALA A 567 -18.57 15.35 17.60
C ALA A 567 -17.55 16.41 17.14
N ALA A 568 -17.77 17.68 17.53
CA ALA A 568 -16.95 18.82 17.11
C ALA A 568 -16.04 19.38 18.24
N GLN A 569 -15.77 18.60 19.29
CA GLN A 569 -14.99 19.03 20.47
C GLN A 569 -13.52 19.35 20.13
N ARG A 570 -13.04 18.96 18.94
CA ARG A 570 -11.69 19.26 18.42
C ARG A 570 -11.61 20.57 17.61
N PHE A 571 -12.73 21.16 17.18
CA PHE A 571 -12.75 22.39 16.38
C PHE A 571 -12.49 23.62 17.26
N ARG A 572 -11.61 24.53 16.80
CA ARG A 572 -11.29 25.81 17.48
C ARG A 572 -11.42 26.97 16.49
N GLY A 573 -11.95 28.11 16.94
CA GLY A 573 -12.22 29.25 16.07
C GLY A 573 -10.97 29.80 15.37
N GLY A 574 -11.01 29.90 14.04
CA GLY A 574 -10.03 30.65 13.26
C GLY A 574 -10.44 32.11 13.20
N THR A 575 -11.53 32.39 12.49
CA THR A 575 -11.90 33.74 12.02
C THR A 575 -13.11 34.32 12.72
N GLN A 576 -13.52 35.53 12.33
CA GLN A 576 -14.89 36.01 12.51
C GLN A 576 -15.88 35.25 11.60
N LEU A 577 -17.17 35.33 11.92
CA LEU A 577 -18.27 34.84 11.10
C LEU A 577 -18.68 35.93 10.10
N ILE A 578 -18.73 35.59 8.81
CA ILE A 578 -19.34 36.43 7.77
C ILE A 578 -20.76 35.97 7.47
N SER A 579 -21.63 36.90 7.07
CA SER A 579 -22.93 36.55 6.51
C SER A 579 -22.73 35.78 5.20
N PHE A 580 -23.47 34.68 5.07
CA PHE A 580 -23.43 33.74 3.95
C PHE A 580 -24.86 33.31 3.62
N THR A 581 -25.14 32.81 2.40
CA THR A 581 -26.55 32.56 2.01
C THR A 581 -27.27 31.61 2.97
N GLY A 582 -28.29 32.13 3.68
CA GLY A 582 -29.11 31.40 4.66
C GLY A 582 -28.48 31.19 6.05
N GLY A 583 -27.38 31.86 6.37
CA GLY A 583 -26.64 31.63 7.61
C GLY A 583 -25.29 32.36 7.69
N TRP A 584 -24.31 31.69 8.28
CA TRP A 584 -23.03 32.29 8.65
C TRP A 584 -21.85 31.35 8.39
N LEU A 585 -20.79 31.85 7.76
CA LEU A 585 -19.58 31.09 7.45
C LEU A 585 -18.41 31.56 8.31
N ALA A 586 -17.62 30.61 8.84
CA ALA A 586 -16.32 30.88 9.46
C ALA A 586 -15.30 29.78 9.09
N LEU A 587 -14.02 30.06 9.32
CA LEU A 587 -12.96 29.05 9.33
C LEU A 587 -12.65 28.63 10.77
N ILE A 588 -12.51 27.32 10.99
CA ILE A 588 -11.94 26.74 12.22
C ILE A 588 -10.55 26.15 11.95
N HIS A 589 -9.88 25.77 13.03
CA HIS A 589 -8.71 24.91 12.99
C HIS A 589 -8.87 23.72 13.96
N GLU A 590 -8.30 22.58 13.58
CA GLU A 590 -8.14 21.38 14.39
C GLU A 590 -6.64 21.20 14.67
N VAL A 591 -6.25 21.07 15.95
CA VAL A 591 -4.83 20.91 16.33
C VAL A 591 -4.52 19.43 16.56
N GLN A 592 -3.74 18.84 15.66
CA GLN A 592 -3.26 17.46 15.77
C GLN A 592 -1.82 17.41 16.29
N TRP A 593 -1.53 16.46 17.18
CA TRP A 593 -0.19 16.21 17.73
C TRP A 593 0.32 14.86 17.26
N ARG A 594 1.35 14.84 16.40
CA ARG A 594 1.95 13.58 15.91
C ARG A 594 3.19 13.25 16.73
N ALA A 595 3.00 12.43 17.76
CA ALA A 595 4.02 12.13 18.77
C ALA A 595 5.32 11.54 18.16
N ALA A 596 5.22 10.72 17.11
CA ALA A 596 6.37 10.16 16.39
C ALA A 596 7.25 11.23 15.72
N GLU A 597 6.65 12.33 15.28
CA GLU A 597 7.32 13.47 14.63
C GLU A 597 7.65 14.61 15.62
N LYS A 598 7.15 14.51 16.86
CA LYS A 598 7.19 15.55 17.90
C LYS A 598 6.70 16.92 17.39
N ARG A 599 5.70 16.93 16.50
CA ARG A 599 5.19 18.15 15.83
C ARG A 599 3.68 18.31 15.96
N ARG A 600 3.25 19.59 15.98
CA ARG A 600 1.85 20.00 15.89
C ARG A 600 1.49 20.35 14.44
N TYR A 601 0.27 19.99 14.06
CA TYR A 601 -0.33 20.31 12.76
C TYR A 601 -1.67 21.00 12.98
N TYR A 602 -1.93 22.05 12.21
CA TYR A 602 -3.20 22.77 12.18
C TYR A 602 -3.90 22.43 10.86
N LEU A 603 -5.12 21.92 10.96
CA LEU A 603 -5.96 21.57 9.82
C LEU A 603 -7.20 22.45 9.81
N HIS A 604 -7.51 23.07 8.68
CA HIS A 604 -8.60 24.04 8.56
C HIS A 604 -9.86 23.39 7.98
N ARG A 605 -11.02 23.89 8.41
CA ARG A 605 -12.32 23.64 7.76
C ARG A 605 -13.11 24.93 7.69
N PHE A 606 -13.90 25.08 6.65
CA PHE A 606 -15.06 25.94 6.73
C PHE A 606 -16.14 25.27 7.59
N VAL A 607 -16.77 26.07 8.43
CA VAL A 607 -17.96 25.70 9.19
C VAL A 607 -19.07 26.67 8.86
N TRP A 608 -20.29 26.17 8.72
CA TRP A 608 -21.46 26.98 8.43
C TRP A 608 -22.56 26.73 9.46
N PHE A 609 -23.03 27.83 10.04
CA PHE A 609 -24.09 27.87 11.02
C PHE A 609 -25.36 28.42 10.37
N ASP A 610 -26.52 27.87 10.73
CA ASP A 610 -27.82 28.43 10.31
C ASP A 610 -28.14 29.75 11.04
N GLU A 611 -29.27 30.39 10.71
CA GLU A 611 -29.66 31.68 11.33
C GLU A 611 -29.89 31.58 12.85
N ALA A 612 -30.23 30.37 13.35
CA ALA A 612 -30.33 30.03 14.77
C ALA A 612 -28.97 29.70 15.42
N ASN A 613 -27.88 29.86 14.66
CA ASN A 613 -26.49 29.55 15.03
C ASN A 613 -26.22 28.08 15.39
N ILE A 614 -27.00 27.13 14.86
CA ILE A 614 -26.68 25.70 14.96
C ILE A 614 -25.66 25.37 13.86
N LEU A 615 -24.58 24.67 14.20
CA LEU A 615 -23.62 24.16 13.21
C LEU A 615 -24.32 23.12 12.33
N ARG A 616 -24.46 23.42 11.03
CA ARG A 616 -25.21 22.59 10.07
C ARG A 616 -24.36 22.02 8.94
N LYS A 617 -23.27 22.69 8.56
CA LYS A 617 -22.39 22.19 7.49
C LYS A 617 -20.92 22.36 7.83
N VAL A 618 -20.11 21.45 7.32
CA VAL A 618 -18.65 21.43 7.47
C VAL A 618 -18.00 21.16 6.12
N SER A 619 -16.83 21.75 5.87
CA SER A 619 -15.98 21.27 4.79
C SER A 619 -15.14 20.08 5.23
N ARG A 620 -14.57 19.40 4.22
CA ARG A 620 -13.42 18.53 4.41
C ARG A 620 -12.24 19.30 5.02
N PRO A 621 -11.33 18.65 5.78
CA PRO A 621 -10.17 19.31 6.37
C PRO A 621 -9.05 19.51 5.33
N PHE A 622 -8.41 20.67 5.37
CA PHE A 622 -7.35 21.09 4.45
C PHE A 622 -6.23 21.87 5.15
N PHE A 623 -5.17 22.21 4.41
CA PHE A 623 -4.14 23.16 4.80
C PHE A 623 -3.95 24.19 3.66
N PHE A 624 -3.39 25.37 3.93
CA PHE A 624 -3.26 26.43 2.91
C PHE A 624 -2.04 26.20 2.00
N ASN A 625 -0.83 26.26 2.56
CA ASN A 625 0.43 26.18 1.81
C ASN A 625 1.19 24.88 2.10
N LYS A 626 1.47 24.59 3.38
CA LYS A 626 2.29 23.44 3.81
C LYS A 626 1.79 22.85 5.12
N LYS A 627 1.69 21.51 5.21
CA LYS A 627 1.30 20.83 6.47
C LYS A 627 2.26 21.26 7.58
N GLY A 628 1.74 21.95 8.59
CA GLY A 628 2.52 22.47 9.72
C GLY A 628 1.65 23.27 10.68
N VAL A 629 2.23 24.31 11.29
CA VAL A 629 1.46 25.35 12.00
C VAL A 629 1.08 26.41 10.97
N GLU A 630 -0.21 26.48 10.65
CA GLU A 630 -0.84 27.56 9.88
C GLU A 630 -2.03 28.06 10.70
N PHE A 631 -2.29 29.37 10.70
CA PHE A 631 -3.36 29.96 11.52
C PHE A 631 -4.08 31.08 10.76
N SER A 632 -5.35 30.86 10.44
CA SER A 632 -6.22 31.88 9.84
C SER A 632 -6.97 32.64 10.92
N ALA A 633 -6.85 33.97 10.91
CA ALA A 633 -7.47 34.87 11.89
C ALA A 633 -8.47 35.87 11.27
N GLY A 634 -8.59 35.92 9.94
CA GLY A 634 -9.56 36.76 9.24
C GLY A 634 -10.21 36.08 8.04
N LEU A 635 -11.54 36.25 7.92
CA LEU A 635 -12.39 35.88 6.80
C LEU A 635 -13.29 37.08 6.48
N ALA A 636 -13.28 37.53 5.22
CA ALA A 636 -14.12 38.64 4.77
C ALA A 636 -14.66 38.37 3.36
N TRP A 637 -15.65 39.15 2.92
CA TRP A 637 -15.97 39.27 1.50
C TRP A 637 -14.96 40.19 0.81
N HIS A 638 -14.64 39.94 -0.46
CA HIS A 638 -14.00 40.92 -1.34
C HIS A 638 -14.99 42.07 -1.65
N PRO A 639 -14.53 43.29 -1.97
CA PRO A 639 -15.36 44.35 -2.53
C PRO A 639 -16.11 44.02 -3.84
N ASP A 640 -15.86 42.86 -4.47
CA ASP A 640 -16.53 42.43 -5.70
C ASP A 640 -17.75 41.51 -5.46
N GLU A 641 -17.97 41.11 -4.21
CA GLU A 641 -19.07 40.24 -3.76
C GLU A 641 -19.17 38.89 -4.50
N ARG A 642 -18.04 38.43 -5.06
CA ARG A 642 -17.85 37.10 -5.69
C ARG A 642 -16.79 36.26 -4.98
N ARG A 643 -15.73 36.91 -4.50
CA ARG A 643 -14.62 36.26 -3.81
C ARG A 643 -14.69 36.46 -2.30
N LEU A 644 -14.20 35.48 -1.56
CA LEU A 644 -13.87 35.60 -0.14
C LEU A 644 -12.38 35.94 0.01
N LEU A 645 -12.07 36.74 1.01
CA LEU A 645 -10.73 37.08 1.48
C LEU A 645 -10.42 36.24 2.72
N ILE A 646 -9.29 35.55 2.73
CA ILE A 646 -8.80 34.76 3.86
C ILE A 646 -7.40 35.25 4.22
N SER A 647 -7.18 35.63 5.48
CA SER A 647 -5.84 35.95 5.98
C SER A 647 -5.34 34.87 6.92
N TYR A 648 -4.08 34.48 6.76
CA TYR A 648 -3.44 33.41 7.52
C TYR A 648 -1.94 33.60 7.68
N SER A 649 -1.37 32.93 8.67
CA SER A 649 0.06 32.83 8.88
C SER A 649 0.60 31.47 8.48
N VAL A 650 1.93 31.41 8.34
CA VAL A 650 2.66 30.15 8.29
C VAL A 650 3.79 30.22 9.32
N THR A 651 3.85 29.22 10.21
CA THR A 651 4.88 29.03 11.24
C THR A 651 5.17 30.27 12.10
N ASP A 652 4.13 31.06 12.42
CA ASP A 652 4.17 32.35 13.15
C ASP A 652 5.26 33.34 12.67
N SER A 653 5.65 33.24 11.39
CA SER A 653 6.81 33.97 10.82
C SER A 653 6.60 34.51 9.40
N GLU A 654 5.55 34.03 8.71
CA GLU A 654 5.08 34.53 7.42
C GLU A 654 3.62 34.99 7.57
N SER A 655 3.19 35.96 6.76
CA SER A 655 1.81 36.46 6.74
C SER A 655 1.28 36.58 5.31
N TRP A 656 0.12 35.98 5.07
CA TRP A 656 -0.46 35.74 3.76
C TRP A 656 -1.92 36.22 3.71
N ILE A 657 -2.34 36.69 2.54
CA ILE A 657 -3.73 36.97 2.19
C ILE A 657 -4.08 36.23 0.91
N ALA A 658 -5.24 35.56 0.92
CA ALA A 658 -5.75 34.78 -0.19
C ALA A 658 -7.13 35.24 -0.63
N THR A 659 -7.43 34.98 -1.91
CA THR A 659 -8.76 35.08 -2.50
C THR A 659 -9.25 33.69 -2.90
N VAL A 660 -10.55 33.45 -2.84
CA VAL A 660 -11.21 32.23 -3.34
C VAL A 660 -12.63 32.56 -3.79
N ASP A 661 -13.11 31.96 -4.88
CA ASP A 661 -14.48 32.15 -5.36
C ASP A 661 -15.48 31.49 -4.41
N GLU A 662 -16.55 32.20 -4.09
CA GLU A 662 -17.55 31.76 -3.11
C GLU A 662 -18.25 30.45 -3.52
N ALA A 663 -18.48 30.25 -4.82
CA ALA A 663 -19.15 29.06 -5.33
C ALA A 663 -18.37 27.75 -5.07
N GLU A 664 -17.03 27.82 -5.03
CA GLU A 664 -16.19 26.66 -4.65
C GLU A 664 -16.32 26.37 -3.15
N VAL A 665 -16.26 27.40 -2.31
CA VAL A 665 -16.43 27.25 -0.85
C VAL A 665 -17.82 26.69 -0.52
N ARG A 666 -18.86 27.15 -1.22
CA ARG A 666 -20.23 26.64 -1.09
C ARG A 666 -20.36 25.16 -1.47
N SER A 667 -19.67 24.72 -2.53
CA SER A 667 -19.77 23.33 -3.00
C SER A 667 -19.09 22.32 -2.06
N LEU A 668 -18.16 22.78 -1.22
CA LEU A 668 -17.45 21.97 -0.22
C LEU A 668 -18.20 21.79 1.10
N LEU A 669 -19.35 22.43 1.32
CA LEU A 669 -20.10 22.38 2.59
C LEU A 669 -21.02 21.15 2.65
N GLU A 670 -20.50 20.05 3.19
CA GLU A 670 -21.22 18.81 3.49
C GLU A 670 -22.14 18.98 4.71
N ASP A 671 -23.33 18.36 4.68
CA ASP A 671 -24.36 18.49 5.72
C ASP A 671 -24.06 17.58 6.93
N VAL A 672 -24.06 18.13 8.14
CA VAL A 672 -23.64 17.40 9.35
C VAL A 672 -24.64 16.34 9.81
N ASP A 673 -25.92 16.47 9.44
CA ASP A 673 -26.96 15.48 9.73
C ASP A 673 -26.90 14.31 8.71
N ASN A 674 -26.16 14.46 7.60
CA ASN A 674 -26.12 13.51 6.47
C ASN A 674 -24.70 13.27 5.90
N LEU A 675 -23.66 13.26 6.76
CA LEU A 675 -22.28 12.99 6.30
C LEU A 675 -22.15 11.60 5.64
N PRO A 676 -21.43 11.48 4.50
CA PRO A 676 -21.28 10.21 3.79
C PRO A 676 -20.40 9.23 4.57
N SER A 677 -20.88 8.01 4.83
CA SER A 677 -20.16 6.98 5.60
C SER A 677 -19.11 6.18 4.80
N GLY A 678 -18.94 6.45 3.50
CA GLY A 678 -18.03 5.72 2.61
C GLY A 678 -18.49 4.30 2.21
N ALA A 679 -19.50 3.75 2.89
CA ALA A 679 -20.23 2.57 2.43
C ALA A 679 -20.84 2.83 1.04
N ALA A 680 -20.96 1.78 0.21
CA ALA A 680 -21.60 1.90 -1.09
C ALA A 680 -23.13 1.86 -0.94
N ASP A 681 -23.83 2.83 -1.55
CA ASP A 681 -25.30 2.84 -1.59
C ASP A 681 -25.82 1.63 -2.37
N THR A 682 -26.22 0.59 -1.63
CA THR A 682 -26.81 -0.66 -2.17
C THR A 682 -28.24 -0.47 -2.71
N ALA A 683 -28.68 0.78 -2.92
CA ALA A 683 -30.06 1.16 -3.20
C ALA A 683 -30.27 2.07 -4.43
N SER A 684 -29.29 2.27 -5.32
CA SER A 684 -29.55 2.93 -6.62
C SER A 684 -28.51 2.64 -7.71
N ARG A 685 -28.66 1.52 -8.45
CA ARG A 685 -28.19 1.37 -9.86
C ARG A 685 -28.64 0.10 -10.64
N LEU A 686 -29.70 -0.61 -10.21
CA LEU A 686 -30.31 -1.69 -10.99
C LEU A 686 -31.84 -1.55 -11.09
N THR A 687 -32.29 -0.57 -11.87
CA THR A 687 -33.66 -0.50 -12.41
C THR A 687 -33.59 -0.26 -13.92
N PRO A 688 -34.12 -1.16 -14.77
CA PRO A 688 -34.21 -0.91 -16.21
C PRO A 688 -35.23 0.21 -16.49
N SER A 689 -34.75 1.34 -17.00
CA SER A 689 -35.59 2.49 -17.36
C SER A 689 -36.35 2.26 -18.66
N SER A 690 -37.41 1.44 -18.60
CA SER A 690 -38.34 1.24 -19.72
C SER A 690 -39.05 2.57 -20.10
N PRO A 691 -38.99 3.02 -21.36
CA PRO A 691 -39.45 4.35 -21.75
C PRO A 691 -40.96 4.43 -21.97
N SER A 692 -41.60 5.47 -21.43
CA SER A 692 -42.96 5.91 -21.78
C SER A 692 -43.20 7.36 -21.33
N ALA A 693 -43.99 8.20 -22.01
CA ALA A 693 -44.44 8.14 -23.41
C ALA A 693 -44.85 9.54 -23.91
N ARG A 694 -44.54 9.82 -25.19
CA ARG A 694 -45.12 10.76 -26.17
C ARG A 694 -44.30 10.54 -27.46
N ASP A 695 -44.85 10.46 -28.66
CA ASP A 695 -46.20 10.81 -29.12
C ASP A 695 -46.73 9.80 -30.17
N GLN A 696 -48.02 9.90 -30.51
CA GLN A 696 -48.73 9.36 -31.70
C GLN A 696 -48.29 7.99 -32.28
N SER A 697 -49.04 6.89 -32.17
CA SER A 697 -50.37 6.60 -32.77
C SER A 697 -50.42 6.52 -34.31
N ASP A 698 -50.40 5.30 -34.87
CA ASP A 698 -51.45 4.91 -35.84
C ASP A 698 -51.67 3.38 -35.98
N CYS A 699 -52.77 3.04 -36.66
CA CYS A 699 -53.56 1.80 -36.70
C CYS A 699 -52.93 0.41 -36.98
N SER A 700 -53.46 -0.59 -36.24
CA SER A 700 -53.85 -1.96 -36.67
C SER A 700 -52.78 -3.04 -36.99
N GLY A 701 -52.99 -4.32 -36.67
CA GLY A 701 -54.07 -4.91 -35.85
C GLY A 701 -54.16 -6.46 -35.84
N HIS A 702 -54.86 -6.99 -34.82
CA HIS A 702 -55.52 -8.31 -34.71
C HIS A 702 -54.72 -9.62 -34.93
N GLY A 703 -54.68 -10.48 -33.91
CA GLY A 703 -54.32 -11.91 -34.02
C GLY A 703 -54.22 -12.60 -32.64
N ALA A 704 -54.99 -13.68 -32.41
CA ALA A 704 -55.14 -14.33 -31.09
C ALA A 704 -54.51 -15.76 -31.05
N PRO A 705 -54.18 -16.31 -29.85
CA PRO A 705 -53.49 -17.62 -29.64
C PRO A 705 -54.51 -18.81 -29.61
N PRO A 706 -54.32 -20.03 -29.00
CA PRO A 706 -53.26 -20.56 -28.09
C PRO A 706 -52.93 -22.11 -28.07
N THR A 707 -52.15 -22.55 -27.06
CA THR A 707 -52.07 -23.93 -26.44
C THR A 707 -51.40 -25.08 -27.26
N LYS A 708 -50.93 -26.26 -26.76
CA LYS A 708 -50.79 -27.00 -25.44
C LYS A 708 -49.79 -28.21 -25.66
N ALA A 709 -49.43 -29.13 -24.74
CA ALA A 709 -48.82 -29.07 -23.38
C ALA A 709 -48.56 -30.51 -22.81
N GLY A 710 -47.49 -30.75 -22.01
CA GLY A 710 -47.23 -32.01 -21.25
C GLY A 710 -46.21 -33.01 -21.87
N ILE A 711 -45.70 -34.08 -21.22
CA ILE A 711 -45.78 -34.67 -19.84
C ILE A 711 -44.61 -35.71 -19.63
N LYS A 712 -44.30 -36.18 -18.39
CA LYS A 712 -43.28 -37.22 -17.97
C LYS A 712 -44.00 -38.45 -17.28
N PRO A 713 -43.40 -39.54 -16.70
CA PRO A 713 -42.00 -39.88 -16.38
C PRO A 713 -41.49 -41.35 -16.64
N ASP A 714 -40.18 -41.62 -16.41
CA ASP A 714 -39.47 -42.67 -15.61
C ASP A 714 -39.98 -44.16 -15.51
N PRO A 715 -39.26 -45.13 -14.84
CA PRO A 715 -37.81 -45.43 -14.60
C PRO A 715 -37.42 -46.95 -14.79
N THR A 716 -36.15 -47.34 -14.48
CA THR A 716 -35.64 -48.60 -13.82
C THR A 716 -34.12 -48.79 -14.07
N ASP A 717 -33.27 -49.51 -13.30
CA ASP A 717 -33.12 -49.82 -11.85
C ASP A 717 -31.74 -50.56 -11.63
N GLU A 718 -31.32 -50.81 -10.37
CA GLU A 718 -30.16 -51.63 -9.89
C GLU A 718 -28.70 -51.14 -10.22
N GLY A 719 -27.64 -51.39 -9.42
CA GLY A 719 -27.54 -51.91 -8.04
C GLY A 719 -26.10 -52.23 -7.52
N ALA A 720 -25.75 -51.74 -6.30
CA ALA A 720 -24.78 -52.24 -5.30
C ALA A 720 -23.20 -52.21 -5.46
N ILE A 721 -22.56 -51.51 -4.50
CA ILE A 721 -21.39 -51.87 -3.64
C ILE A 721 -20.02 -52.28 -4.26
N GLY A 722 -18.94 -51.58 -3.86
CA GLY A 722 -17.52 -51.99 -4.00
C GLY A 722 -16.55 -51.03 -3.27
N ASP A 723 -15.37 -51.49 -2.83
CA ASP A 723 -14.45 -50.75 -1.95
C ASP A 723 -13.02 -50.57 -2.52
N ALA A 724 -12.30 -49.58 -1.99
CA ALA A 724 -10.85 -49.36 -1.95
C ALA A 724 -9.93 -49.70 -3.16
N SER A 725 -9.42 -48.61 -3.76
CA SER A 725 -8.00 -48.38 -4.09
C SER A 725 -7.35 -49.00 -5.36
N GLN A 726 -6.24 -48.35 -5.74
CA GLN A 726 -5.20 -48.73 -6.72
C GLN A 726 -5.50 -48.58 -8.23
N THR A 727 -4.41 -48.40 -8.97
CA THR A 727 -4.30 -47.86 -10.33
C THR A 727 -4.66 -48.89 -11.41
N PRO A 728 -5.41 -48.50 -12.47
CA PRO A 728 -5.46 -49.23 -13.73
C PRO A 728 -4.22 -48.91 -14.62
N PRO A 729 -3.83 -49.78 -15.57
CA PRO A 729 -2.52 -49.73 -16.22
C PRO A 729 -2.53 -49.23 -17.67
N GLU A 730 -1.35 -49.23 -18.28
CA GLU A 730 -1.08 -48.96 -19.70
C GLU A 730 -2.04 -49.69 -20.65
N GLY A 731 -2.51 -48.99 -21.68
CA GLY A 731 -3.39 -49.54 -22.70
C GLY A 731 -2.67 -50.49 -23.67
N LYS A 732 -3.40 -51.47 -24.21
CA LYS A 732 -3.01 -52.15 -25.46
C LYS A 732 -3.78 -51.55 -26.63
N ASP A 733 -3.04 -50.81 -27.44
CA ASP A 733 -3.46 -50.28 -28.74
C ASP A 733 -3.88 -51.40 -29.71
N LEU A 734 -4.80 -51.08 -30.63
CA LEU A 734 -4.95 -51.80 -31.90
C LEU A 734 -5.62 -50.95 -33.01
N GLY A 735 -5.11 -49.73 -33.22
CA GLY A 735 -4.72 -49.24 -34.55
C GLY A 735 -5.78 -48.88 -35.60
N ALA A 736 -5.84 -47.58 -35.94
CA ALA A 736 -6.17 -47.09 -37.28
C ALA A 736 -5.52 -45.72 -37.55
N GLY A 737 -4.31 -45.71 -38.13
CA GLY A 737 -3.60 -44.48 -38.54
C GLY A 737 -2.67 -43.90 -37.46
N GLY A 738 -1.43 -44.37 -37.43
CA GLY A 738 -0.41 -43.89 -36.48
C GLY A 738 0.18 -42.53 -36.85
N MET A 739 -0.52 -41.45 -36.51
CA MET A 739 0.09 -40.13 -36.37
C MET A 739 0.75 -40.02 -35.00
N LYS A 740 1.99 -39.51 -34.95
CA LYS A 740 2.65 -39.15 -33.68
C LYS A 740 1.90 -37.99 -33.03
N SER A 741 1.83 -37.99 -31.71
CA SER A 741 1.29 -36.89 -30.92
C SER A 741 2.16 -35.62 -31.02
N THR A 742 1.57 -34.46 -30.74
CA THR A 742 2.30 -33.18 -30.62
C THR A 742 3.51 -33.31 -29.68
N ASP A 743 3.33 -34.03 -28.57
CA ASP A 743 4.35 -34.27 -27.53
C ASP A 743 5.55 -35.06 -28.06
N GLU A 744 5.31 -36.19 -28.71
CA GLU A 744 6.36 -37.00 -29.35
C GLU A 744 7.13 -36.20 -30.41
N ILE A 745 6.44 -35.40 -31.22
CA ILE A 745 7.06 -34.61 -32.29
C ILE A 745 7.96 -33.50 -31.73
N PHE A 746 7.52 -32.79 -30.68
CA PHE A 746 8.37 -31.77 -30.05
C PHE A 746 9.54 -32.38 -29.27
N HIS A 747 9.38 -33.54 -28.64
CA HIS A 747 10.48 -34.23 -27.97
C HIS A 747 11.44 -34.96 -28.92
N GLU A 748 11.05 -35.31 -30.15
CA GLU A 748 12.00 -35.71 -31.20
C GLU A 748 12.74 -34.50 -31.80
N LEU A 749 12.06 -33.37 -31.95
CA LEU A 749 12.63 -32.12 -32.46
C LEU A 749 13.64 -31.50 -31.47
N ALA A 750 13.29 -31.44 -30.19
CA ALA A 750 14.08 -30.83 -29.13
C ALA A 750 14.25 -31.80 -27.93
N PRO A 751 15.08 -32.87 -28.06
CA PRO A 751 15.19 -33.92 -27.04
C PRO A 751 15.63 -33.42 -25.66
N PHE A 752 16.42 -32.34 -25.60
CA PHE A 752 16.90 -31.74 -24.36
C PHE A 752 15.77 -31.35 -23.40
N LEU A 753 14.56 -31.03 -23.89
CA LEU A 753 13.39 -30.69 -23.07
C LEU A 753 12.92 -31.82 -22.12
N ARG A 754 13.44 -33.05 -22.25
CA ARG A 754 13.16 -34.15 -21.31
C ARG A 754 13.99 -34.08 -20.02
N ASP A 755 15.22 -33.56 -20.10
CA ASP A 755 16.29 -33.89 -19.14
C ASP A 755 17.05 -32.67 -18.59
N VAL A 756 16.53 -31.44 -18.72
CA VAL A 756 17.25 -30.17 -18.37
C VAL A 756 16.59 -29.35 -17.26
N ASP A 757 16.95 -29.64 -16.01
CA ASP A 757 16.45 -28.88 -14.85
C ASP A 757 17.35 -27.72 -14.39
N SER A 758 18.68 -27.77 -14.61
CA SER A 758 19.60 -26.70 -14.18
C SER A 758 19.86 -25.64 -15.26
N PRO A 759 20.17 -24.37 -14.92
CA PRO A 759 20.55 -23.34 -15.89
C PRO A 759 21.84 -23.68 -16.68
N LEU A 760 22.74 -24.49 -16.10
CA LEU A 760 23.93 -24.98 -16.80
C LEU A 760 23.54 -26.01 -17.88
N ASP A 761 22.77 -27.03 -17.51
CA ASP A 761 22.25 -28.03 -18.46
C ASP A 761 21.43 -27.39 -19.58
N ARG A 762 20.58 -26.41 -19.24
CA ARG A 762 19.80 -25.63 -20.22
C ARG A 762 20.71 -24.88 -21.19
N ARG A 763 21.76 -24.22 -20.73
CA ARG A 763 22.74 -23.54 -21.62
C ARG A 763 23.47 -24.54 -22.52
N GLU A 764 24.02 -25.61 -21.94
CA GLU A 764 24.86 -26.56 -22.67
C GLU A 764 24.06 -27.42 -23.66
N ARG A 765 23.00 -28.09 -23.21
CA ARG A 765 22.30 -29.10 -24.04
C ARG A 765 21.39 -28.50 -25.12
N SER A 766 21.00 -27.23 -25.00
CA SER A 766 20.25 -26.51 -26.05
C SER A 766 21.14 -25.98 -27.18
N ARG A 767 22.46 -25.82 -26.96
CA ARG A 767 23.34 -25.09 -27.88
C ARG A 767 23.38 -25.72 -29.29
N GLN A 768 23.49 -27.04 -29.38
CA GLN A 768 23.44 -27.78 -30.66
C GLN A 768 22.11 -27.65 -31.42
N PHE A 769 20.99 -27.42 -30.72
CA PHE A 769 19.68 -27.20 -31.35
C PHE A 769 19.57 -25.81 -31.98
N ASP A 770 20.26 -24.82 -31.41
CA ASP A 770 20.28 -23.44 -31.91
C ASP A 770 21.38 -23.20 -32.96
N GLU A 771 22.49 -23.95 -32.94
CA GLU A 771 23.59 -23.90 -33.92
C GLU A 771 23.08 -23.97 -35.37
N ARG A 772 22.08 -24.83 -35.65
CA ARG A 772 21.44 -24.97 -36.97
C ARG A 772 20.75 -23.68 -37.46
N ILE A 773 20.51 -22.70 -36.59
CA ILE A 773 19.76 -21.46 -36.84
C ILE A 773 20.58 -20.18 -36.63
N VAL A 774 21.79 -20.26 -36.08
CA VAL A 774 22.74 -19.13 -36.00
C VAL A 774 22.91 -18.37 -37.33
N PRO A 775 22.99 -19.02 -38.52
CA PRO A 775 23.07 -18.32 -39.80
C PRO A 775 21.84 -17.46 -40.17
N ARG A 776 20.73 -17.55 -39.42
CA ARG A 776 19.55 -16.68 -39.59
C ARG A 776 19.61 -15.40 -38.74
N LEU A 777 20.69 -15.18 -37.99
CA LEU A 777 20.99 -13.95 -37.26
C LEU A 777 21.99 -13.11 -38.07
N GLY A 778 21.73 -11.81 -38.19
CA GLY A 778 22.58 -10.84 -38.88
C GLY A 778 23.59 -10.14 -37.98
N GLY A 779 24.55 -9.45 -38.60
CA GLY A 779 25.42 -8.49 -37.90
C GLY A 779 24.79 -7.09 -37.75
N ASP A 780 25.43 -6.26 -36.93
CA ASP A 780 24.96 -4.94 -36.47
C ASP A 780 24.48 -3.98 -37.58
N ASP A 781 25.10 -3.99 -38.77
CA ASP A 781 24.79 -3.06 -39.87
C ASP A 781 23.47 -3.35 -40.62
N THR A 782 22.63 -4.30 -40.16
CA THR A 782 21.31 -4.56 -40.78
C THR A 782 20.15 -3.88 -40.07
N ALA A 783 19.20 -3.35 -40.86
CA ALA A 783 17.92 -2.85 -40.38
C ALA A 783 17.16 -3.94 -39.59
N LEU A 784 16.93 -3.67 -38.30
CA LEU A 784 16.29 -4.60 -37.38
C LEU A 784 14.78 -4.74 -37.68
N PRO A 785 14.20 -5.94 -37.50
CA PRO A 785 12.79 -6.18 -37.77
C PRO A 785 11.86 -5.33 -36.88
N GLN A 786 10.79 -4.82 -37.46
CA GLN A 786 9.69 -4.15 -36.76
C GLN A 786 9.13 -5.05 -35.66
N ILE A 787 9.12 -4.57 -34.42
CA ILE A 787 8.40 -5.18 -33.32
C ILE A 787 7.00 -4.58 -33.25
N ASN A 788 6.01 -5.44 -33.03
CA ASN A 788 4.63 -5.10 -32.75
C ASN A 788 4.22 -5.69 -31.40
N CYS A 789 3.53 -4.90 -30.58
CA CYS A 789 2.86 -5.34 -29.36
C CYS A 789 1.38 -4.94 -29.43
N PHE A 790 0.48 -5.72 -28.83
CA PHE A 790 -0.87 -5.27 -28.52
C PHE A 790 -0.97 -4.87 -27.05
N TYR A 791 -1.64 -3.76 -26.76
CA TYR A 791 -1.93 -3.36 -25.38
C TYR A 791 -3.18 -2.49 -25.33
N GLN A 792 -4.23 -2.97 -24.67
CA GLN A 792 -5.43 -2.17 -24.39
C GLN A 792 -5.35 -1.50 -23.02
N VAL A 793 -5.71 -0.22 -22.97
CA VAL A 793 -5.90 0.49 -21.70
C VAL A 793 -7.24 0.07 -21.10
N MET A 794 -7.22 -0.90 -20.18
CA MET A 794 -8.43 -1.37 -19.47
C MET A 794 -8.84 -0.47 -18.30
N SER A 795 -8.06 0.56 -17.97
CA SER A 795 -8.32 1.55 -16.92
C SER A 795 -7.43 2.77 -17.11
N ASP A 796 -8.00 3.98 -17.04
CA ASP A 796 -7.29 5.26 -17.18
C ASP A 796 -6.31 5.58 -16.02
N LYS A 797 -6.19 4.64 -15.06
CA LYS A 797 -5.32 4.72 -13.87
C LYS A 797 -4.26 3.61 -13.87
N ALA A 798 -4.14 2.85 -14.96
CA ALA A 798 -3.06 1.89 -15.13
C ALA A 798 -1.73 2.65 -15.30
N GLU A 799 -0.74 2.38 -14.45
CA GLU A 799 0.54 3.10 -14.48
C GLU A 799 1.48 2.67 -15.62
N HIS A 800 1.04 1.74 -16.48
CA HIS A 800 1.71 1.25 -17.69
C HIS A 800 3.20 0.83 -17.56
N ARG A 801 3.76 0.70 -16.35
CA ARG A 801 5.21 0.56 -16.11
C ARG A 801 5.84 -0.59 -16.91
N THR A 802 5.22 -1.77 -16.93
CA THR A 802 5.71 -2.94 -17.67
C THR A 802 5.71 -2.71 -19.19
N LEU A 803 4.67 -2.07 -19.74
CA LEU A 803 4.59 -1.69 -21.16
C LEU A 803 5.69 -0.68 -21.52
N ILE A 804 5.90 0.33 -20.68
CA ILE A 804 6.96 1.33 -20.85
C ILE A 804 8.32 0.63 -20.84
N ALA A 805 8.60 -0.23 -19.86
CA ALA A 805 9.83 -0.99 -19.75
C ALA A 805 10.11 -1.88 -20.98
N ALA A 806 9.13 -2.69 -21.38
CA ALA A 806 9.21 -3.54 -22.57
C ALA A 806 9.51 -2.70 -23.83
N THR A 807 8.63 -1.75 -24.16
CA THR A 807 8.73 -0.99 -25.41
C THR A 807 9.95 -0.04 -25.46
N THR A 808 10.37 0.54 -24.33
CA THR A 808 11.61 1.34 -24.28
C THR A 808 12.86 0.48 -24.35
N SER A 809 12.89 -0.73 -23.75
CA SER A 809 14.02 -1.66 -23.91
C SER A 809 14.17 -2.15 -25.36
N MET A 810 13.05 -2.50 -26.00
CA MET A 810 12.99 -2.84 -27.43
C MET A 810 13.55 -1.70 -28.30
N ARG A 811 13.20 -0.45 -27.96
CA ARG A 811 13.63 0.74 -28.70
C ARG A 811 15.10 1.11 -28.43
N ALA A 812 15.58 0.93 -27.20
CA ALA A 812 16.98 1.13 -26.82
C ALA A 812 17.92 0.11 -27.51
N ALA A 813 17.45 -1.12 -27.70
CA ALA A 813 18.10 -2.14 -28.52
C ALA A 813 18.03 -1.87 -30.05
N GLY A 814 17.51 -0.69 -30.47
CA GLY A 814 17.58 -0.19 -31.84
C GLY A 814 16.40 -0.56 -32.75
N HIS A 815 15.48 -1.42 -32.32
CA HIS A 815 14.35 -1.84 -33.16
C HIS A 815 13.38 -0.67 -33.44
N PRO A 816 12.67 -0.69 -34.60
CA PRO A 816 11.41 0.03 -34.72
C PRO A 816 10.34 -0.72 -33.92
N VAL A 817 9.56 0.01 -33.11
CA VAL A 817 8.57 -0.56 -32.18
C VAL A 817 7.21 0.08 -32.43
N ARG A 818 6.15 -0.73 -32.47
CA ARG A 818 4.75 -0.31 -32.65
C ARG A 818 3.85 -0.94 -31.60
N VAL A 819 2.98 -0.15 -31.00
CA VAL A 819 1.92 -0.63 -30.08
C VAL A 819 0.54 -0.41 -30.71
N TRP A 820 -0.28 -1.45 -30.66
CA TRP A 820 -1.66 -1.45 -31.17
C TRP A 820 -2.65 -1.42 -30.01
N SER A 821 -3.64 -0.53 -30.06
CA SER A 821 -4.67 -0.31 -29.04
C SER A 821 -5.97 0.16 -29.70
N TYR A 822 -7.15 -0.17 -29.15
CA TYR A 822 -8.42 0.46 -29.56
C TYR A 822 -8.63 1.85 -28.94
N GLU A 823 -7.70 2.28 -28.08
CA GLU A 823 -7.59 3.61 -27.47
C GLU A 823 -6.15 4.12 -27.62
N PRO A 824 -5.68 4.39 -28.86
CA PRO A 824 -4.30 4.80 -29.13
C PRO A 824 -3.94 6.16 -28.51
N GLU A 825 -4.91 7.07 -28.38
CA GLU A 825 -4.73 8.38 -27.75
C GLU A 825 -4.31 8.28 -26.28
N LYS A 826 -4.77 7.25 -25.54
CA LYS A 826 -4.35 7.01 -24.16
C LYS A 826 -2.89 6.57 -24.05
N LEU A 827 -2.32 5.99 -25.12
CA LEU A 827 -0.92 5.55 -25.18
C LEU A 827 0.03 6.60 -25.81
N ALA A 828 -0.45 7.82 -26.06
CA ALA A 828 0.34 8.90 -26.66
C ALA A 828 1.64 9.24 -25.90
N PHE A 829 1.73 8.92 -24.60
CA PHE A 829 2.93 9.06 -23.78
C PHE A 829 4.12 8.19 -24.25
N LEU A 830 3.88 7.16 -25.08
CA LEU A 830 4.96 6.34 -25.67
C LEU A 830 5.65 7.05 -26.86
N VAL A 831 4.96 7.98 -27.55
CA VAL A 831 5.47 8.63 -28.77
C VAL A 831 6.77 9.44 -28.54
N PRO A 832 6.93 10.21 -27.44
CA PRO A 832 8.21 10.86 -27.10
C PRO A 832 9.41 9.91 -26.96
N HIS A 833 9.19 8.63 -26.65
CA HIS A 833 10.24 7.62 -26.58
C HIS A 833 10.57 6.99 -27.96
N GLY A 834 9.96 7.48 -29.05
CA GLY A 834 10.20 7.01 -30.41
C GLY A 834 9.52 5.68 -30.73
N ILE A 835 8.39 5.40 -30.08
CA ILE A 835 7.51 4.24 -30.30
C ILE A 835 6.31 4.69 -31.14
N GLU A 836 5.95 3.92 -32.16
CA GLU A 836 4.74 4.16 -32.96
C GLU A 836 3.50 3.63 -32.22
N VAL A 837 2.38 4.35 -32.26
CA VAL A 837 1.11 3.91 -31.69
C VAL A 837 0.05 3.91 -32.79
N ARG A 838 -0.74 2.83 -32.90
CA ARG A 838 -1.79 2.67 -33.92
C ARG A 838 -3.10 2.12 -33.35
N ASN A 839 -4.17 2.36 -34.10
CA ASN A 839 -5.50 1.84 -33.79
C ASN A 839 -5.60 0.35 -34.13
N ALA A 840 -6.01 -0.49 -33.18
CA ALA A 840 -6.19 -1.93 -33.41
C ALA A 840 -7.38 -2.24 -34.35
N ASP A 841 -8.33 -1.30 -34.48
CA ASP A 841 -9.46 -1.34 -35.43
C ASP A 841 -8.99 -1.40 -36.90
N ASP A 842 -7.75 -0.97 -37.19
CA ASP A 842 -7.14 -1.03 -38.53
C ASP A 842 -6.80 -2.48 -38.96
N VAL A 843 -6.75 -3.43 -38.01
CA VAL A 843 -6.28 -4.83 -38.18
C VAL A 843 -7.38 -5.84 -37.82
N MET A 844 -8.18 -5.56 -36.78
CA MET A 844 -9.34 -6.38 -36.45
C MET A 844 -10.49 -5.49 -35.92
N PRO A 845 -11.72 -5.61 -36.43
CA PRO A 845 -12.79 -4.67 -36.06
C PRO A 845 -13.14 -4.67 -34.57
N ARG A 846 -13.38 -3.49 -34.01
CA ARG A 846 -13.75 -3.27 -32.60
C ARG A 846 -14.95 -4.11 -32.15
N VAL A 847 -15.94 -4.32 -33.02
CA VAL A 847 -17.10 -5.18 -32.73
C VAL A 847 -16.69 -6.63 -32.42
N LEU A 848 -15.61 -7.13 -33.04
CA LEU A 848 -15.07 -8.46 -32.76
C LEU A 848 -14.27 -8.47 -31.45
N PHE A 849 -13.49 -7.42 -31.16
CA PHE A 849 -12.87 -7.20 -29.84
C PHE A 849 -13.90 -7.18 -28.71
N GLU A 850 -14.93 -6.32 -28.82
CA GLU A 850 -16.01 -6.20 -27.84
C GLU A 850 -16.74 -7.53 -27.65
N ARG A 851 -17.03 -8.27 -28.73
CA ARG A 851 -17.67 -9.59 -28.65
C ARG A 851 -16.78 -10.66 -28.01
N ILE A 852 -15.46 -10.63 -28.23
CA ILE A 852 -14.52 -11.56 -27.60
C ILE A 852 -14.36 -11.23 -26.11
N VAL A 853 -14.13 -9.97 -25.76
CA VAL A 853 -13.88 -9.51 -24.37
C VAL A 853 -15.16 -9.50 -23.52
N ALA A 854 -16.35 -9.36 -24.10
CA ALA A 854 -17.62 -9.55 -23.37
C ALA A 854 -17.91 -11.03 -23.06
N GLY A 855 -17.27 -11.98 -23.76
CA GLY A 855 -17.46 -13.42 -23.59
C GLY A 855 -16.25 -14.18 -23.01
N SER A 856 -15.12 -13.50 -22.79
CA SER A 856 -13.84 -14.10 -22.36
C SER A 856 -12.85 -13.03 -21.85
N GLU A 857 -11.64 -13.44 -21.48
CA GLU A 857 -10.57 -12.51 -21.08
C GLU A 857 -9.79 -11.94 -22.29
N ILE A 858 -9.22 -10.75 -22.13
CA ILE A 858 -8.45 -10.08 -23.20
C ILE A 858 -7.23 -10.86 -23.71
N ARG A 859 -6.68 -11.82 -22.93
CA ARG A 859 -5.63 -12.73 -23.42
C ARG A 859 -6.07 -13.55 -24.63
N TYR A 860 -7.32 -14.02 -24.66
CA TYR A 860 -7.89 -14.77 -25.79
C TYR A 860 -8.03 -13.90 -27.04
N PHE A 861 -8.34 -12.60 -26.87
CA PHE A 861 -8.26 -11.64 -27.96
C PHE A 861 -6.81 -11.47 -28.46
N SER A 862 -5.83 -11.35 -27.56
CA SER A 862 -4.41 -11.19 -27.91
C SER A 862 -3.85 -12.40 -28.70
N ASP A 863 -4.30 -13.61 -28.36
CA ASP A 863 -3.98 -14.85 -29.09
C ASP A 863 -4.51 -14.81 -30.54
N ILE A 864 -5.75 -14.38 -30.75
CA ILE A 864 -6.32 -14.23 -32.09
C ILE A 864 -5.62 -13.07 -32.85
N PHE A 865 -5.44 -11.93 -32.19
CA PHE A 865 -4.94 -10.68 -32.79
C PHE A 865 -3.49 -10.82 -33.27
N ARG A 866 -2.62 -11.58 -32.58
CA ARG A 866 -1.23 -11.78 -33.03
C ARG A 866 -1.13 -12.51 -34.38
N TYR A 867 -2.03 -13.45 -34.66
CA TYR A 867 -2.05 -14.14 -35.96
C TYR A 867 -2.58 -13.24 -37.08
N ALA A 868 -3.65 -12.48 -36.85
CA ALA A 868 -4.15 -11.48 -37.81
C ALA A 868 -3.09 -10.42 -38.12
N LEU A 869 -2.50 -9.82 -37.07
CA LEU A 869 -1.52 -8.76 -37.20
C LEU A 869 -0.26 -9.18 -37.96
N LEU A 870 0.29 -10.36 -37.64
CA LEU A 870 1.46 -10.87 -38.36
C LEU A 870 1.13 -11.38 -39.77
N TYR A 871 -0.11 -11.80 -40.04
CA TYR A 871 -0.56 -12.08 -41.40
C TYR A 871 -0.64 -10.81 -42.25
N GLU A 872 -1.09 -9.67 -41.71
CA GLU A 872 -1.25 -8.44 -42.50
C GLU A 872 0.04 -7.60 -42.59
N HIS A 873 0.79 -7.48 -41.50
CA HIS A 873 1.98 -6.61 -41.41
C HIS A 873 3.30 -7.37 -41.27
N GLY A 874 3.27 -8.56 -40.67
CA GLY A 874 4.47 -9.32 -40.32
C GLY A 874 5.43 -8.58 -39.38
N GLY A 875 6.69 -9.01 -39.41
CA GLY A 875 7.71 -8.58 -38.45
C GLY A 875 7.74 -9.49 -37.22
N LEU A 876 8.16 -8.93 -36.09
CA LEU A 876 8.08 -9.56 -34.78
C LEU A 876 6.75 -9.19 -34.10
N TRP A 877 6.12 -10.18 -33.48
CA TRP A 877 5.25 -10.00 -32.32
C TRP A 877 6.10 -10.14 -31.06
N MET A 878 5.86 -9.29 -30.07
CA MET A 878 6.34 -9.49 -28.70
C MET A 878 5.23 -9.13 -27.71
N ASP A 879 5.02 -9.98 -26.71
CA ASP A 879 4.12 -9.69 -25.59
C ASP A 879 4.64 -8.47 -24.78
N SER A 880 3.71 -7.69 -24.20
CA SER A 880 4.00 -6.36 -23.61
C SER A 880 4.81 -6.38 -22.29
N ASP A 881 5.27 -7.56 -21.88
CA ASP A 881 6.14 -7.80 -20.72
C ASP A 881 7.41 -8.61 -21.08
N VAL A 882 7.78 -8.65 -22.37
CA VAL A 882 9.13 -9.08 -22.80
C VAL A 882 10.09 -7.89 -22.74
N ILE A 883 11.15 -7.99 -21.93
CA ILE A 883 12.23 -7.00 -21.88
C ILE A 883 13.34 -7.42 -22.83
N LEU A 884 13.79 -6.52 -23.71
CA LEU A 884 14.85 -6.79 -24.68
C LEU A 884 16.23 -6.33 -24.15
N LEU A 885 17.19 -7.25 -24.07
CA LEU A 885 18.54 -6.98 -23.51
C LEU A 885 19.57 -6.57 -24.59
N ARG A 886 19.35 -6.99 -25.83
CA ARG A 886 20.20 -6.76 -27.01
C ARG A 886 19.35 -6.79 -28.28
N ALA A 887 19.86 -6.24 -29.38
CA ALA A 887 19.20 -6.33 -30.67
C ALA A 887 18.92 -7.79 -31.10
N PHE A 888 17.81 -8.01 -31.80
CA PHE A 888 17.47 -9.29 -32.43
C PHE A 888 17.52 -9.16 -33.97
N PRO A 889 18.70 -9.28 -34.60
CA PRO A 889 18.90 -9.06 -36.04
C PRO A 889 18.42 -10.26 -36.87
N PHE A 890 17.19 -10.74 -36.65
CA PHE A 890 16.67 -11.93 -37.30
C PHE A 890 16.37 -11.72 -38.79
N ARG A 891 16.77 -12.69 -39.63
CA ARG A 891 16.66 -12.66 -41.10
C ARG A 891 15.98 -13.90 -41.73
N GLY A 892 15.42 -14.81 -40.92
CA GLY A 892 14.70 -15.99 -41.43
C GLY A 892 13.24 -15.70 -41.79
N GLU A 893 12.53 -16.72 -42.30
CA GLU A 893 11.10 -16.59 -42.66
C GLU A 893 10.17 -16.59 -41.45
N TYR A 894 10.49 -17.40 -40.43
CA TYR A 894 9.71 -17.57 -39.20
C TYR A 894 10.62 -17.74 -37.98
N PHE A 895 10.10 -17.39 -36.80
CA PHE A 895 10.71 -17.63 -35.49
C PHE A 895 9.59 -18.00 -34.51
N PHE A 896 9.79 -19.05 -33.71
CA PHE A 896 8.91 -19.45 -32.62
C PHE A 896 9.73 -19.86 -31.40
N ASN A 897 9.48 -19.24 -30.24
CA ASN A 897 10.21 -19.54 -29.00
C ASN A 897 9.56 -20.69 -28.21
N LEU A 898 10.35 -21.69 -27.83
CA LEU A 898 9.94 -22.75 -26.90
C LEU A 898 9.82 -22.24 -25.45
N GLN A 899 9.21 -23.05 -24.58
CA GLN A 899 9.33 -22.98 -23.11
C GLN A 899 10.05 -24.25 -22.59
N TRP A 900 10.59 -24.23 -21.36
CA TRP A 900 11.30 -25.42 -20.85
C TRP A 900 10.33 -26.52 -20.41
N ARG A 901 9.27 -26.18 -19.65
CA ARG A 901 8.29 -27.14 -19.12
C ARG A 901 6.92 -26.97 -19.79
N GLY A 902 6.50 -27.97 -20.59
CA GLY A 902 5.39 -27.81 -21.57
C GLY A 902 4.33 -28.94 -21.69
N SER A 903 4.52 -30.13 -21.09
CA SER A 903 3.50 -31.21 -21.22
C SER A 903 2.19 -30.91 -20.48
N HIS A 904 2.18 -29.95 -19.55
CA HIS A 904 0.97 -29.56 -18.82
C HIS A 904 -0.06 -28.89 -19.75
N LYS A 905 -1.11 -29.64 -20.14
CA LYS A 905 -2.04 -29.34 -21.25
C LYS A 905 -1.43 -29.30 -22.66
N GLY A 906 -0.18 -29.76 -22.83
CA GLY A 906 0.43 -30.02 -24.14
C GLY A 906 0.71 -28.77 -24.98
N HIS A 907 1.42 -27.79 -24.44
CA HIS A 907 1.88 -26.61 -25.19
C HIS A 907 3.40 -26.43 -25.04
N PHE A 908 4.11 -26.45 -26.18
CA PHE A 908 5.57 -26.40 -26.25
C PHE A 908 6.08 -25.03 -26.73
N VAL A 909 5.28 -24.35 -27.56
CA VAL A 909 5.58 -23.01 -28.08
C VAL A 909 4.78 -21.98 -27.31
N CYS A 910 5.48 -21.05 -26.65
CA CYS A 910 4.86 -20.07 -25.76
C CYS A 910 4.03 -19.01 -26.51
N GLY A 911 4.40 -18.70 -27.75
CA GLY A 911 3.72 -17.70 -28.59
C GLY A 911 3.99 -16.23 -28.21
N ASN A 912 4.76 -16.00 -27.14
CA ASN A 912 5.12 -14.68 -26.63
C ASN A 912 6.05 -13.88 -27.56
N VAL A 913 6.89 -14.57 -28.33
CA VAL A 913 7.68 -13.99 -29.42
C VAL A 913 7.52 -14.84 -30.68
N ILE A 914 7.05 -14.22 -31.75
CA ILE A 914 6.82 -14.85 -33.06
C ILE A 914 7.37 -13.92 -34.16
N TYR A 915 8.14 -14.45 -35.11
CA TYR A 915 8.41 -13.73 -36.37
C TYR A 915 7.63 -14.36 -37.52
N ALA A 916 7.16 -13.52 -38.45
CA ALA A 916 6.76 -13.95 -39.78
C ALA A 916 6.90 -12.83 -40.82
N ARG A 917 7.02 -13.21 -42.09
CA ARG A 917 6.68 -12.29 -43.20
C ARG A 917 5.16 -12.09 -43.32
N PRO A 918 4.69 -10.91 -43.78
CA PRO A 918 3.28 -10.72 -44.11
C PRO A 918 2.81 -11.70 -45.21
N TYR A 919 1.51 -11.95 -45.22
CA TYR A 919 0.78 -12.90 -46.08
C TYR A 919 1.17 -14.37 -45.87
N SER A 920 1.76 -14.71 -44.72
CA SER A 920 2.04 -16.10 -44.34
C SER A 920 0.79 -16.97 -44.32
N ARG A 921 0.81 -18.06 -45.11
CA ARG A 921 -0.26 -19.07 -45.14
C ARG A 921 -0.55 -19.71 -43.77
N HIS A 922 0.46 -19.81 -42.91
CA HIS A 922 0.34 -20.47 -41.61
C HIS A 922 -0.33 -19.57 -40.57
N LEU A 923 0.04 -18.30 -40.53
CA LEU A 923 -0.64 -17.33 -39.66
C LEU A 923 -2.07 -17.06 -40.12
N ARG A 924 -2.34 -17.10 -41.43
CA ARG A 924 -3.71 -17.12 -41.93
C ARG A 924 -4.50 -18.31 -41.39
N ALA A 925 -3.97 -19.54 -41.52
CA ALA A 925 -4.64 -20.73 -41.03
C ALA A 925 -4.83 -20.73 -39.50
N LEU A 926 -3.83 -20.26 -38.74
CA LEU A 926 -3.93 -20.09 -37.28
C LEU A 926 -4.98 -19.03 -36.88
N TYR A 927 -5.10 -17.94 -37.64
CA TYR A 927 -6.15 -16.95 -37.44
C TYR A 927 -7.54 -17.51 -37.76
N GLU A 928 -7.71 -18.17 -38.90
CA GLU A 928 -8.99 -18.80 -39.30
C GLU A 928 -9.43 -19.84 -38.24
N ILE A 929 -8.54 -20.75 -37.82
CA ILE A 929 -8.83 -21.77 -36.80
C ILE A 929 -9.09 -21.16 -35.40
N SER A 930 -8.41 -20.07 -35.02
CA SER A 930 -8.62 -19.45 -33.69
C SER A 930 -9.99 -18.78 -33.57
N ILE A 931 -10.50 -18.19 -34.66
CA ILE A 931 -11.88 -17.65 -34.74
C ILE A 931 -12.92 -18.77 -34.69
N GLU A 932 -12.74 -19.85 -35.45
CA GLU A 932 -13.66 -21.01 -35.46
C GLU A 932 -13.77 -21.63 -34.06
N ARG A 933 -12.63 -22.01 -33.44
CA ARG A 933 -12.58 -22.59 -32.09
C ARG A 933 -13.21 -21.70 -31.01
N PHE A 934 -13.06 -20.38 -31.13
CA PHE A 934 -13.68 -19.43 -30.20
C PHE A 934 -15.22 -19.39 -30.33
N HIS A 935 -15.75 -19.49 -31.55
CA HIS A 935 -17.19 -19.48 -31.80
C HIS A 935 -17.90 -20.80 -31.50
N ASP A 936 -17.25 -21.93 -31.76
CA ASP A 936 -17.80 -23.27 -31.46
C ASP A 936 -17.80 -23.61 -29.95
N GLY A 937 -17.31 -22.71 -29.11
CA GLY A 937 -17.36 -22.81 -27.65
C GLY A 937 -16.32 -23.76 -27.03
N GLY A 938 -15.62 -24.55 -27.85
CA GLY A 938 -14.54 -25.43 -27.40
C GLY A 938 -13.26 -24.68 -26.99
N GLY A 939 -12.94 -23.56 -27.64
CA GLY A 939 -11.73 -22.75 -27.37
C GLY A 939 -11.80 -21.90 -26.09
N ARG A 940 -12.19 -22.51 -24.97
CA ARG A 940 -12.41 -21.83 -23.68
C ARG A 940 -11.45 -22.25 -22.57
N GLU A 941 -10.59 -23.25 -22.77
CA GLU A 941 -9.49 -23.49 -21.85
C GLU A 941 -8.22 -22.71 -22.25
N PHE A 942 -7.34 -22.53 -21.27
CA PHE A 942 -6.08 -21.81 -21.46
C PHE A 942 -5.22 -22.48 -22.54
N GLY A 943 -4.97 -21.73 -23.62
CA GLY A 943 -4.09 -22.12 -24.72
C GLY A 943 -4.77 -22.63 -25.99
N ASP A 944 -6.05 -23.02 -25.94
CA ASP A 944 -6.75 -23.74 -27.04
C ASP A 944 -6.83 -22.98 -28.36
N ILE A 945 -6.70 -21.66 -28.33
CA ILE A 945 -6.67 -20.76 -29.50
C ILE A 945 -5.37 -19.96 -29.63
N GLY A 946 -4.38 -20.25 -28.78
CA GLY A 946 -3.08 -19.57 -28.69
C GLY A 946 -1.91 -20.57 -28.62
N PRO A 947 -1.12 -20.63 -27.54
CA PRO A 947 0.09 -21.47 -27.46
C PRO A 947 -0.15 -22.97 -27.70
N LYS A 948 -1.30 -23.52 -27.30
CA LYS A 948 -1.65 -24.92 -27.58
C LYS A 948 -2.03 -25.12 -29.05
N LEU A 949 -2.85 -24.23 -29.62
CA LEU A 949 -3.16 -24.23 -31.06
C LEU A 949 -1.89 -24.12 -31.91
N LEU A 950 -0.97 -23.23 -31.56
CA LEU A 950 0.31 -23.04 -32.23
C LEU A 950 1.18 -24.30 -32.15
N SER A 951 1.24 -24.94 -30.98
CA SER A 951 1.96 -26.20 -30.77
C SER A 951 1.34 -27.34 -31.61
N ASP A 952 0.02 -27.56 -31.50
CA ASP A 952 -0.69 -28.59 -32.28
C ASP A 952 -0.56 -28.37 -33.79
N TYR A 953 -0.59 -27.12 -34.26
CA TYR A 953 -0.43 -26.79 -35.67
C TYR A 953 0.97 -27.10 -36.19
N ILE A 954 2.03 -26.73 -35.47
CA ILE A 954 3.43 -27.07 -35.79
C ILE A 954 3.68 -28.60 -35.67
N GLY A 955 2.99 -29.25 -34.73
CA GLY A 955 2.95 -30.71 -34.60
C GLY A 955 2.28 -31.39 -35.80
N SER A 956 1.22 -30.82 -36.36
CA SER A 956 0.51 -31.35 -37.53
C SER A 956 1.36 -31.34 -38.81
N ASP A 957 0.94 -32.11 -39.82
CA ASP A 957 1.55 -32.07 -41.16
C ASP A 957 1.40 -30.70 -41.85
N ALA A 958 0.35 -29.94 -41.52
CA ALA A 958 0.10 -28.61 -42.12
C ALA A 958 1.10 -27.54 -41.65
N GLY A 959 1.66 -27.69 -40.45
CA GLY A 959 2.71 -26.82 -39.90
C GLY A 959 4.11 -27.43 -39.95
N ALA A 960 4.32 -28.57 -40.63
CA ALA A 960 5.56 -29.33 -40.55
C ALA A 960 6.83 -28.54 -40.94
N GLU A 961 6.74 -27.61 -41.91
CA GLU A 961 7.88 -26.76 -42.31
C GLU A 961 8.26 -25.70 -41.26
N LEU A 962 7.38 -25.40 -40.31
CA LEU A 962 7.66 -24.47 -39.21
C LEU A 962 8.60 -25.07 -38.15
N ARG A 963 8.77 -26.40 -38.12
CA ARG A 963 9.64 -27.13 -37.16
C ARG A 963 11.12 -26.74 -37.29
N GLU A 964 11.55 -26.31 -38.48
CA GLU A 964 12.88 -25.71 -38.72
C GLU A 964 13.02 -24.27 -38.23
N SER A 965 11.94 -23.64 -37.75
CA SER A 965 11.89 -22.26 -37.26
C SER A 965 11.55 -22.17 -35.77
N VAL A 966 11.59 -23.29 -35.07
CA VAL A 966 11.47 -23.40 -33.61
C VAL A 966 12.86 -23.26 -32.96
N PHE A 967 12.97 -22.37 -31.98
CA PHE A 967 14.22 -22.01 -31.26
C PHE A 967 14.16 -22.46 -29.81
N SER A 968 15.32 -22.73 -29.19
CA SER A 968 15.36 -23.10 -27.77
C SER A 968 14.82 -21.96 -26.89
N PRO A 969 14.33 -22.26 -25.67
CA PRO A 969 13.78 -21.21 -24.82
C PRO A 969 14.80 -20.13 -24.43
N MET A 970 16.11 -20.39 -24.53
CA MET A 970 17.21 -19.47 -24.17
C MET A 970 17.07 -18.06 -24.72
N PHE A 971 16.45 -17.85 -25.88
CA PHE A 971 16.40 -16.54 -26.55
C PHE A 971 15.54 -15.51 -25.81
N PHE A 972 14.38 -15.92 -25.26
CA PHE A 972 13.42 -15.03 -24.58
C PHE A 972 12.83 -15.60 -23.28
N ASN A 973 12.94 -16.92 -23.07
CA ASN A 973 12.35 -17.68 -21.97
C ASN A 973 13.46 -18.38 -21.15
N ALA A 974 14.60 -17.71 -20.94
CA ALA A 974 15.75 -18.28 -20.22
C ALA A 974 15.41 -18.62 -18.75
N ILE A 975 14.60 -17.77 -18.10
CA ILE A 975 13.91 -18.04 -16.83
C ILE A 975 12.51 -18.59 -17.19
N ASP A 976 12.15 -19.78 -16.69
CA ASP A 976 10.86 -20.40 -17.02
C ASP A 976 9.70 -19.79 -16.21
N TRP A 977 8.46 -19.99 -16.67
CA TRP A 977 7.25 -19.45 -16.04
C TRP A 977 7.04 -19.92 -14.58
N ASN A 978 7.63 -21.07 -14.20
CA ASN A 978 7.60 -21.59 -12.83
C ASN A 978 8.78 -21.10 -11.96
N GLU A 979 9.65 -20.23 -12.49
CA GLU A 979 10.84 -19.69 -11.84
C GLU A 979 10.76 -18.16 -11.71
N ILE A 980 9.54 -17.61 -11.69
CA ILE A 980 9.31 -16.16 -11.59
C ILE A 980 9.82 -15.54 -10.27
N ASP A 981 10.12 -16.36 -9.25
CA ASP A 981 10.82 -15.95 -8.03
C ASP A 981 12.24 -15.40 -8.32
N ARG A 982 12.85 -15.82 -9.44
CA ARG A 982 14.17 -15.35 -9.86
C ARG A 982 14.17 -13.86 -10.19
N PHE A 983 13.04 -13.27 -10.60
CA PHE A 983 12.94 -11.82 -10.84
C PHE A 983 13.03 -10.98 -9.56
N GLU A 984 12.76 -11.56 -8.39
CA GLU A 984 12.92 -10.93 -7.08
C GLU A 984 14.38 -10.96 -6.59
N LYS A 985 15.27 -11.70 -7.27
CA LYS A 985 16.69 -11.78 -6.91
C LYS A 985 17.49 -10.55 -7.38
N PRO A 986 18.57 -10.18 -6.67
CA PRO A 986 19.56 -9.24 -7.17
C PRO A 986 20.11 -9.67 -8.53
N ILE A 987 20.30 -8.71 -9.43
CA ILE A 987 20.81 -8.94 -10.79
C ILE A 987 22.13 -9.75 -10.85
N ALA A 988 22.95 -9.69 -9.81
CA ALA A 988 24.20 -10.44 -9.69
C ALA A 988 24.00 -11.95 -9.45
N GLU A 989 22.88 -12.38 -8.86
CA GLU A 989 22.55 -13.81 -8.64
C GLU A 989 22.00 -14.51 -9.89
N LEU A 990 21.82 -13.76 -10.99
CA LEU A 990 21.18 -14.24 -12.23
C LEU A 990 22.17 -14.43 -13.39
N SER A 991 23.47 -14.40 -13.10
CA SER A 991 24.57 -14.70 -14.03
C SER A 991 24.32 -16.01 -14.80
N ASP A 992 23.89 -17.05 -14.11
CA ASP A 992 23.66 -18.39 -14.69
C ASP A 992 22.54 -18.44 -15.73
N TYR A 993 21.55 -17.55 -15.63
CA TYR A 993 20.47 -17.45 -16.61
C TYR A 993 20.82 -16.47 -17.73
N LEU A 994 21.57 -15.40 -17.44
CA LEU A 994 21.68 -14.21 -18.30
C LEU A 994 23.06 -14.00 -18.95
N ASN A 995 24.07 -14.83 -18.65
CA ASN A 995 25.42 -14.75 -19.24
C ASN A 995 25.67 -15.66 -20.45
N ASP A 996 24.66 -16.28 -21.05
CA ASP A 996 24.78 -16.87 -22.40
C ASP A 996 24.54 -15.80 -23.48
N GLU A 997 25.26 -15.89 -24.61
CA GLU A 997 25.19 -14.92 -25.71
C GLU A 997 23.84 -14.91 -26.45
N ARG A 998 23.13 -16.04 -26.45
CA ARG A 998 21.82 -16.23 -27.09
C ARG A 998 20.68 -15.56 -26.33
N VAL A 999 20.88 -15.15 -25.08
CA VAL A 999 19.83 -14.49 -24.27
C VAL A 999 19.59 -13.08 -24.80
N VAL A 1000 18.59 -12.98 -25.67
CA VAL A 1000 18.26 -11.77 -26.42
C VAL A 1000 17.30 -10.88 -25.64
N GLY A 1001 16.28 -11.50 -25.01
CA GLY A 1001 15.38 -10.84 -24.07
C GLY A 1001 14.99 -11.76 -22.91
N ILE A 1002 14.10 -11.27 -22.04
CA ILE A 1002 13.48 -12.05 -20.97
C ILE A 1002 11.99 -11.73 -20.91
N HIS A 1003 11.15 -12.76 -20.99
CA HIS A 1003 9.73 -12.68 -20.68
C HIS A 1003 9.55 -12.60 -19.15
N LEU A 1004 8.84 -11.58 -18.66
CA LEU A 1004 8.61 -11.40 -17.22
C LEU A 1004 7.49 -12.30 -16.69
N TRP A 1005 6.69 -12.93 -17.55
CA TRP A 1005 5.54 -13.77 -17.21
C TRP A 1005 4.53 -13.05 -16.28
N THR A 1006 4.46 -11.72 -16.35
CA THR A 1006 3.76 -10.83 -15.40
C THR A 1006 4.09 -11.05 -13.91
N ALA A 1007 5.36 -11.37 -13.58
CA ALA A 1007 5.84 -11.41 -12.20
C ALA A 1007 5.43 -10.16 -11.40
N ARG A 1008 5.04 -10.35 -10.13
CA ARG A 1008 4.18 -9.42 -9.37
C ARG A 1008 4.80 -8.02 -9.26
N ASN A 1009 4.08 -7.02 -9.78
CA ASN A 1009 4.52 -5.63 -9.97
C ASN A 1009 4.64 -4.77 -8.67
N ASP A 1010 5.35 -5.26 -7.65
CA ASP A 1010 5.76 -4.49 -6.46
C ASP A 1010 7.27 -4.23 -6.44
N ALA A 1011 7.76 -3.62 -7.52
CA ALA A 1011 9.12 -3.13 -7.67
C ALA A 1011 9.48 -2.07 -6.61
N ARG A 1012 10.09 -2.50 -5.50
CA ARG A 1012 10.60 -1.61 -4.45
C ARG A 1012 11.78 -0.77 -4.99
N PRO A 1013 11.77 0.56 -4.83
CA PRO A 1013 12.84 1.41 -5.36
C PRO A 1013 14.03 1.54 -4.41
N GLY A 1014 15.24 1.51 -4.98
CA GLY A 1014 16.45 2.10 -4.40
C GLY A 1014 17.21 1.28 -3.35
N GLY A 1015 18.31 0.64 -3.75
CA GLY A 1015 19.29 0.03 -2.85
C GLY A 1015 20.35 -0.79 -3.60
N GLU A 1016 21.50 -1.04 -2.97
CA GLU A 1016 22.38 -2.12 -3.43
C GLU A 1016 21.70 -3.47 -3.17
N GLY A 1017 21.75 -4.37 -4.15
CA GLY A 1017 20.95 -5.60 -4.13
C GLY A 1017 19.49 -5.43 -4.60
N ALA A 1018 19.14 -4.32 -5.26
CA ALA A 1018 17.83 -4.18 -5.91
C ALA A 1018 17.54 -5.36 -6.86
N ALA A 1019 16.31 -5.88 -6.78
CA ALA A 1019 15.82 -6.98 -7.60
C ALA A 1019 15.87 -6.64 -9.10
N LEU A 1020 16.11 -7.64 -9.96
CA LEU A 1020 16.18 -7.45 -11.41
C LEU A 1020 14.94 -6.71 -11.95
N ILE A 1021 13.74 -7.08 -11.49
CA ILE A 1021 12.50 -6.44 -11.94
C ILE A 1021 12.44 -4.94 -11.59
N SER A 1022 12.96 -4.50 -10.43
CA SER A 1022 13.02 -3.08 -10.09
C SER A 1022 13.95 -2.29 -11.03
N LEU A 1023 15.04 -2.90 -11.49
CA LEU A 1023 15.98 -2.25 -12.42
C LEU A 1023 15.43 -2.20 -13.85
N LEU A 1024 14.77 -3.27 -14.30
CA LEU A 1024 14.22 -3.35 -15.66
C LEU A 1024 12.93 -2.54 -15.85
N VAL A 1025 12.13 -2.32 -14.79
CA VAL A 1025 10.83 -1.61 -14.89
C VAL A 1025 10.97 -0.09 -15.06
N ASN A 1026 12.13 0.50 -14.76
CA ASN A 1026 12.45 1.89 -15.12
C ASN A 1026 13.95 2.04 -15.43
N PRO A 1027 14.42 1.62 -16.62
CA PRO A 1027 15.85 1.50 -16.91
C PRO A 1027 16.53 2.85 -17.24
N LEU A 1028 15.77 3.91 -17.48
CA LEU A 1028 16.31 5.24 -17.78
C LEU A 1028 16.59 6.06 -16.51
N GLU A 1029 15.88 5.81 -15.41
CA GLU A 1029 16.07 6.53 -14.14
C GLU A 1029 16.72 5.67 -13.04
N SER A 1030 16.49 4.34 -13.03
CA SER A 1030 17.01 3.46 -11.96
C SER A 1030 18.49 3.10 -12.11
N PHE A 1031 19.06 3.26 -13.30
CA PHE A 1031 20.46 2.95 -13.58
C PHE A 1031 21.33 4.21 -13.41
N PRO A 1032 22.15 4.32 -12.34
CA PRO A 1032 22.92 5.54 -12.05
C PRO A 1032 23.95 5.83 -13.16
N THR A 1033 24.08 7.09 -13.57
CA THR A 1033 25.07 7.52 -14.59
C THR A 1033 26.49 7.15 -14.16
N LEU A 1034 27.40 6.92 -15.12
CA LEU A 1034 28.77 6.54 -14.78
C LEU A 1034 29.43 7.61 -13.91
N THR A 1035 29.16 8.89 -14.17
CA THR A 1035 29.65 10.02 -13.37
C THR A 1035 29.23 9.93 -11.90
N ASN A 1036 27.99 9.55 -11.61
CA ASN A 1036 27.49 9.41 -10.24
C ASN A 1036 28.10 8.18 -9.54
N LEU A 1037 28.26 7.05 -10.24
CA LEU A 1037 28.96 5.88 -9.71
C LEU A 1037 30.44 6.18 -9.46
N ALA A 1038 31.09 6.86 -10.39
CA ALA A 1038 32.50 7.15 -10.30
C ALA A 1038 32.78 8.10 -9.13
N ASP A 1039 31.94 9.12 -8.89
CA ASP A 1039 32.01 9.93 -7.65
C ASP A 1039 31.81 9.09 -6.39
N ARG A 1040 30.85 8.14 -6.40
CA ARG A 1040 30.56 7.24 -5.27
C ARG A 1040 31.74 6.32 -4.92
N PHE A 1041 32.36 5.70 -5.91
CA PHE A 1041 33.56 4.86 -5.73
C PHE A 1041 34.86 5.69 -5.63
N ASN A 1042 34.77 7.02 -5.67
CA ASN A 1042 35.86 7.97 -5.45
C ASN A 1042 37.09 7.76 -6.35
N THR A 1043 36.88 7.31 -7.60
CA THR A 1043 37.94 7.19 -8.62
C THR A 1043 38.48 8.57 -9.08
N ASP A 1044 39.28 8.57 -10.13
CA ASP A 1044 39.83 9.72 -10.86
C ASP A 1044 38.89 10.21 -11.98
N LYS A 1045 38.16 9.29 -12.62
CA LYS A 1045 37.25 9.49 -13.77
C LYS A 1045 36.05 10.44 -13.54
N ASN A 1046 35.87 10.98 -12.34
CA ASN A 1046 34.64 11.62 -11.82
C ASN A 1046 34.83 13.15 -11.58
N ARG A 1047 34.12 13.77 -10.62
CA ARG A 1047 34.00 15.25 -10.51
C ARG A 1047 34.70 15.92 -9.31
N HIS A 1048 34.72 15.33 -8.11
CA HIS A 1048 34.75 16.16 -6.88
C HIS A 1048 36.00 16.12 -5.93
N THR A 1049 37.06 15.35 -6.16
CA THR A 1049 38.23 15.21 -5.24
C THR A 1049 39.62 15.10 -5.93
N GLY A 1050 40.48 16.11 -5.83
CA GLY A 1050 41.87 16.03 -6.31
C GLY A 1050 42.05 16.17 -7.83
N ASN A 1051 43.05 15.49 -8.41
CA ASN A 1051 43.45 15.63 -9.82
C ASN A 1051 42.51 14.85 -10.77
N ARG A 1052 41.29 15.35 -10.99
CA ARG A 1052 40.24 14.63 -11.73
C ARG A 1052 40.02 15.15 -13.14
N HIS A 1053 40.40 14.33 -14.11
CA HIS A 1053 40.27 14.55 -15.56
C HIS A 1053 38.81 14.48 -16.07
N ALA A 1054 37.92 13.82 -15.32
CA ALA A 1054 36.48 13.73 -15.55
C ALA A 1054 36.04 13.00 -16.84
N TYR A 1055 36.71 11.89 -17.21
CA TYR A 1055 36.34 11.10 -18.40
C TYR A 1055 35.05 10.27 -18.28
N ALA A 1056 34.45 10.10 -17.10
CA ALA A 1056 33.21 9.32 -16.95
C ALA A 1056 32.08 9.80 -17.88
N ARG A 1057 32.01 11.12 -18.15
CA ARG A 1057 31.07 11.73 -19.11
C ARG A 1057 31.25 11.25 -20.57
N ILE A 1058 32.43 10.75 -20.93
CA ILE A 1058 32.80 10.30 -22.29
C ILE A 1058 32.50 8.81 -22.41
N TYR A 1059 32.91 8.02 -21.41
CA TYR A 1059 32.55 6.62 -21.28
C TYR A 1059 31.02 6.43 -21.26
N ASP A 1060 30.30 7.23 -20.47
CA ASP A 1060 28.83 7.21 -20.42
C ASP A 1060 28.22 7.54 -21.80
N ARG A 1061 28.79 8.52 -22.53
CA ARG A 1061 28.36 8.87 -23.90
C ARG A 1061 28.60 7.76 -24.93
N LEU A 1062 29.68 7.00 -24.82
CA LEU A 1062 30.06 5.99 -25.83
C LEU A 1062 29.57 4.57 -25.51
N LEU A 1063 29.31 4.27 -24.23
CA LEU A 1063 29.06 2.90 -23.76
C LEU A 1063 27.68 2.69 -23.09
N SER A 1064 26.92 3.75 -22.78
CA SER A 1064 25.58 3.63 -22.16
C SER A 1064 24.59 2.78 -22.96
N SER A 1065 24.65 2.81 -24.30
CA SER A 1065 23.83 1.96 -25.17
C SER A 1065 24.15 0.46 -25.03
N ARG A 1066 25.33 0.10 -24.52
CA ARG A 1066 25.74 -1.29 -24.25
C ARG A 1066 25.50 -1.72 -22.80
N ARG A 1067 24.77 -0.94 -21.97
CA ARG A 1067 24.73 -1.14 -20.51
C ARG A 1067 24.34 -2.56 -20.04
N LEU A 1068 23.39 -3.20 -20.71
CA LEU A 1068 22.98 -4.60 -20.44
C LEU A 1068 23.61 -5.62 -21.42
N ALA A 1069 24.28 -5.16 -22.48
CA ALA A 1069 24.88 -6.00 -23.50
C ALA A 1069 26.37 -6.31 -23.22
N MET A 1070 27.07 -5.40 -22.53
CA MET A 1070 28.51 -5.47 -22.21
C MET A 1070 28.86 -6.79 -21.50
N ARG A 1071 29.75 -7.58 -22.11
CA ARG A 1071 30.20 -8.87 -21.58
C ARG A 1071 31.60 -8.80 -21.00
N ARG A 1072 32.56 -8.16 -21.67
CA ARG A 1072 33.98 -8.19 -21.29
C ARG A 1072 34.67 -6.85 -21.48
N LEU A 1073 35.10 -6.25 -20.38
CA LEU A 1073 35.87 -5.01 -20.33
C LEU A 1073 37.26 -5.30 -19.73
N MET A 1074 38.32 -4.80 -20.34
CA MET A 1074 39.67 -4.79 -19.76
C MET A 1074 39.98 -3.39 -19.20
N GLU A 1075 40.65 -3.34 -18.05
CA GLU A 1075 41.21 -2.12 -17.46
C GLU A 1075 42.67 -2.38 -17.05
N ILE A 1076 43.57 -1.52 -17.51
CA ILE A 1076 45.02 -1.64 -17.32
C ILE A 1076 45.45 -0.45 -16.46
N GLY A 1077 46.08 -0.73 -15.32
CA GLY A 1077 46.20 0.22 -14.21
C GLY A 1077 44.97 0.16 -13.30
N LEU A 1078 45.10 -0.44 -12.12
CA LEU A 1078 44.00 -0.55 -11.13
C LEU A 1078 44.28 0.26 -9.87
N CYS A 1079 45.40 -0.02 -9.19
CA CYS A 1079 45.95 0.84 -8.12
C CYS A 1079 47.34 0.36 -7.69
N ARG A 1080 48.26 1.31 -7.47
CA ARG A 1080 49.70 1.08 -7.27
C ARG A 1080 50.11 0.17 -6.10
N ARG A 1081 49.20 -0.16 -5.17
CA ARG A 1081 49.32 -1.18 -4.11
C ARG A 1081 47.95 -1.67 -3.66
N LEU A 1082 47.84 -2.97 -3.42
CA LEU A 1082 46.69 -3.62 -2.77
C LEU A 1082 46.93 -3.65 -1.25
N ALA A 1083 46.05 -3.04 -0.45
CA ALA A 1083 46.21 -3.03 1.01
C ALA A 1083 45.73 -4.35 1.67
N ASP A 1084 46.29 -4.70 2.83
CA ASP A 1084 46.02 -5.99 3.50
C ASP A 1084 44.53 -6.26 3.75
N ASN A 1085 43.79 -5.23 4.16
CA ASN A 1085 42.35 -5.30 4.47
C ASN A 1085 41.42 -4.99 3.27
N GLN A 1086 41.97 -4.79 2.06
CA GLN A 1086 41.19 -4.37 0.89
C GLN A 1086 40.46 -5.56 0.26
N SER A 1087 39.14 -5.45 0.08
CA SER A 1087 38.27 -6.50 -0.48
C SER A 1087 37.93 -6.30 -1.96
N GLU A 1088 38.16 -5.12 -2.53
CA GLU A 1088 37.81 -4.76 -3.90
C GLU A 1088 38.71 -3.64 -4.45
N THR A 1089 38.73 -3.44 -5.77
CA THR A 1089 39.39 -2.32 -6.45
C THR A 1089 38.35 -1.30 -6.93
N PRO A 1090 38.46 0.00 -6.58
CA PRO A 1090 37.38 0.97 -6.80
C PRO A 1090 36.94 1.14 -8.26
N SER A 1091 37.85 1.05 -9.23
CA SER A 1091 37.49 1.16 -10.66
C SER A 1091 36.80 -0.10 -11.20
N VAL A 1092 37.19 -1.29 -10.72
CA VAL A 1092 36.47 -2.54 -11.01
C VAL A 1092 35.05 -2.52 -10.41
N ALA A 1093 34.90 -2.04 -9.17
CA ALA A 1093 33.59 -1.88 -8.53
C ALA A 1093 32.70 -0.88 -9.29
N LEU A 1094 33.27 0.22 -9.78
CA LEU A 1094 32.62 1.16 -10.70
C LEU A 1094 32.13 0.45 -11.99
N TRP A 1095 33.00 -0.26 -12.70
CA TRP A 1095 32.64 -0.93 -13.96
C TRP A 1095 31.63 -2.06 -13.76
N GLN A 1096 31.76 -2.86 -12.71
CA GLN A 1096 30.81 -3.93 -12.38
C GLN A 1096 29.42 -3.42 -11.95
N SER A 1097 29.37 -2.23 -11.36
CA SER A 1097 28.12 -1.52 -10.99
C SER A 1097 27.48 -0.79 -12.18
N TYR A 1098 28.28 -0.33 -13.14
CA TYR A 1098 27.76 0.30 -14.35
C TYR A 1098 27.24 -0.74 -15.34
N PHE A 1099 28.02 -1.80 -15.59
CA PHE A 1099 27.70 -2.92 -16.47
C PHE A 1099 27.38 -4.19 -15.65
N PRO A 1100 26.11 -4.46 -15.27
CA PRO A 1100 25.77 -5.52 -14.33
C PRO A 1100 26.09 -6.95 -14.80
N PHE A 1101 26.21 -7.18 -16.11
CA PHE A 1101 26.54 -8.50 -16.69
C PHE A 1101 27.99 -8.63 -17.19
N CYS A 1102 28.81 -7.59 -17.00
CA CYS A 1102 30.18 -7.59 -17.48
C CYS A 1102 31.12 -8.36 -16.53
N GLN A 1103 32.03 -9.14 -17.10
CA GLN A 1103 33.28 -9.56 -16.49
C GLN A 1103 34.34 -8.49 -16.74
N VAL A 1104 35.03 -8.04 -15.69
CA VAL A 1104 36.14 -7.10 -15.79
C VAL A 1104 37.46 -7.86 -15.75
N VAL A 1105 38.41 -7.50 -16.60
CA VAL A 1105 39.76 -8.06 -16.61
C VAL A 1105 40.78 -6.98 -16.28
N GLY A 1106 41.50 -7.16 -15.18
CA GLY A 1106 42.51 -6.23 -14.70
C GLY A 1106 43.93 -6.61 -15.14
N VAL A 1107 44.74 -5.63 -15.50
CA VAL A 1107 46.20 -5.78 -15.70
C VAL A 1107 46.93 -4.70 -14.90
N ASP A 1108 47.84 -5.10 -14.01
CA ASP A 1108 48.60 -4.18 -13.13
C ASP A 1108 49.97 -4.79 -12.79
N LEU A 1109 50.89 -3.98 -12.25
CA LEU A 1109 52.14 -4.46 -11.63
C LEU A 1109 51.89 -5.19 -10.30
N THR A 1110 50.75 -4.93 -9.67
CA THR A 1110 50.32 -5.47 -8.38
C THR A 1110 49.53 -6.77 -8.57
N ASP A 1111 49.82 -7.78 -7.75
CA ASP A 1111 49.05 -9.03 -7.75
C ASP A 1111 47.69 -8.86 -7.06
N PHE A 1112 46.63 -8.83 -7.86
CA PHE A 1112 45.23 -8.81 -7.41
C PHE A 1112 44.56 -10.20 -7.45
N SER A 1113 45.31 -11.28 -7.71
CA SER A 1113 44.74 -12.62 -7.91
C SER A 1113 43.87 -13.11 -6.75
N ARG A 1114 44.15 -12.63 -5.52
CA ARG A 1114 43.34 -12.88 -4.32
C ARG A 1114 41.91 -12.29 -4.36
N LEU A 1115 41.57 -11.48 -5.36
CA LEU A 1115 40.23 -10.93 -5.60
C LEU A 1115 39.50 -11.62 -6.76
N ASN A 1116 40.15 -12.55 -7.47
CA ASN A 1116 39.60 -13.17 -8.67
C ASN A 1116 38.32 -13.98 -8.37
N ASN A 1117 37.31 -13.81 -9.21
CA ASN A 1117 36.00 -14.44 -9.15
C ASN A 1117 35.39 -14.54 -10.56
N GLU A 1118 34.12 -14.92 -10.69
CA GLU A 1118 33.46 -15.06 -12.00
C GLU A 1118 33.37 -13.74 -12.78
N ARG A 1119 33.22 -12.60 -12.07
CA ARG A 1119 33.08 -11.26 -12.66
C ARG A 1119 34.37 -10.43 -12.65
N PHE A 1120 35.44 -10.88 -12.00
CA PHE A 1120 36.75 -10.22 -12.03
C PHE A 1120 37.89 -11.22 -12.20
N LYS A 1121 38.76 -10.99 -13.19
CA LYS A 1121 40.04 -11.70 -13.31
C LYS A 1121 41.17 -10.70 -13.43
N SER A 1122 42.25 -10.91 -12.70
CA SER A 1122 43.46 -10.08 -12.77
C SER A 1122 44.65 -10.88 -13.27
N PHE A 1123 45.55 -10.17 -13.96
CA PHE A 1123 46.85 -10.64 -14.39
C PHE A 1123 47.93 -9.64 -13.95
N VAL A 1124 49.09 -10.15 -13.53
CA VAL A 1124 50.28 -9.31 -13.29
C VAL A 1124 50.97 -9.08 -14.63
N GLY A 1125 51.23 -7.83 -14.98
CA GLY A 1125 51.90 -7.46 -16.22
C GLY A 1125 52.50 -6.05 -16.17
N ASP A 1126 53.72 -5.92 -16.69
CA ASP A 1126 54.43 -4.66 -16.82
C ASP A 1126 54.36 -4.17 -18.27
N GLN A 1127 53.71 -3.03 -18.51
CA GLN A 1127 53.54 -2.50 -19.86
C GLN A 1127 54.86 -2.15 -20.56
N SER A 1128 55.95 -1.94 -19.81
CA SER A 1128 57.27 -1.72 -20.39
C SER A 1128 57.93 -3.00 -20.93
N LYS A 1129 57.35 -4.18 -20.64
CA LYS A 1129 57.87 -5.49 -21.05
C LYS A 1129 56.96 -6.20 -22.04
N LEU A 1130 57.46 -6.36 -23.26
CA LEU A 1130 56.78 -7.09 -24.34
C LEU A 1130 56.44 -8.54 -23.98
N ASP A 1131 57.31 -9.23 -23.25
CA ASP A 1131 57.09 -10.64 -22.87
C ASP A 1131 56.00 -10.78 -21.79
N ASP A 1132 55.90 -9.82 -20.85
CA ASP A 1132 54.85 -9.78 -19.83
C ASP A 1132 53.47 -9.56 -20.50
N LEU A 1133 53.38 -8.55 -21.39
CA LEU A 1133 52.17 -8.30 -22.19
C LEU A 1133 51.74 -9.55 -23.00
N ARG A 1134 52.69 -10.24 -23.64
CA ARG A 1134 52.41 -11.48 -24.38
C ARG A 1134 51.98 -12.63 -23.48
N GLY A 1135 52.53 -12.71 -22.27
CA GLY A 1135 52.08 -13.64 -21.24
C GLY A 1135 50.61 -13.43 -20.87
N VAL A 1136 50.17 -12.18 -20.70
CA VAL A 1136 48.76 -11.84 -20.46
C VAL A 1136 47.89 -12.19 -21.68
N ALA A 1137 48.27 -11.75 -22.87
CA ALA A 1137 47.51 -11.98 -24.10
C ALA A 1137 47.33 -13.48 -24.43
N ALA A 1138 48.34 -14.31 -24.15
CA ALA A 1138 48.26 -15.76 -24.36
C ALA A 1138 47.25 -16.49 -23.44
N ASN A 1139 46.76 -15.83 -22.39
CA ASN A 1139 45.71 -16.36 -21.50
C ASN A 1139 44.30 -15.81 -21.83
N LEU A 1140 44.15 -15.12 -22.97
CA LEU A 1140 42.93 -14.41 -23.35
C LEU A 1140 42.51 -14.74 -24.79
N GLU A 1141 41.23 -15.04 -24.98
CA GLU A 1141 40.65 -15.28 -26.30
C GLU A 1141 40.78 -14.02 -27.20
N PRO A 1142 41.28 -14.15 -28.44
CA PRO A 1142 41.27 -13.05 -29.41
C PRO A 1142 39.85 -12.54 -29.68
N GLN A 1143 39.71 -11.25 -29.96
CA GLN A 1143 38.42 -10.59 -30.23
C GLN A 1143 37.33 -10.77 -29.16
N SER A 1144 37.70 -11.09 -27.91
CA SER A 1144 36.76 -11.38 -26.83
C SER A 1144 36.40 -10.19 -25.93
N PHE A 1145 36.93 -8.98 -26.18
CA PHE A 1145 36.65 -7.79 -25.37
C PHE A 1145 35.78 -6.77 -26.10
N ASP A 1146 34.69 -6.33 -25.47
CA ASP A 1146 33.87 -5.21 -25.94
C ASP A 1146 34.63 -3.87 -25.82
N VAL A 1147 35.40 -3.74 -24.74
CA VAL A 1147 36.13 -2.53 -24.33
C VAL A 1147 37.49 -2.90 -23.74
N ILE A 1148 38.52 -2.12 -24.06
CA ILE A 1148 39.82 -2.10 -23.37
C ILE A 1148 40.10 -0.66 -22.93
N ILE A 1149 40.53 -0.46 -21.68
CA ILE A 1149 40.91 0.84 -21.11
C ILE A 1149 42.36 0.76 -20.64
N ASP A 1150 43.17 1.71 -21.10
CA ASP A 1150 44.60 1.81 -20.83
C ASP A 1150 44.88 3.08 -20.02
N ASP A 1151 45.07 2.90 -18.71
CA ASP A 1151 45.20 3.92 -17.66
C ASP A 1151 46.40 3.60 -16.75
N GLY A 1152 47.43 2.97 -17.32
CA GLY A 1152 48.50 2.33 -16.58
C GLY A 1152 49.69 3.24 -16.25
N SER A 1153 50.75 3.21 -17.06
CA SER A 1153 51.96 4.01 -16.80
C SER A 1153 51.90 5.44 -17.36
N HIS A 1154 51.02 5.67 -18.35
CA HIS A 1154 50.96 6.86 -19.21
C HIS A 1154 52.30 7.20 -19.91
N ALA A 1155 53.23 6.25 -20.02
CA ALA A 1155 54.44 6.43 -20.82
C ALA A 1155 54.10 6.15 -22.28
N SER A 1156 54.46 7.07 -23.19
CA SER A 1156 54.11 6.93 -24.62
C SER A 1156 54.71 5.67 -25.27
N PHE A 1157 55.80 5.12 -24.72
CA PHE A 1157 56.35 3.82 -25.13
C PHE A 1157 55.43 2.66 -24.73
N ASP A 1158 55.03 2.61 -23.47
CA ASP A 1158 54.21 1.56 -22.86
C ASP A 1158 52.79 1.52 -23.44
N GLU A 1159 52.16 2.69 -23.60
CA GLU A 1159 50.85 2.88 -24.27
C GLU A 1159 50.86 2.29 -25.69
N GLN A 1160 51.90 2.62 -26.48
CA GLN A 1160 52.02 2.17 -27.87
C GLN A 1160 52.36 0.68 -27.96
N LEU A 1161 53.13 0.14 -27.00
CA LEU A 1161 53.42 -1.29 -26.91
C LEU A 1161 52.18 -2.09 -26.53
N THR A 1162 51.43 -1.62 -25.54
CA THR A 1162 50.19 -2.24 -25.04
C THR A 1162 49.10 -2.20 -26.11
N LEU A 1163 48.85 -1.04 -26.73
CA LEU A 1163 47.93 -0.91 -27.85
C LEU A 1163 48.24 -1.91 -28.96
N ARG A 1164 49.52 -2.07 -29.34
CA ARG A 1164 49.91 -3.02 -30.41
C ARG A 1164 49.57 -4.46 -30.08
N GLU A 1165 49.88 -4.93 -28.87
CA GLU A 1165 49.71 -6.34 -28.50
C GLU A 1165 48.26 -6.67 -28.06
N PHE A 1166 47.49 -5.70 -27.52
CA PHE A 1166 46.14 -5.94 -26.99
C PHE A 1166 45.00 -5.56 -27.95
N PHE A 1167 45.19 -4.68 -28.95
CA PHE A 1167 44.15 -4.41 -29.95
C PHE A 1167 43.64 -5.65 -30.72
N PRO A 1168 44.42 -6.74 -30.93
CA PRO A 1168 43.90 -8.03 -31.39
C PRO A 1168 42.84 -8.69 -30.48
N LEU A 1169 42.89 -8.45 -29.16
CA LEU A 1169 41.95 -8.99 -28.17
C LEU A 1169 40.59 -8.27 -28.20
N LEU A 1170 40.53 -7.04 -28.71
CA LEU A 1170 39.31 -6.25 -28.87
C LEU A 1170 38.41 -6.84 -29.96
N ALA A 1171 37.10 -6.90 -29.72
CA ALA A 1171 36.09 -7.39 -30.65
C ALA A 1171 35.85 -6.42 -31.83
N GLU A 1172 35.27 -6.92 -32.93
CA GLU A 1172 34.78 -6.07 -34.01
C GLU A 1172 33.77 -5.03 -33.47
N GLY A 1173 33.90 -3.77 -33.90
CA GLY A 1173 33.05 -2.67 -33.44
C GLY A 1173 33.28 -2.20 -31.99
N GLY A 1174 34.15 -2.86 -31.21
CA GLY A 1174 34.52 -2.51 -29.84
C GLY A 1174 35.42 -1.29 -29.72
N TRP A 1175 35.67 -0.83 -28.48
CA TRP A 1175 36.43 0.40 -28.17
C TRP A 1175 37.72 0.15 -27.38
N TYR A 1176 38.83 0.71 -27.83
CA TYR A 1176 40.06 0.90 -27.04
C TYR A 1176 40.11 2.34 -26.52
N PHE A 1177 40.44 2.54 -25.25
CA PHE A 1177 40.64 3.85 -24.63
C PHE A 1177 42.06 4.00 -24.09
N LEU A 1178 42.62 5.21 -24.20
CA LEU A 1178 43.92 5.60 -23.65
C LEU A 1178 43.71 6.85 -22.78
N GLU A 1179 44.15 6.83 -21.52
CA GLU A 1179 44.00 7.93 -20.55
C GLU A 1179 45.30 8.75 -20.34
N ASP A 1180 45.14 10.07 -20.19
CA ASP A 1180 46.14 11.05 -19.79
C ASP A 1180 47.41 11.18 -20.68
N LEU A 1181 47.22 11.05 -22.01
CA LEU A 1181 48.26 11.24 -23.05
C LEU A 1181 48.84 12.68 -23.16
N ASP A 1182 48.57 13.55 -22.18
CA ASP A 1182 49.15 14.89 -22.02
C ASP A 1182 50.27 14.95 -20.97
N TRP A 1183 50.47 13.87 -20.22
CA TRP A 1183 51.53 13.72 -19.23
C TRP A 1183 52.57 12.67 -19.68
N GLN A 1184 53.74 12.65 -19.05
CA GLN A 1184 54.76 11.59 -19.21
C GLN A 1184 55.55 11.42 -17.90
N PRO A 1185 56.04 10.20 -17.56
CA PRO A 1185 56.82 9.97 -16.34
C PRO A 1185 58.13 10.77 -16.24
N PRO A 1186 58.47 11.33 -15.06
CA PRO A 1186 59.74 12.02 -14.85
C PRO A 1186 60.94 11.08 -15.00
N GLY A 1187 61.74 11.30 -16.05
CA GLY A 1187 62.89 10.46 -16.40
C GLY A 1187 62.82 9.90 -17.82
N GLU A 1188 61.64 9.94 -18.45
CA GLU A 1188 61.50 9.51 -19.84
C GLU A 1188 62.16 10.47 -20.84
N ASP A 1189 62.64 9.89 -21.93
CA ASP A 1189 63.37 10.60 -22.98
C ASP A 1189 62.43 10.90 -24.17
N LEU A 1190 61.88 12.11 -24.16
CA LEU A 1190 61.00 12.66 -25.19
C LEU A 1190 61.61 12.68 -26.60
N GLY A 1191 62.91 12.37 -26.76
CA GLY A 1191 63.57 12.20 -28.06
C GLY A 1191 63.55 10.77 -28.62
N LYS A 1192 63.19 9.75 -27.84
CA LYS A 1192 63.24 8.33 -28.27
C LYS A 1192 62.01 7.86 -29.05
N ILE A 1193 60.83 8.38 -28.73
CA ILE A 1193 59.56 7.95 -29.34
C ILE A 1193 58.65 9.16 -29.57
N THR A 1194 57.83 9.10 -30.62
CA THR A 1194 56.74 10.06 -30.82
C THR A 1194 55.72 9.90 -29.68
N LEU A 1195 55.24 11.02 -29.11
CA LEU A 1195 54.13 10.96 -28.14
C LEU A 1195 52.90 10.29 -28.77
N THR A 1196 52.27 9.35 -28.06
CA THR A 1196 51.15 8.54 -28.56
C THR A 1196 50.02 9.39 -29.13
N LYS A 1197 49.72 10.49 -28.43
CA LYS A 1197 48.78 11.52 -28.85
C LYS A 1197 49.10 12.15 -30.21
N THR A 1198 50.37 12.44 -30.47
CA THR A 1198 50.82 13.00 -31.76
C THR A 1198 50.69 11.94 -32.86
N LEU A 1199 51.15 10.72 -32.58
CA LEU A 1199 51.10 9.59 -33.52
C LEU A 1199 49.65 9.26 -33.94
N LEU A 1200 48.73 9.19 -32.99
CA LEU A 1200 47.31 8.94 -33.25
C LEU A 1200 46.62 10.14 -33.95
N ARG A 1201 47.05 11.39 -33.71
CA ARG A 1201 46.58 12.57 -34.46
C ARG A 1201 47.03 12.54 -35.91
N GLU A 1202 48.28 12.15 -36.19
CA GLU A 1202 48.77 11.96 -37.56
C GLU A 1202 47.95 10.88 -38.29
N ILE A 1203 47.74 9.73 -37.64
CA ILE A 1203 46.92 8.63 -38.18
C ILE A 1203 45.48 9.12 -38.47
N GLN A 1204 44.84 9.83 -37.53
CA GLN A 1204 43.48 10.36 -37.71
C GLN A 1204 43.40 11.37 -38.88
N GLN A 1205 44.39 12.25 -39.03
CA GLN A 1205 44.37 13.35 -40.01
C GLN A 1205 44.90 12.96 -41.40
N HIS A 1206 45.69 11.89 -41.50
CA HIS A 1206 46.46 11.57 -42.71
C HIS A 1206 46.35 10.11 -43.16
N GLY A 1207 45.75 9.22 -42.35
CA GLY A 1207 45.69 7.78 -42.65
C GLY A 1207 47.03 7.05 -42.47
N SER A 1208 48.04 7.70 -41.89
CA SER A 1208 49.33 7.08 -41.56
C SER A 1208 50.04 7.85 -40.45
N ALA A 1209 50.98 7.19 -39.77
CA ALA A 1209 52.04 7.90 -39.06
C ALA A 1209 52.91 8.71 -40.05
N ARG A 1210 53.55 9.77 -39.56
CA ARG A 1210 54.57 10.57 -40.26
C ARG A 1210 55.81 10.81 -39.41
N SER A 1211 55.64 10.89 -38.10
CA SER A 1211 56.71 10.87 -37.10
C SER A 1211 57.21 9.45 -36.84
N VAL A 1212 58.21 9.30 -35.95
CA VAL A 1212 58.89 8.01 -35.72
C VAL A 1212 57.98 7.06 -34.92
N ASP A 1213 57.58 5.95 -35.56
CA ASP A 1213 56.83 4.84 -34.96
C ASP A 1213 57.74 3.59 -34.88
N PRO A 1214 58.55 3.45 -33.82
CA PRO A 1214 59.49 2.34 -33.68
C PRO A 1214 58.82 1.05 -33.20
N LEU A 1215 57.55 1.13 -32.78
CA LEU A 1215 56.78 0.00 -32.26
C LEU A 1215 55.81 -0.58 -33.30
N GLY A 1216 55.40 0.20 -34.30
CA GLY A 1216 54.56 -0.25 -35.41
C GLY A 1216 53.06 -0.12 -35.14
N VAL A 1217 52.63 0.88 -34.37
CA VAL A 1217 51.19 1.17 -34.15
C VAL A 1217 50.48 1.47 -35.49
N SER A 1218 51.21 2.05 -36.46
CA SER A 1218 50.76 2.26 -37.83
C SER A 1218 50.32 0.98 -38.57
N ALA A 1219 50.70 -0.22 -38.11
CA ALA A 1219 50.21 -1.49 -38.67
C ALA A 1219 48.75 -1.80 -38.30
N LEU A 1220 48.16 -1.08 -37.33
CA LEU A 1220 46.76 -1.25 -36.92
C LEU A 1220 45.77 -0.36 -37.70
N VAL A 1221 46.24 0.57 -38.54
CA VAL A 1221 45.40 1.64 -39.12
C VAL A 1221 44.22 1.09 -39.93
N ASP A 1222 44.42 0.04 -40.73
CA ASP A 1222 43.33 -0.58 -41.49
C ASP A 1222 42.25 -1.20 -40.58
N GLN A 1223 42.58 -1.55 -39.34
CA GLN A 1223 41.65 -2.09 -38.34
C GLN A 1223 40.91 -0.99 -37.56
N PHE A 1224 41.26 0.29 -37.72
CA PHE A 1224 40.56 1.41 -37.07
C PHE A 1224 39.37 1.86 -37.92
N ALA A 1225 38.19 2.01 -37.30
CA ALA A 1225 36.99 2.57 -37.92
C ALA A 1225 36.88 4.10 -37.69
N GLU A 1226 37.14 4.53 -36.46
CA GLU A 1226 37.13 5.92 -36.02
C GLU A 1226 38.11 6.11 -34.85
N ILE A 1227 38.76 7.27 -34.80
CA ILE A 1227 39.58 7.73 -33.67
C ILE A 1227 38.97 9.05 -33.18
N LEU A 1228 38.64 9.13 -31.90
CA LEU A 1228 38.01 10.27 -31.26
C LEU A 1228 38.91 10.81 -30.14
N PHE A 1229 39.19 12.11 -30.15
CA PHE A 1229 39.96 12.80 -29.11
C PHE A 1229 39.00 13.56 -28.19
N PHE A 1230 39.26 13.51 -26.87
CA PHE A 1230 38.46 14.20 -25.87
C PHE A 1230 39.34 14.81 -24.77
N ASP A 1231 38.87 15.90 -24.17
CA ASP A 1231 39.69 16.73 -23.28
C ASP A 1231 39.53 16.42 -21.79
N SER A 1232 40.67 16.33 -21.08
CA SER A 1232 40.72 16.38 -19.61
C SER A 1232 40.26 17.73 -19.13
N HIS A 1233 39.25 17.78 -18.26
CA HIS A 1233 38.81 19.07 -17.68
C HIS A 1233 39.85 19.63 -16.71
N TYR A 1234 40.71 18.78 -16.14
CA TYR A 1234 41.84 19.18 -15.32
C TYR A 1234 42.94 19.85 -16.16
N GLU A 1235 43.42 19.19 -17.21
CA GLU A 1235 44.51 19.75 -18.04
C GLU A 1235 44.05 20.91 -18.95
N LEU A 1236 42.78 20.96 -19.37
CA LEU A 1236 42.21 22.17 -19.99
C LEU A 1236 42.31 23.40 -19.07
N ASN A 1237 41.94 23.22 -17.80
CA ASN A 1237 41.91 24.31 -16.82
C ASN A 1237 43.34 24.73 -16.39
N ARG A 1238 44.25 23.74 -16.25
CA ARG A 1238 45.59 23.95 -15.71
C ARG A 1238 46.65 24.33 -16.75
N ALA A 1239 46.62 23.68 -17.91
CA ALA A 1239 47.66 23.78 -18.94
C ALA A 1239 47.11 24.13 -20.36
N LYS A 1240 45.79 24.13 -20.54
CA LYS A 1240 45.08 24.33 -21.83
C LYS A 1240 45.41 23.25 -22.88
N LEU A 1241 45.73 22.05 -22.44
CA LEU A 1241 46.01 20.91 -23.31
C LEU A 1241 44.71 20.23 -23.76
N MET A 1242 44.67 19.75 -25.00
CA MET A 1242 43.45 19.24 -25.66
C MET A 1242 43.64 17.84 -26.27
N GLY A 1243 42.75 16.90 -25.98
CA GLY A 1243 42.86 15.48 -26.32
C GLY A 1243 43.68 14.68 -25.31
N GLY A 1244 43.27 14.70 -24.04
CA GLY A 1244 43.88 13.92 -22.96
C GLY A 1244 43.37 12.48 -22.87
N LEU A 1245 42.17 12.20 -23.40
CA LEU A 1245 41.66 10.86 -23.67
C LEU A 1245 41.60 10.62 -25.18
N VAL A 1246 41.94 9.41 -25.62
CA VAL A 1246 41.64 8.92 -26.97
C VAL A 1246 40.74 7.69 -26.90
N ALA A 1247 39.72 7.63 -27.75
CA ALA A 1247 38.91 6.44 -27.98
C ALA A 1247 39.06 5.98 -29.44
N ILE A 1248 39.48 4.75 -29.64
CA ILE A 1248 39.66 4.11 -30.96
C ILE A 1248 38.62 3.00 -31.10
N ARG A 1249 37.85 3.01 -32.19
CA ARG A 1249 36.89 1.93 -32.47
C ARG A 1249 37.47 0.95 -33.48
N LYS A 1250 37.35 -0.35 -33.21
CA LYS A 1250 37.75 -1.40 -34.15
C LYS A 1250 36.73 -1.55 -35.28
N ARG A 1251 37.23 -1.74 -36.51
CA ARG A 1251 36.43 -1.97 -37.71
C ARG A 1251 35.66 -3.29 -37.59
N ALA A 1252 34.38 -3.26 -37.92
CA ALA A 1252 33.56 -4.44 -38.12
C ALA A 1252 33.47 -4.82 -39.60
N SER A 1253 33.19 -6.09 -39.86
CA SER A 1253 33.10 -6.76 -41.16
C SER A 1253 31.89 -6.30 -42.01
N GLY A 1254 31.95 -5.02 -42.42
CA GLY A 1254 30.93 -4.35 -43.26
C GLY A 1254 31.13 -2.84 -43.35
N MET A 1255 31.82 -2.21 -42.39
CA MET A 1255 31.93 -0.76 -42.27
C MET A 1255 32.79 -0.12 -43.37
N SER A 1256 32.13 0.64 -44.26
CA SER A 1256 32.80 1.48 -45.25
C SER A 1256 33.50 2.68 -44.62
N VAL A 1257 34.65 3.07 -45.18
CA VAL A 1257 35.40 4.26 -44.73
C VAL A 1257 34.57 5.51 -44.97
N ARG A 1258 34.25 6.25 -43.91
CA ARG A 1258 33.74 7.63 -44.02
C ARG A 1258 34.92 8.57 -44.30
N PRO A 1259 34.93 9.33 -45.41
CA PRO A 1259 35.88 10.42 -45.60
C PRO A 1259 35.67 11.47 -44.50
N GLY A 1260 36.77 12.05 -43.98
CA GLY A 1260 36.71 13.00 -42.87
C GLY A 1260 35.89 14.26 -43.21
N LEU A 1261 34.82 14.50 -42.46
CA LEU A 1261 34.10 15.77 -42.48
C LEU A 1261 34.94 16.84 -41.78
N ALA A 1262 35.46 17.80 -42.54
CA ALA A 1262 36.07 18.99 -41.99
C ALA A 1262 34.99 19.84 -41.27
N PRO A 1263 35.32 20.48 -40.12
CA PRO A 1263 34.36 21.31 -39.41
C PRO A 1263 34.05 22.59 -40.20
N THR A 1264 32.79 22.76 -40.59
CA THR A 1264 32.22 24.08 -40.91
C THR A 1264 32.07 24.92 -39.63
N PRO A 1265 32.15 26.26 -39.73
CA PRO A 1265 32.26 27.16 -38.57
C PRO A 1265 30.96 27.33 -37.76
#